data_AF-A0A2E6H102-F1
#
_entry.id   AF-A0A2E6H102-F1
#
_cell.length_a   1.000
_cell.length_b   1.000
_cell.length_c   1.000
_cell.angle_alpha   90.00
_cell.angle_beta   90.00
_cell.angle_gamma   90.00
#
_symmetry.space_group_name_H-M   'P 1'
#
loop_
_entity.id
_entity.type
_entity.pdbx_description
1 polymer ?
#
loop_
_entity_poly.entity_id
_entity_poly.type
_entity_poly.pdbx_seq_one_letter_code
_entity_poly.pdbx_strand_id
1 'polypeptide(L)'
;MFIKLLSVILLVTTLSACGGKGASKDTTKANILVLGGIESGIPGMTGGTKIFGYNNTTGETLNMTYDGQGAVTVSNGVWGFVAITWDGVTGNGNGQVLEGNVLCGSTPDMPLFGGDVAINIELSNGGCNDDFLGEAGTKESNGEPKKFVPVKCTNDKGVYDDDDSNCIASVAESYRVSLPDGAFGGPGLTSRCIDQDTVANKEMTEATAELRIPLVGWIDESFPIRVELFDQAGCAGSVETYTIINPYAGWSIEDKAAKYEGGAAQGVGDNKVRFHNDPCLNDEGNAASPFSTAANEYIICAPAQFAGASGIEADLTGKYEIQRDLDFTSFGTFPTAVVSGTFTGNIIGNGHTLSNITINASTPTSPLGIFSSIDGTDGEVEVENIKLDNISITSFEGSSIGSLVGLTLPGTSIELIEGTDIDITTTGSTGPYYSIGGLIGATTAGGGTGSNYHAIELNNVTIDIGDNFESIGGIIGTLADDNHLRISKINGITISSTTSGNKVGGAVGNATTANTEIYGVVINDLLIGSAASPLPATRSQVGGLIGNATAARVINNKVGGEIFSSAQDIGGLIGLYDGGGTSEIIGNITDVDLEQTTGLSLGGLIGKVNTTAGTLTLDANRSLGEIVECLSACGGLIGHLEASTSATINLSKSYSRSNITTSNGTAFSDVGGLIGYAYDNSTGTLNLNEVFSTGVITSSNASSDRIGGLIGYSRDANTTDAYFTGTLVDANTTPTQVGALVGYLDGGSFQQSYTTSDTVYGDDCFGALINTPITGNNHGIGAAGGCSTYHTAIAILDLTNLTGLGANWEDIDSTTESTLAFEDLISSVGESYTGSFLDPIIITSPGQWDSIGDEPFLMGKTYQLGADIDFSNGCFTPIGSNANPFWGQFRGNNYTIMNINCSNPDASEHYGLFRRIQSDTNGGMGSIEDLNFFDFTDHKWLYVENVHLTNIHGDVGIIAGSVTDDGTSDGGHSERFAFKVSKISVTNSSATGNAIGVNAGGLFGSMFIKNVETRIAGLHFQGTVTNQAASSGATGGIVGLLGGNDMDAGHAGSIVDFQIGSFTGSVTGKDNTGGFAGSFSNNGIEVKDFAVVTSGVTGETGVGGFVGLINRGKLKRNFSKGDVTGITNVGGYVGHANKNSTVFEIYNSYTHGDITATGGGSTAGCFIGVAAGTSPEVFNNYGLCSAVTGTTTSFFVGSGNGTFVLGGGTTNAYAGPSDEAITGAAHVTYAQMVDPDHMSGVLNWGDPWMNLDGFGPPLFYWEYFSETLGDYAL
;
A
#
# COMPACT_ATOMS: atom_id res chain seq x y z
N MET A 1 34.54 53.36 40.94
CA MET A 1 34.86 54.80 40.95
C MET A 1 36.36 54.95 40.76
N PHE A 2 36.75 55.44 39.58
CA PHE A 2 38.04 56.08 39.25
C PHE A 2 39.33 55.42 39.76
N ILE A 3 39.83 54.43 39.00
CA ILE A 3 41.24 54.17 38.63
C ILE A 3 41.26 52.76 37.99
N LYS A 4 41.66 52.68 36.71
CA LYS A 4 41.86 51.50 35.82
C LYS A 4 41.13 51.54 34.46
N LEU A 5 40.47 52.65 34.13
CA LEU A 5 39.98 52.95 32.75
C LEU A 5 41.02 53.69 31.88
N LEU A 6 42.28 53.85 32.34
CA LEU A 6 43.25 54.78 31.74
C LEU A 6 44.53 54.11 31.19
N SER A 7 44.60 52.77 31.11
CA SER A 7 45.78 52.08 30.57
C SER A 7 45.65 51.70 29.10
N VAL A 8 44.43 51.73 28.54
CA VAL A 8 44.13 51.17 27.21
C VAL A 8 43.92 52.25 26.14
N ILE A 9 43.78 53.53 26.51
CA ILE A 9 43.45 54.61 25.56
C ILE A 9 44.66 55.43 25.08
N LEU A 10 45.84 55.29 25.71
CA LEU A 10 46.99 56.18 25.45
C LEU A 10 48.17 55.58 24.66
N LEU A 11 47.97 54.48 23.94
CA LEU A 11 48.95 53.96 22.96
C LEU A 11 48.45 54.02 21.51
N VAL A 12 47.37 54.77 21.24
CA VAL A 12 46.72 54.82 19.92
C VAL A 12 46.96 56.12 19.15
N THR A 13 47.59 57.15 19.70
CA THR A 13 47.73 58.42 18.96
C THR A 13 49.09 59.09 19.12
N THR A 14 50.13 58.54 18.50
CA THR A 14 51.13 59.30 17.73
C THR A 14 52.00 58.33 16.92
N LEU A 15 52.10 58.58 15.60
CA LEU A 15 52.84 57.87 14.55
C LEU A 15 52.02 56.91 13.67
N SER A 16 50.95 57.47 13.10
CA SER A 16 50.77 57.41 11.66
C SER A 16 51.88 58.21 10.96
N ALA A 17 52.86 57.51 10.39
CA ALA A 17 53.82 58.06 9.44
C ALA A 17 54.18 56.99 8.40
N CYS A 18 53.43 57.01 7.30
CA CYS A 18 53.72 56.51 5.95
C CYS A 18 54.55 55.23 5.77
N GLY A 19 53.91 54.19 5.23
CA GLY A 19 54.54 53.29 4.26
C GLY A 19 53.93 51.89 4.14
N GLY A 20 53.17 51.63 3.08
CA GLY A 20 52.92 50.27 2.56
C GLY A 20 51.46 49.83 2.55
N LYS A 21 51.00 49.34 1.40
CA LYS A 21 49.63 48.95 1.07
C LYS A 21 49.06 47.87 2.01
N GLY A 22 47.76 47.99 2.30
CA GLY A 22 47.02 47.10 3.19
C GLY A 22 46.98 45.65 2.71
N ALA A 23 47.41 44.75 3.60
CA ALA A 23 46.92 43.38 3.65
C ALA A 23 45.54 43.41 4.31
N SER A 24 44.59 42.67 3.74
CA SER A 24 43.28 42.39 4.30
C SER A 24 43.43 41.85 5.73
N LYS A 25 42.61 42.37 6.65
CA LYS A 25 42.62 41.93 8.06
C LYS A 25 42.06 40.51 8.26
N ASP A 26 41.57 39.87 7.20
CA ASP A 26 40.71 38.68 7.28
C ASP A 26 41.26 37.45 6.52
N THR A 27 42.41 37.55 5.82
CA THR A 27 42.97 36.44 5.02
C THR A 27 44.50 36.34 5.16
N THR A 28 45.04 35.13 5.14
CA THR A 28 46.48 34.82 5.12
C THR A 28 46.90 34.43 3.71
N LYS A 29 48.04 34.93 3.23
CA LYS A 29 48.65 34.50 1.97
C LYS A 29 49.66 33.40 2.26
N ALA A 30 49.36 32.18 1.87
CA ALA A 30 50.19 31.02 2.16
C ALA A 30 50.93 30.56 0.91
N ASN A 31 52.25 30.38 1.00
CA ASN A 31 53.04 29.73 -0.05
C ASN A 31 53.11 28.24 0.26
N ILE A 32 52.52 27.43 -0.61
CA ILE A 32 52.54 25.98 -0.43
C ILE A 32 53.86 25.44 -0.98
N LEU A 33 54.59 24.70 -0.14
CA LEU A 33 55.78 23.96 -0.47
C LEU A 33 55.56 22.48 -0.18
N VAL A 34 55.37 21.70 -1.24
CA VAL A 34 55.25 20.24 -1.14
C VAL A 34 56.67 19.64 -1.20
N LEU A 35 57.06 18.92 -0.15
CA LEU A 35 58.38 18.29 0.03
C LEU A 35 58.20 16.77 0.04
N GLY A 36 59.05 15.98 -0.62
CA GLY A 36 58.68 14.57 -0.87
C GLY A 36 59.82 13.61 -1.13
N GLY A 37 60.94 13.75 -0.41
CA GLY A 37 61.85 12.62 -0.24
C GLY A 37 62.46 11.97 -1.49
N ILE A 38 62.76 12.71 -2.57
CA ILE A 38 64.02 12.57 -3.33
C ILE A 38 64.47 14.00 -3.63
N GLU A 39 65.73 14.33 -3.30
CA GLU A 39 66.25 15.71 -3.39
C GLU A 39 66.01 16.35 -4.77
N SER A 40 65.42 17.55 -4.75
CA SER A 40 65.18 18.51 -5.84
C SER A 40 63.89 18.38 -6.66
N GLY A 41 62.77 18.89 -6.10
CA GLY A 41 61.44 18.88 -6.73
C GLY A 41 60.93 17.44 -6.87
N ILE A 42 59.72 17.21 -7.38
CA ILE A 42 59.32 15.82 -7.70
C ILE A 42 59.32 15.56 -9.22
N PRO A 43 60.48 15.64 -9.92
CA PRO A 43 60.64 15.04 -11.24
C PRO A 43 60.21 13.57 -11.22
N GLY A 44 59.25 13.20 -12.06
CA GLY A 44 58.74 11.83 -12.17
C GLY A 44 57.33 11.62 -11.65
N MET A 45 56.70 12.60 -10.96
CA MET A 45 55.29 12.53 -10.58
C MET A 45 54.37 13.07 -11.68
N THR A 46 54.23 12.29 -12.75
CA THR A 46 53.46 12.70 -13.94
C THR A 46 51.96 12.46 -13.80
N GLY A 47 51.51 11.78 -12.74
CA GLY A 47 50.10 11.47 -12.49
C GLY A 47 49.30 12.61 -11.85
N GLY A 48 49.94 13.74 -11.53
CA GLY A 48 49.32 14.92 -10.95
C GLY A 48 49.40 14.98 -9.42
N THR A 49 49.08 16.14 -8.85
CA THR A 49 49.07 16.37 -7.40
C THR A 49 47.82 17.16 -7.02
N LYS A 50 47.07 16.69 -6.02
CA LYS A 50 45.92 17.40 -5.43
C LYS A 50 46.28 17.90 -4.04
N ILE A 51 45.80 19.09 -3.72
CA ILE A 51 45.93 19.70 -2.39
C ILE A 51 44.55 20.01 -1.85
N PHE A 52 44.34 19.60 -0.62
CA PHE A 52 43.15 19.86 0.17
C PHE A 52 43.52 20.67 1.40
N GLY A 53 42.64 21.59 1.77
CA GLY A 53 42.75 22.34 3.00
C GLY A 53 41.38 22.51 3.63
N TYR A 54 41.33 22.53 4.95
CA TYR A 54 40.12 22.84 5.69
C TYR A 54 40.43 23.71 6.88
N ASN A 55 39.58 24.70 7.11
CA ASN A 55 39.68 25.61 8.23
C ASN A 55 38.77 25.17 9.38
N ASN A 56 39.34 24.57 10.42
CA ASN A 56 38.67 24.18 11.66
C ASN A 56 38.01 25.35 12.42
N THR A 57 38.31 26.60 12.05
CA THR A 57 37.74 27.81 12.67
C THR A 57 36.56 28.39 11.89
N THR A 58 36.55 28.28 10.57
CA THR A 58 35.54 28.94 9.72
C THR A 58 34.68 27.96 8.90
N GLY A 59 35.07 26.69 8.81
CA GLY A 59 34.46 25.68 7.94
C GLY A 59 34.84 25.84 6.45
N GLU A 60 35.73 26.77 6.11
CA GLU A 60 36.15 26.97 4.71
C GLU A 60 37.02 25.81 4.22
N THR A 61 36.78 25.36 2.98
CA THR A 61 37.55 24.30 2.34
C THR A 61 38.31 24.80 1.12
N LEU A 62 39.42 24.14 0.82
CA LEU A 62 40.27 24.37 -0.33
C LEU A 62 40.45 23.04 -1.03
N ASN A 63 40.10 22.95 -2.31
CA ASN A 63 40.36 21.79 -3.16
C ASN A 63 40.94 22.31 -4.49
N MET A 64 42.21 21.98 -4.75
CA MET A 64 42.86 22.41 -5.99
C MET A 64 43.91 21.43 -6.49
N THR A 65 44.11 21.43 -7.80
CA THR A 65 45.22 20.77 -8.46
C THR A 65 46.47 21.63 -8.35
N TYR A 66 47.58 21.04 -7.93
CA TYR A 66 48.85 21.73 -7.74
C TYR A 66 49.67 21.68 -9.04
N ASP A 67 49.93 22.85 -9.63
CA ASP A 67 50.65 23.02 -10.90
C ASP A 67 52.15 23.34 -10.73
N GLY A 68 52.64 23.35 -9.49
CA GLY A 68 54.05 23.55 -9.17
C GLY A 68 54.43 24.95 -8.71
N GLN A 69 53.57 26.00 -8.77
CA GLN A 69 53.81 27.29 -8.09
C GLN A 69 52.52 28.08 -7.80
N GLY A 70 52.30 28.44 -6.52
CA GLY A 70 51.26 29.44 -6.20
C GLY A 70 51.19 29.80 -4.72
N ALA A 71 51.12 31.10 -4.45
CA ALA A 71 50.65 31.57 -3.16
C ALA A 71 49.13 31.48 -3.15
N VAL A 72 48.56 30.65 -2.28
CA VAL A 72 47.12 30.53 -2.09
C VAL A 72 46.68 31.53 -1.02
N THR A 73 45.59 32.23 -1.26
CA THR A 73 45.01 33.12 -0.24
C THR A 73 43.88 32.36 0.45
N VAL A 74 44.01 32.15 1.75
CA VAL A 74 43.05 31.44 2.59
C VAL A 74 42.54 32.36 3.70
N SER A 75 41.35 32.14 4.24
CA SER A 75 40.88 32.91 5.42
C SER A 75 41.75 32.67 6.65
N ASN A 76 41.71 33.60 7.60
CA ASN A 76 42.38 33.40 8.88
C ASN A 76 41.67 32.32 9.70
N GLY A 77 42.44 31.43 10.34
CA GLY A 77 41.92 30.32 11.14
C GLY A 77 42.96 29.21 11.34
N VAL A 78 42.54 28.11 11.96
CA VAL A 78 43.35 26.90 12.11
C VAL A 78 43.09 26.00 10.91
N TRP A 79 44.10 25.80 10.06
CA TRP A 79 43.98 25.03 8.84
C TRP A 79 44.68 23.67 8.94
N GLY A 80 43.99 22.60 8.55
CA GLY A 80 44.63 21.34 8.16
C GLY A 80 44.87 21.33 6.65
N PHE A 81 46.04 20.87 6.20
CA PHE A 81 46.33 20.67 4.77
C PHE A 81 46.76 19.25 4.49
N VAL A 82 46.34 18.73 3.34
CA VAL A 82 46.75 17.42 2.83
C VAL A 82 47.14 17.53 1.36
N ALA A 83 48.19 16.83 0.98
CA ALA A 83 48.60 16.69 -0.41
C ALA A 83 48.70 15.21 -0.78
N ILE A 84 48.26 14.91 -1.99
CA ILE A 84 48.22 13.58 -2.57
C ILE A 84 48.80 13.68 -3.97
N THR A 85 49.78 12.83 -4.30
CA THR A 85 50.43 12.83 -5.61
C THR A 85 50.57 11.42 -6.17
N TRP A 86 50.49 11.32 -7.49
CA TRP A 86 50.62 10.07 -8.25
C TRP A 86 51.85 10.11 -9.15
N ASP A 87 52.59 9.01 -9.22
CA ASP A 87 53.77 8.94 -10.08
C ASP A 87 53.42 8.82 -11.58
N GLY A 88 52.23 8.30 -11.87
CA GLY A 88 51.76 8.05 -13.24
C GLY A 88 52.41 6.84 -13.89
N VAL A 89 53.17 6.03 -13.15
CA VAL A 89 53.89 4.88 -13.70
C VAL A 89 52.99 3.65 -13.61
N THR A 90 52.51 3.17 -14.75
CA THR A 90 51.80 1.88 -14.86
C THR A 90 52.71 0.79 -15.45
N GLY A 91 52.23 -0.46 -15.50
CA GLY A 91 52.93 -1.59 -16.12
C GLY A 91 53.38 -1.39 -17.58
N ASN A 92 52.83 -0.38 -18.28
CA ASN A 92 53.17 -0.03 -19.66
C ASN A 92 54.16 1.16 -19.79
N GLY A 93 54.60 1.76 -18.68
CA GLY A 93 55.78 2.63 -18.62
C GLY A 93 55.62 4.11 -19.05
N ASN A 94 54.41 4.68 -19.07
CA ASN A 94 54.17 6.10 -19.39
C ASN A 94 53.19 6.78 -18.42
N GLY A 95 53.48 8.04 -18.07
CA GLY A 95 52.80 8.91 -17.10
C GLY A 95 51.28 9.13 -17.27
N GLN A 96 50.46 8.32 -16.60
CA GLN A 96 48.99 8.43 -16.59
C GLN A 96 48.48 9.20 -15.38
N VAL A 97 47.46 10.04 -15.58
CA VAL A 97 46.85 10.86 -14.51
C VAL A 97 46.06 9.98 -13.54
N LEU A 98 46.25 10.17 -12.22
CA LEU A 98 45.65 9.37 -11.12
C LEU A 98 46.10 7.90 -11.01
N GLU A 99 47.08 7.45 -11.81
CA GLU A 99 47.56 6.05 -11.77
C GLU A 99 48.99 5.93 -11.20
N GLY A 100 49.35 4.72 -10.75
CA GLY A 100 50.70 4.37 -10.29
C GLY A 100 50.88 4.49 -8.78
N ASN A 101 52.13 4.66 -8.31
CA ASN A 101 52.41 4.75 -6.88
C ASN A 101 51.94 6.10 -6.32
N VAL A 102 51.39 6.09 -5.11
CA VAL A 102 50.81 7.26 -4.45
C VAL A 102 51.67 7.68 -3.26
N LEU A 103 52.02 8.97 -3.19
CA LEU A 103 52.60 9.55 -1.97
C LEU A 103 51.62 10.56 -1.39
N CYS A 104 51.49 10.52 -0.06
CA CYS A 104 50.58 11.39 0.66
C CYS A 104 51.27 12.02 1.85
N GLY A 105 50.74 13.16 2.28
CA GLY A 105 51.21 13.86 3.47
C GLY A 105 50.16 14.82 3.97
N SER A 106 50.03 14.88 5.29
CA SER A 106 49.12 15.78 5.99
C SER A 106 49.92 16.76 6.86
N THR A 107 49.32 17.89 7.18
CA THR A 107 49.83 18.86 8.15
C THR A 107 48.63 19.39 8.95
N PRO A 108 48.31 18.76 10.09
CA PRO A 108 47.15 19.15 10.88
C PRO A 108 47.40 20.44 11.67
N ASP A 109 46.31 21.16 11.97
CA ASP A 109 46.23 22.25 12.94
C ASP A 109 47.25 23.40 12.79
N MET A 110 47.41 23.94 11.58
CA MET A 110 48.27 25.09 11.31
C MET A 110 47.55 26.42 11.58
N PRO A 111 47.96 27.22 12.58
CA PRO A 111 47.35 28.52 12.86
C PRO A 111 47.80 29.58 11.82
N LEU A 112 46.88 30.03 10.98
CA LEU A 112 47.09 31.06 9.96
C LEU A 112 46.33 32.34 10.34
N PHE A 113 47.01 33.32 10.93
CA PHE A 113 46.41 34.57 11.44
C PHE A 113 47.01 35.85 10.82
N GLY A 114 47.38 35.78 9.53
CA GLY A 114 47.89 36.89 8.73
C GLY A 114 49.40 36.85 8.46
N GLY A 115 49.82 37.45 7.34
CA GLY A 115 51.21 37.45 6.86
C GLY A 115 51.45 36.51 5.67
N ASP A 116 52.71 36.40 5.23
CA ASP A 116 53.17 35.41 4.25
C ASP A 116 53.72 34.19 5.02
N VAL A 117 53.02 33.06 4.97
CA VAL A 117 53.38 31.82 5.71
C VAL A 117 53.72 30.71 4.72
N ALA A 118 54.76 29.91 4.99
CA ALA A 118 55.07 28.73 4.19
C ALA A 118 54.37 27.51 4.79
N ILE A 119 53.59 26.80 3.97
CA ILE A 119 52.97 25.52 4.34
C ILE A 119 53.86 24.42 3.77
N ASN A 120 54.50 23.63 4.63
CA ASN A 120 55.35 22.52 4.22
C ASN A 120 54.60 21.21 4.41
N ILE A 121 54.31 20.50 3.32
CA ILE A 121 53.65 19.18 3.37
C ILE A 121 54.67 18.13 2.95
N GLU A 122 55.01 17.20 3.83
CA GLU A 122 55.98 16.13 3.56
C GLU A 122 55.27 14.86 3.05
N LEU A 123 55.56 14.47 1.80
CA LEU A 123 54.97 13.32 1.12
C LEU A 123 55.82 12.07 1.30
N SER A 124 55.19 10.97 1.70
CA SER A 124 55.81 9.64 1.77
C SER A 124 54.77 8.53 1.68
N ASN A 125 55.17 7.28 1.40
CA ASN A 125 54.26 6.12 1.49
C ASN A 125 53.70 5.98 2.91
N GLY A 126 54.55 6.22 3.92
CA GLY A 126 54.15 6.21 5.33
C GLY A 126 53.10 7.27 5.66
N GLY A 127 53.15 8.43 5.00
CA GLY A 127 52.19 9.52 5.16
C GLY A 127 50.80 9.18 4.62
N CYS A 128 50.67 8.22 3.70
CA CYS A 128 49.36 7.71 3.27
C CYS A 128 48.67 6.86 4.37
N ASN A 129 49.38 6.39 5.39
CA ASN A 129 48.74 5.66 6.50
C ASN A 129 47.93 6.55 7.45
N ASP A 130 48.00 7.88 7.31
CA ASP A 130 47.17 8.79 8.10
C ASP A 130 45.69 8.41 7.95
N ASP A 131 44.98 8.23 9.07
CA ASP A 131 43.55 7.84 9.11
C ASP A 131 42.69 8.84 8.33
N PHE A 132 43.16 10.08 8.22
CA PHE A 132 42.57 11.12 7.38
C PHE A 132 42.46 10.74 5.89
N LEU A 133 43.36 9.89 5.39
CA LEU A 133 43.41 9.43 4.00
C LEU A 133 42.73 8.07 3.78
N GLY A 134 41.80 7.73 4.68
CA GLY A 134 40.96 6.55 4.62
C GLY A 134 41.34 5.51 5.67
N GLU A 135 40.45 4.58 5.94
CA GLU A 135 40.69 3.53 6.93
C GLU A 135 41.79 2.54 6.49
N ALA A 136 42.36 1.79 7.44
CA ALA A 136 43.35 0.76 7.17
C ALA A 136 42.89 -0.26 6.12
N GLY A 137 41.60 -0.61 6.11
CA GLY A 137 40.99 -1.52 5.12
C GLY A 137 41.02 -1.00 3.67
N THR A 138 41.27 0.28 3.46
CA THR A 138 41.30 0.93 2.13
C THR A 138 42.70 1.04 1.54
N LYS A 139 43.69 0.58 2.31
CA LYS A 139 45.12 0.76 2.05
C LYS A 139 45.83 -0.56 1.84
N GLU A 140 46.87 -0.53 1.02
CA GLU A 140 47.85 -1.59 0.84
C GLU A 140 48.73 -1.74 2.09
N SER A 141 49.50 -2.83 2.17
CA SER A 141 50.41 -3.08 3.30
C SER A 141 51.51 -2.01 3.45
N ASN A 142 51.84 -1.29 2.38
CA ASN A 142 52.82 -0.20 2.37
C ASN A 142 52.20 1.18 2.68
N GLY A 143 50.87 1.25 2.91
CA GLY A 143 50.11 2.45 3.23
C GLY A 143 49.48 3.16 2.03
N GLU A 144 49.80 2.77 0.79
CA GLU A 144 49.20 3.35 -0.41
C GLU A 144 47.72 3.00 -0.52
N PRO A 145 46.85 3.83 -1.12
CA PRO A 145 45.46 3.45 -1.40
C PRO A 145 45.42 2.23 -2.32
N LYS A 146 44.51 1.28 -2.07
CA LYS A 146 44.26 0.15 -2.98
C LYS A 146 43.71 0.64 -4.34
N LYS A 147 43.68 -0.25 -5.33
CA LYS A 147 43.14 0.09 -6.65
C LYS A 147 41.65 0.40 -6.58
N PHE A 148 41.23 1.45 -7.28
CA PHE A 148 39.83 1.84 -7.40
C PHE A 148 39.16 1.03 -8.52
N VAL A 149 38.16 0.23 -8.17
CA VAL A 149 37.46 -0.69 -9.08
C VAL A 149 35.95 -0.36 -9.07
N PRO A 150 35.41 0.26 -10.13
CA PRO A 150 33.98 0.37 -10.30
C PRO A 150 33.33 -1.01 -10.48
N VAL A 151 32.15 -1.18 -9.90
CA VAL A 151 31.29 -2.35 -10.09
C VAL A 151 29.96 -1.87 -10.64
N LYS A 152 29.55 -2.38 -11.80
CA LYS A 152 28.33 -1.97 -12.49
C LYS A 152 27.17 -2.93 -12.17
N CYS A 153 26.15 -2.44 -11.49
CA CYS A 153 24.97 -3.21 -11.09
C CYS A 153 23.73 -2.70 -11.82
N THR A 154 22.84 -3.58 -12.29
CA THR A 154 21.57 -3.19 -12.89
C THR A 154 20.49 -2.83 -11.87
N ASN A 155 20.70 -3.16 -10.59
CA ASN A 155 19.73 -3.00 -9.51
C ASN A 155 20.35 -2.32 -8.27
N ASP A 156 19.53 -1.60 -7.50
CA ASP A 156 20.00 -0.90 -6.29
C ASP A 156 20.32 -1.86 -5.15
N LYS A 157 19.58 -2.97 -5.05
CA LYS A 157 19.84 -4.01 -4.04
C LYS A 157 21.28 -4.53 -4.14
N GLY A 158 21.76 -4.75 -5.36
CA GLY A 158 23.13 -5.18 -5.60
C GLY A 158 24.19 -4.14 -5.27
N VAL A 159 23.82 -2.85 -5.24
CA VAL A 159 24.72 -1.79 -4.81
C VAL A 159 24.87 -1.77 -3.29
N TYR A 160 23.77 -1.93 -2.55
CA TYR A 160 23.77 -1.79 -1.10
C TYR A 160 24.08 -3.07 -0.32
N ASP A 161 23.98 -4.24 -0.94
CA ASP A 161 24.29 -5.53 -0.33
C ASP A 161 25.80 -5.84 -0.36
N ASP A 162 26.32 -6.46 0.70
CA ASP A 162 27.72 -6.91 0.79
C ASP A 162 27.94 -8.26 0.07
N ASP A 163 26.87 -8.92 -0.38
CA ASP A 163 26.92 -10.14 -1.18
C ASP A 163 27.00 -9.84 -2.68
N ASP A 164 28.18 -10.08 -3.27
CA ASP A 164 28.47 -9.94 -4.71
C ASP A 164 27.53 -10.77 -5.62
N SER A 165 26.78 -11.75 -5.08
CA SER A 165 25.76 -12.48 -5.84
C SER A 165 24.52 -11.64 -6.18
N ASN A 166 24.22 -10.59 -5.42
CA ASN A 166 23.01 -9.77 -5.58
C ASN A 166 23.15 -8.62 -6.59
N CYS A 167 24.38 -8.23 -6.93
CA CYS A 167 24.66 -7.28 -8.03
C CYS A 167 24.64 -8.01 -9.37
N ILE A 168 23.83 -7.59 -10.33
CA ILE A 168 23.84 -8.16 -11.69
C ILE A 168 24.63 -7.24 -12.62
N ALA A 169 25.52 -7.78 -13.46
CA ALA A 169 26.38 -6.99 -14.32
C ALA A 169 25.55 -6.14 -15.31
N SER A 170 25.85 -4.85 -15.40
CA SER A 170 25.24 -3.94 -16.39
C SER A 170 26.14 -3.74 -17.63
N VAL A 171 25.78 -2.79 -18.50
CA VAL A 171 26.32 -2.60 -19.87
C VAL A 171 27.57 -1.73 -19.97
N ALA A 172 27.98 -1.00 -18.93
CA ALA A 172 29.17 -0.14 -19.02
C ALA A 172 30.46 -0.91 -19.40
N GLU A 173 31.15 -0.53 -20.46
CA GLU A 173 32.39 -1.19 -20.92
C GLU A 173 33.66 -0.44 -20.52
N SER A 174 33.56 0.87 -20.31
CA SER A 174 34.70 1.69 -19.91
C SER A 174 34.30 2.76 -18.93
N TYR A 175 35.28 3.32 -18.23
CA TYR A 175 35.03 4.34 -17.23
C TYR A 175 36.15 5.37 -17.15
N ARG A 176 35.79 6.50 -16.57
CA ARG A 176 36.73 7.58 -16.27
C ARG A 176 36.45 8.14 -14.89
N VAL A 177 37.51 8.46 -14.15
CA VAL A 177 37.40 9.06 -12.83
C VAL A 177 38.05 10.44 -12.84
N SER A 178 37.32 11.43 -12.32
CA SER A 178 37.78 12.80 -12.18
C SER A 178 37.73 13.25 -10.72
N LEU A 179 38.74 14.03 -10.34
CA LEU A 179 38.84 14.76 -9.08
C LEU A 179 38.75 16.27 -9.41
N PRO A 180 37.54 16.86 -9.46
CA PRO A 180 37.32 18.25 -9.83
C PRO A 180 38.06 19.21 -8.88
N ASP A 181 38.34 20.43 -9.34
CA ASP A 181 38.75 21.53 -8.44
C ASP A 181 37.52 22.31 -7.94
N GLY A 182 37.61 22.86 -6.72
CA GLY A 182 36.49 23.53 -6.06
C GLY A 182 35.35 22.59 -5.68
N ALA A 183 34.18 23.16 -5.31
CA ALA A 183 33.03 22.37 -4.87
C ALA A 183 32.48 21.49 -6.01
N PHE A 184 32.17 22.00 -7.23
CA PHE A 184 31.63 21.17 -8.32
C PHE A 184 31.86 21.69 -9.75
N GLY A 185 33.12 21.97 -10.20
CA GLY A 185 33.30 22.29 -11.64
C GLY A 185 34.62 22.87 -12.16
N GLY A 186 35.77 22.66 -11.50
CA GLY A 186 37.08 23.05 -12.07
C GLY A 186 37.75 21.97 -12.93
N PRO A 187 38.81 22.31 -13.71
CA PRO A 187 39.46 21.40 -14.67
C PRO A 187 40.09 20.15 -14.02
N GLY A 188 40.50 20.22 -12.75
CA GLY A 188 40.80 19.06 -11.90
C GLY A 188 41.88 18.11 -12.44
N LEU A 189 41.96 16.93 -11.81
CA LEU A 189 42.64 15.78 -12.38
C LEU A 189 41.60 14.83 -12.96
N THR A 190 41.89 14.22 -14.11
CA THR A 190 41.02 13.19 -14.66
C THR A 190 41.84 12.08 -15.26
N SER A 191 41.49 10.85 -14.93
CA SER A 191 42.14 9.67 -15.47
C SER A 191 42.03 9.62 -17.00
N ARG A 192 42.88 8.79 -17.60
CA ARG A 192 42.61 8.28 -18.94
C ARG A 192 41.31 7.47 -18.93
N CYS A 193 40.83 7.12 -20.12
CA CYS A 193 39.83 6.08 -20.21
C CYS A 193 40.43 4.73 -19.83
N ILE A 194 39.68 3.95 -19.04
CA ILE A 194 40.04 2.60 -18.63
C ILE A 194 38.97 1.67 -19.19
N ASP A 195 39.40 0.73 -20.02
CA ASP A 195 38.52 -0.23 -20.69
C ASP A 195 38.51 -1.52 -19.89
N GLN A 196 37.34 -2.11 -19.69
CA GLN A 196 37.23 -3.38 -19.00
C GLN A 196 37.81 -4.53 -19.85
N ASP A 197 38.65 -5.38 -19.26
CA ASP A 197 39.27 -6.53 -19.95
C ASP A 197 38.23 -7.58 -20.41
N THR A 198 37.10 -7.68 -19.71
CA THR A 198 36.02 -8.63 -20.00
C THR A 198 34.66 -8.00 -19.71
N VAL A 199 33.92 -7.68 -20.77
CA VAL A 199 32.66 -6.92 -20.74
C VAL A 199 31.58 -7.54 -19.85
N ALA A 200 31.56 -8.87 -19.71
CA ALA A 200 30.59 -9.61 -18.90
C ALA A 200 30.85 -9.55 -17.38
N ASN A 201 31.99 -9.02 -16.93
CA ASN A 201 32.29 -8.94 -15.51
C ASN A 201 31.58 -7.76 -14.85
N LYS A 202 31.18 -7.92 -13.58
CA LYS A 202 30.61 -6.83 -12.76
C LYS A 202 31.68 -5.80 -12.41
N GLU A 203 32.89 -6.28 -12.10
CA GLU A 203 34.05 -5.45 -11.79
C GLU A 203 34.74 -4.94 -13.06
N MET A 204 34.80 -3.62 -13.20
CA MET A 204 35.43 -2.95 -14.32
C MET A 204 36.94 -2.85 -14.08
N THR A 205 37.65 -3.94 -14.38
CA THR A 205 39.12 -4.03 -14.23
C THR A 205 39.83 -4.10 -15.58
N GLU A 206 41.00 -3.48 -15.63
CA GLU A 206 41.97 -3.58 -16.73
C GLU A 206 43.31 -4.01 -16.15
N ALA A 207 43.94 -5.05 -16.70
CA ALA A 207 45.17 -5.65 -16.15
C ALA A 207 46.33 -4.64 -16.02
N THR A 208 46.36 -3.60 -16.87
CA THR A 208 47.40 -2.57 -16.86
C THR A 208 47.01 -1.27 -16.18
N ALA A 209 45.77 -1.14 -15.69
CA ALA A 209 45.33 0.01 -14.93
C ALA A 209 45.81 -0.05 -13.47
N GLU A 210 46.29 1.08 -12.99
CA GLU A 210 46.75 1.27 -11.60
C GLU A 210 46.12 2.53 -11.00
N LEU A 211 44.84 2.76 -11.30
CA LEU A 211 44.05 3.84 -10.74
C LEU A 211 43.89 3.65 -9.22
N ARG A 212 44.42 4.59 -8.44
CA ARG A 212 44.38 4.55 -6.97
C ARG A 212 43.78 5.84 -6.46
N ILE A 213 42.53 5.77 -6.00
CA ILE A 213 41.83 6.93 -5.44
C ILE A 213 41.78 6.77 -3.92
N PRO A 214 42.52 7.59 -3.15
CA PRO A 214 42.36 7.66 -1.71
C PRO A 214 40.97 8.16 -1.35
N LEU A 215 40.41 7.60 -0.28
CA LEU A 215 39.14 8.03 0.28
C LEU A 215 39.45 8.95 1.45
N VAL A 216 39.16 10.23 1.29
CA VAL A 216 39.54 11.25 2.27
C VAL A 216 38.43 11.40 3.30
N GLY A 217 38.77 11.36 4.58
CA GLY A 217 37.82 11.33 5.70
C GLY A 217 37.20 12.67 6.13
N TRP A 218 37.25 13.74 5.31
CA TRP A 218 36.46 14.95 5.61
C TRP A 218 34.98 14.68 5.32
N ILE A 219 34.15 14.84 6.34
CA ILE A 219 32.69 14.97 6.24
C ILE A 219 32.32 16.36 5.68
N ASP A 220 32.38 16.52 4.35
CA ASP A 220 31.55 17.43 3.52
C ASP A 220 32.01 17.38 2.05
N GLU A 221 31.23 17.98 1.13
CA GLU A 221 31.35 18.18 -0.35
C GLU A 221 32.72 18.55 -0.98
N SER A 222 33.83 18.38 -0.26
CA SER A 222 35.15 18.96 -0.52
C SER A 222 36.13 18.06 -1.28
N PHE A 223 35.85 16.75 -1.37
CA PHE A 223 36.59 15.78 -2.20
C PHE A 223 35.62 14.98 -3.10
N PRO A 224 34.94 15.61 -4.07
CA PRO A 224 34.05 14.88 -4.96
C PRO A 224 34.86 13.95 -5.87
N ILE A 225 34.50 12.67 -5.89
CA ILE A 225 34.98 11.71 -6.87
C ILE A 225 33.90 11.59 -7.92
N ARG A 226 34.13 12.12 -9.12
CA ARG A 226 33.19 11.95 -10.23
C ARG A 226 33.61 10.75 -11.07
N VAL A 227 32.70 9.81 -11.24
CA VAL A 227 32.85 8.61 -12.06
C VAL A 227 31.91 8.73 -13.24
N GLU A 228 32.45 8.58 -14.44
CA GLU A 228 31.70 8.51 -15.70
C GLU A 228 31.79 7.08 -16.21
N LEU A 229 30.64 6.40 -16.32
CA LEU A 229 30.52 5.05 -16.89
C LEU A 229 30.02 5.18 -18.33
N PHE A 230 30.69 4.48 -19.25
CA PHE A 230 30.41 4.53 -20.67
C PHE A 230 30.05 3.13 -21.20
N ASP A 231 29.08 3.05 -22.10
CA ASP A 231 28.61 1.80 -22.70
C ASP A 231 29.50 1.25 -23.83
N GLN A 232 30.59 1.96 -24.18
CA GLN A 232 31.56 1.50 -25.17
C GLN A 232 32.99 1.69 -24.69
N ALA A 233 33.89 0.83 -25.14
CA ALA A 233 35.33 1.02 -24.97
C ALA A 233 35.82 2.39 -25.48
N GLY A 234 36.84 2.93 -24.83
CA GLY A 234 37.46 4.22 -25.15
C GLY A 234 36.67 5.43 -24.65
N CYS A 235 35.73 5.24 -23.70
CA CYS A 235 34.90 6.28 -23.11
C CYS A 235 34.07 6.99 -24.19
N ALA A 236 33.47 6.18 -25.05
CA ALA A 236 32.59 6.58 -26.13
C ALA A 236 31.15 6.15 -25.83
N GLY A 237 30.21 6.58 -26.66
CA GLY A 237 28.80 6.22 -26.52
C GLY A 237 28.07 7.01 -25.42
N SER A 238 27.09 6.37 -24.80
CA SER A 238 26.26 6.96 -23.75
C SER A 238 27.02 6.99 -22.43
N VAL A 239 26.78 8.02 -21.63
CA VAL A 239 27.50 8.24 -20.36
C VAL A 239 26.54 8.43 -19.21
N GLU A 240 26.77 7.68 -18.14
CA GLU A 240 26.18 7.91 -16.83
C GLU A 240 27.24 8.50 -15.89
N THR A 241 26.92 9.63 -15.28
CA THR A 241 27.83 10.35 -14.39
C THR A 241 27.35 10.23 -12.95
N TYR A 242 28.27 9.88 -12.06
CA TYR A 242 28.05 9.78 -10.63
C TYR A 242 29.04 10.68 -9.91
N THR A 243 28.58 11.47 -8.96
CA THR A 243 29.43 12.30 -8.11
C THR A 243 29.34 11.77 -6.68
N ILE A 244 30.41 11.11 -6.26
CA ILE A 244 30.54 10.56 -4.92
C ILE A 244 31.08 11.65 -4.01
N ILE A 245 30.30 12.05 -3.02
CA ILE A 245 30.73 12.98 -1.97
C ILE A 245 31.12 12.24 -0.70
N ASN A 246 30.39 11.17 -0.36
CA ASN A 246 30.66 10.34 0.80
C ASN A 246 30.74 8.86 0.38
N PRO A 247 31.94 8.37 0.02
CA PRO A 247 32.10 7.00 -0.46
C PRO A 247 31.70 5.97 0.61
N TYR A 248 31.96 6.24 1.89
CA TYR A 248 31.69 5.31 3.00
C TYR A 248 30.20 5.18 3.37
N ALA A 249 29.42 6.26 3.23
CA ALA A 249 27.97 6.24 3.47
C ALA A 249 27.15 5.74 2.27
N GLY A 250 27.78 5.57 1.11
CA GLY A 250 27.14 5.10 -0.10
C GLY A 250 26.28 6.15 -0.81
N TRP A 251 26.60 7.44 -0.65
CA TRP A 251 25.81 8.56 -1.17
C TRP A 251 26.42 9.16 -2.44
N SER A 252 25.57 9.32 -3.45
CA SER A 252 25.83 10.14 -4.64
C SER A 252 24.83 11.29 -4.73
N ILE A 253 25.17 12.36 -5.46
CA ILE A 253 24.30 13.54 -5.65
C ILE A 253 23.12 13.22 -6.57
N GLU A 254 23.28 12.25 -7.47
CA GLU A 254 22.40 12.01 -8.61
C GLU A 254 21.22 11.06 -8.32
N ASP A 255 20.83 10.85 -7.05
CA ASP A 255 19.78 9.92 -6.61
C ASP A 255 20.03 8.45 -7.04
N LYS A 256 21.28 8.13 -7.39
CA LYS A 256 21.70 6.79 -7.81
C LYS A 256 22.57 6.14 -6.74
N ALA A 257 22.33 4.87 -6.47
CA ALA A 257 23.09 4.14 -5.47
C ALA A 257 24.58 4.05 -5.85
N ALA A 258 25.47 4.44 -4.94
CA ALA A 258 26.90 4.20 -5.09
C ALA A 258 27.58 3.83 -3.76
N LYS A 259 27.85 2.54 -3.49
CA LYS A 259 28.41 2.07 -2.20
C LYS A 259 29.88 1.65 -2.32
N TYR A 260 30.70 2.09 -1.37
CA TYR A 260 32.08 1.63 -1.21
C TYR A 260 32.19 0.34 -0.40
N GLU A 261 33.07 -0.55 -0.82
CA GLU A 261 33.52 -1.68 -0.01
C GLU A 261 35.03 -1.66 0.21
N GLY A 262 35.42 -1.52 1.48
CA GLY A 262 36.79 -1.73 1.91
C GLY A 262 37.07 -3.21 2.13
N GLY A 263 38.25 -3.68 1.73
CA GLY A 263 38.67 -5.04 2.08
C GLY A 263 38.74 -5.22 3.61
N ALA A 264 38.40 -6.43 4.09
CA ALA A 264 38.31 -6.77 5.52
C ALA A 264 39.58 -6.49 6.36
N ALA A 265 40.73 -6.23 5.71
CA ALA A 265 41.98 -5.81 6.34
C ALA A 265 42.88 -5.03 5.37
N GLN A 266 43.85 -4.30 5.92
CA GLN A 266 44.92 -3.64 5.17
C GLN A 266 45.69 -4.66 4.32
N GLY A 267 45.94 -4.33 3.04
CA GLY A 267 46.68 -5.18 2.09
C GLY A 267 45.91 -6.37 1.52
N VAL A 268 44.60 -6.45 1.70
CA VAL A 268 43.74 -7.54 1.17
C VAL A 268 42.68 -7.00 0.20
N GLY A 269 42.73 -7.41 -1.06
CA GLY A 269 41.73 -7.02 -2.08
C GLY A 269 41.88 -5.59 -2.59
N ASP A 270 40.94 -5.17 -3.44
CA ASP A 270 40.87 -3.82 -4.05
C ASP A 270 39.74 -2.98 -3.43
N ASN A 271 39.72 -1.67 -3.72
CA ASN A 271 38.69 -0.73 -3.30
C ASN A 271 37.55 -0.75 -4.32
N LYS A 272 36.47 -1.48 -4.02
CA LYS A 272 35.32 -1.57 -4.92
C LYS A 272 34.34 -0.43 -4.66
N VAL A 273 33.80 0.15 -5.73
CA VAL A 273 32.66 1.08 -5.65
C VAL A 273 31.57 0.57 -6.57
N ARG A 274 30.44 0.15 -5.99
CA ARG A 274 29.28 -0.32 -6.75
C ARG A 274 28.45 0.85 -7.22
N PHE A 275 27.93 0.79 -8.44
CA PHE A 275 27.08 1.80 -9.06
C PHE A 275 25.83 1.15 -9.64
N HIS A 276 24.67 1.77 -9.43
CA HIS A 276 23.47 1.45 -10.19
C HIS A 276 23.59 2.03 -11.60
N ASN A 277 23.80 1.19 -12.61
CA ASN A 277 23.95 1.54 -14.02
C ASN A 277 22.72 1.02 -14.79
N ASP A 278 21.85 1.92 -15.20
CA ASP A 278 20.58 1.63 -15.86
C ASP A 278 20.85 1.15 -17.30
N PRO A 279 20.58 -0.13 -17.64
CA PRO A 279 20.84 -0.63 -18.99
C PRO A 279 20.05 0.13 -20.06
N CYS A 280 18.89 0.71 -19.74
CA CYS A 280 18.02 1.39 -20.69
C CYS A 280 18.53 2.77 -21.14
N LEU A 281 19.51 3.36 -20.45
CA LEU A 281 20.16 4.60 -20.87
C LEU A 281 21.22 4.41 -21.96
N ASN A 282 21.53 3.15 -22.32
CA ASN A 282 22.69 2.79 -23.11
C ASN A 282 22.28 2.13 -24.44
N ASP A 283 23.12 2.23 -25.47
CA ASP A 283 22.80 1.73 -26.81
C ASP A 283 22.68 0.19 -26.84
N GLU A 284 23.52 -0.51 -26.07
CA GLU A 284 23.48 -1.98 -25.96
C GLU A 284 22.21 -2.49 -25.25
N GLY A 285 21.79 -1.81 -24.18
CA GLY A 285 20.54 -2.15 -23.49
C GLY A 285 19.29 -1.83 -24.31
N ASN A 286 19.41 -1.05 -25.37
CA ASN A 286 18.38 -0.77 -26.36
C ASN A 286 18.48 -1.64 -27.64
N ALA A 287 19.31 -2.69 -27.63
CA ALA A 287 19.40 -3.65 -28.72
C ALA A 287 18.04 -4.35 -28.99
N ALA A 288 17.88 -4.99 -30.15
CA ALA A 288 16.62 -5.61 -30.54
C ALA A 288 16.19 -6.83 -29.68
N SER A 289 17.12 -7.42 -28.92
CA SER A 289 16.81 -8.47 -27.94
C SER A 289 16.72 -7.90 -26.53
N PRO A 290 15.83 -8.41 -25.66
CA PRO A 290 15.77 -8.03 -24.25
C PRO A 290 17.12 -8.18 -23.56
N PHE A 291 17.41 -7.27 -22.63
CA PHE A 291 18.65 -7.30 -21.86
C PHE A 291 18.58 -8.40 -20.80
N SER A 292 19.41 -9.44 -20.90
CA SER A 292 19.38 -10.58 -19.97
C SER A 292 20.17 -10.28 -18.70
N THR A 293 19.51 -10.36 -17.55
CA THR A 293 20.10 -10.18 -16.22
C THR A 293 20.51 -11.51 -15.58
N ALA A 294 19.74 -12.55 -15.85
CA ALA A 294 20.05 -13.92 -15.47
C ALA A 294 19.43 -14.91 -16.47
N ALA A 295 19.57 -16.21 -16.20
CA ALA A 295 18.88 -17.22 -16.98
C ALA A 295 17.35 -17.01 -16.86
N ASN A 296 16.70 -16.74 -17.99
CA ASN A 296 15.26 -16.47 -18.10
C ASN A 296 14.79 -15.19 -17.36
N GLU A 297 15.68 -14.23 -17.10
CA GLU A 297 15.33 -12.93 -16.50
C GLU A 297 15.83 -11.79 -17.41
N TYR A 298 14.96 -10.83 -17.69
CA TYR A 298 15.15 -9.84 -18.74
C TYR A 298 14.63 -8.45 -18.35
N ILE A 299 15.32 -7.41 -18.82
CA ILE A 299 14.88 -6.01 -18.78
C ILE A 299 14.46 -5.57 -20.20
N ILE A 300 13.34 -4.85 -20.29
CA ILE A 300 12.81 -4.26 -21.53
C ILE A 300 12.92 -2.73 -21.45
N CYS A 301 13.67 -2.18 -22.39
CA CYS A 301 13.95 -0.76 -22.53
C CYS A 301 13.32 -0.15 -23.80
N ALA A 302 13.12 -0.96 -24.85
CA ALA A 302 12.66 -0.52 -26.15
C ALA A 302 11.53 -1.40 -26.72
N PRO A 303 10.60 -0.84 -27.52
CA PRO A 303 9.48 -1.60 -28.08
C PRO A 303 9.89 -2.82 -28.93
N ALA A 304 11.07 -2.78 -29.57
CA ALA A 304 11.61 -3.90 -30.35
C ALA A 304 12.02 -5.11 -29.50
N GLN A 305 12.30 -4.91 -28.21
CA GLN A 305 12.59 -5.99 -27.27
C GLN A 305 11.30 -6.62 -26.75
N PHE A 306 10.20 -5.87 -26.77
CA PHE A 306 8.88 -6.40 -26.46
C PHE A 306 8.33 -7.20 -27.66
N ALA A 307 8.30 -6.58 -28.84
CA ALA A 307 7.66 -7.12 -30.04
C ALA A 307 8.63 -7.78 -31.03
N GLY A 308 8.15 -8.83 -31.72
CA GLY A 308 8.86 -9.48 -32.82
C GLY A 308 9.68 -10.70 -32.41
N ALA A 309 10.27 -11.38 -33.39
CA ALA A 309 10.87 -12.71 -33.21
C ALA A 309 12.12 -12.77 -32.31
N SER A 310 12.71 -11.62 -31.98
CA SER A 310 13.86 -11.51 -31.08
C SER A 310 13.49 -10.88 -29.73
N GLY A 311 12.24 -10.47 -29.56
CA GLY A 311 11.68 -9.93 -28.32
C GLY A 311 11.20 -11.02 -27.38
N ILE A 312 10.05 -10.80 -26.73
CA ILE A 312 9.40 -11.78 -25.83
C ILE A 312 9.12 -13.12 -26.54
N GLU A 313 8.83 -13.09 -27.85
CA GLU A 313 8.58 -14.31 -28.63
C GLU A 313 9.77 -15.28 -28.66
N ALA A 314 11.00 -14.81 -28.35
CA ALA A 314 12.18 -15.66 -28.29
C ALA A 314 12.24 -16.53 -27.01
N ASP A 315 11.62 -16.10 -25.91
CA ASP A 315 11.52 -16.85 -24.65
C ASP A 315 10.20 -16.56 -23.91
N LEU A 316 9.15 -17.27 -24.27
CA LEU A 316 7.83 -17.12 -23.67
C LEU A 316 7.74 -17.56 -22.19
N THR A 317 8.82 -18.12 -21.63
CA THR A 317 8.92 -18.55 -20.22
C THR A 317 9.69 -17.56 -19.34
N GLY A 318 10.24 -16.49 -19.95
CA GLY A 318 11.07 -15.51 -19.27
C GLY A 318 10.32 -14.64 -18.27
N LYS A 319 11.05 -14.08 -17.31
CA LYS A 319 10.59 -12.99 -16.44
C LYS A 319 11.08 -11.67 -17.00
N TYR A 320 10.17 -10.73 -17.18
CA TYR A 320 10.43 -9.46 -17.85
C TYR A 320 10.12 -8.29 -16.93
N GLU A 321 11.03 -7.34 -16.83
CA GLU A 321 10.82 -6.07 -16.16
C GLU A 321 10.86 -4.94 -17.20
N ILE A 322 9.80 -4.13 -17.25
CA ILE A 322 9.80 -2.92 -18.08
C ILE A 322 10.42 -1.79 -17.25
N GLN A 323 11.33 -1.02 -17.84
CA GLN A 323 12.01 0.10 -17.18
C GLN A 323 11.82 1.44 -17.90
N ARG A 324 11.04 1.45 -19.00
CA ARG A 324 10.72 2.63 -19.80
C ARG A 324 9.34 2.52 -20.40
N ASP A 325 8.71 3.67 -20.64
CA ASP A 325 7.52 3.74 -21.48
C ASP A 325 7.86 3.33 -22.92
N LEU A 326 7.06 2.45 -23.51
CA LEU A 326 7.27 1.86 -24.83
C LEU A 326 6.24 2.41 -25.83
N ASP A 327 6.70 3.16 -26.83
CA ASP A 327 5.87 3.69 -27.91
C ASP A 327 5.99 2.86 -29.21
N PHE A 328 4.90 2.22 -29.62
CA PHE A 328 4.85 1.34 -30.79
C PHE A 328 4.50 2.05 -32.11
N THR A 329 4.40 3.39 -32.14
CA THR A 329 4.11 4.15 -33.39
C THR A 329 5.01 3.74 -34.58
N SER A 330 6.28 3.43 -34.31
CA SER A 330 7.26 3.03 -35.34
C SER A 330 7.00 1.66 -35.99
N PHE A 331 6.20 0.79 -35.36
CA PHE A 331 5.86 -0.55 -35.85
C PHE A 331 4.70 -0.55 -36.84
N GLY A 332 3.89 0.51 -36.86
CA GLY A 332 2.67 0.57 -37.66
C GLY A 332 1.62 -0.44 -37.19
N THR A 333 1.03 -1.18 -38.12
CA THR A 333 -0.09 -2.09 -37.81
C THR A 333 0.35 -3.54 -37.73
N PHE A 334 0.02 -4.20 -36.63
CA PHE A 334 0.25 -5.63 -36.42
C PHE A 334 -0.86 -6.47 -37.07
N PRO A 335 -0.54 -7.50 -37.87
CA PRO A 335 -1.55 -8.37 -38.51
C PRO A 335 -2.12 -9.45 -37.57
N THR A 336 -1.50 -9.64 -36.41
CA THR A 336 -1.82 -10.62 -35.36
C THR A 336 -1.56 -9.98 -33.99
N ALA A 337 -1.68 -10.74 -32.90
CA ALA A 337 -1.19 -10.32 -31.59
C ALA A 337 0.29 -9.91 -31.62
N VAL A 338 0.69 -9.00 -30.73
CA VAL A 338 2.08 -8.49 -30.63
C VAL A 338 3.03 -9.60 -30.18
N VAL A 339 2.61 -10.37 -29.17
CA VAL A 339 3.17 -11.65 -28.75
C VAL A 339 2.19 -12.74 -29.16
N SER A 340 2.58 -13.53 -30.15
CA SER A 340 1.69 -14.47 -30.84
C SER A 340 1.69 -15.87 -30.22
N GLY A 341 2.79 -16.25 -29.58
CA GLY A 341 2.89 -17.48 -28.81
C GLY A 341 2.11 -17.46 -27.49
N THR A 342 2.06 -18.61 -26.83
CA THR A 342 1.48 -18.73 -25.48
C THR A 342 2.54 -18.35 -24.45
N PHE A 343 2.31 -17.26 -23.75
CA PHE A 343 3.20 -16.75 -22.71
C PHE A 343 2.95 -17.50 -21.39
N THR A 344 4.02 -18.02 -20.79
CA THR A 344 4.00 -18.75 -19.52
C THR A 344 5.05 -18.20 -18.54
N GLY A 345 5.57 -17.00 -18.81
CA GLY A 345 6.54 -16.28 -18.01
C GLY A 345 5.87 -15.24 -17.10
N ASN A 346 6.63 -14.28 -16.56
CA ASN A 346 6.10 -13.19 -15.74
C ASN A 346 6.48 -11.82 -16.31
N ILE A 347 5.65 -10.81 -16.10
CA ILE A 347 5.94 -9.42 -16.49
C ILE A 347 5.61 -8.46 -15.37
N ILE A 348 6.60 -7.67 -14.97
CA ILE A 348 6.46 -6.54 -14.06
C ILE A 348 6.63 -5.26 -14.86
N GLY A 349 5.57 -4.47 -14.98
CA GLY A 349 5.57 -3.24 -15.78
C GLY A 349 6.21 -2.04 -15.08
N ASN A 350 6.40 -2.08 -13.75
CA ASN A 350 6.91 -0.97 -12.94
C ASN A 350 6.16 0.37 -13.13
N GLY A 351 4.90 0.33 -13.56
CA GLY A 351 4.06 1.51 -13.82
C GLY A 351 4.31 2.17 -15.17
N HIS A 352 5.11 1.54 -16.05
CA HIS A 352 5.39 2.06 -17.38
C HIS A 352 4.28 1.82 -18.39
N THR A 353 4.24 2.66 -19.41
CA THR A 353 3.18 2.70 -20.42
C THR A 353 3.55 1.98 -21.71
N LEU A 354 2.68 1.11 -22.21
CA LEU A 354 2.66 0.59 -23.57
C LEU A 354 1.68 1.43 -24.40
N SER A 355 2.20 2.16 -25.40
CA SER A 355 1.39 3.13 -26.14
C SER A 355 1.34 2.89 -27.65
N ASN A 356 0.24 3.36 -28.27
CA ASN A 356 0.07 3.45 -29.73
C ASN A 356 0.17 2.10 -30.47
N ILE A 357 -0.47 1.06 -29.94
CA ILE A 357 -0.50 -0.27 -30.56
C ILE A 357 -1.75 -0.37 -31.44
N THR A 358 -1.55 -0.65 -32.74
CA THR A 358 -2.66 -0.92 -33.68
C THR A 358 -2.59 -2.35 -34.20
N ILE A 359 -3.61 -3.16 -33.95
CA ILE A 359 -3.76 -4.52 -34.48
C ILE A 359 -4.88 -4.52 -35.53
N ASN A 360 -4.60 -5.07 -36.72
CA ASN A 360 -5.58 -5.22 -37.79
C ASN A 360 -5.50 -6.63 -38.39
N ALA A 361 -6.42 -7.50 -37.97
CA ALA A 361 -6.41 -8.91 -38.33
C ALA A 361 -7.56 -9.25 -39.31
N SER A 362 -7.19 -9.49 -40.58
CA SER A 362 -8.16 -9.79 -41.65
C SER A 362 -8.80 -11.20 -41.59
N THR A 363 -8.11 -12.19 -41.02
CA THR A 363 -8.57 -13.58 -40.89
C THR A 363 -7.87 -14.24 -39.68
N PRO A 364 -8.13 -13.78 -38.44
CA PRO A 364 -7.43 -14.31 -37.27
C PRO A 364 -7.75 -15.80 -37.05
N THR A 365 -6.70 -16.62 -36.94
CA THR A 365 -6.82 -18.03 -36.51
C THR A 365 -6.50 -18.23 -35.03
N SER A 366 -6.12 -17.16 -34.34
CA SER A 366 -5.72 -17.14 -32.92
C SER A 366 -6.38 -15.94 -32.22
N PRO A 367 -6.47 -15.95 -30.88
CA PRO A 367 -6.92 -14.79 -30.12
C PRO A 367 -6.07 -13.54 -30.40
N LEU A 368 -6.65 -12.36 -30.17
CA LEU A 368 -6.06 -11.06 -30.46
C LEU A 368 -5.90 -10.22 -29.20
N GLY A 369 -4.75 -9.54 -29.11
CA GLY A 369 -4.36 -8.61 -28.06
C GLY A 369 -2.87 -8.30 -28.14
N ILE A 370 -2.32 -7.57 -27.16
CA ILE A 370 -0.87 -7.51 -26.98
C ILE A 370 -0.32 -8.93 -26.83
N PHE A 371 -0.98 -9.77 -26.04
CA PHE A 371 -0.76 -11.20 -25.96
C PHE A 371 -1.90 -11.96 -26.65
N SER A 372 -1.55 -12.96 -27.47
CA SER A 372 -2.53 -13.92 -27.97
C SER A 372 -3.09 -14.74 -26.80
N SER A 373 -2.21 -15.38 -26.02
CA SER A 373 -2.64 -16.18 -24.88
C SER A 373 -1.63 -16.19 -23.75
N ILE A 374 -2.12 -16.25 -22.51
CA ILE A 374 -1.32 -16.43 -21.30
C ILE A 374 -1.76 -17.73 -20.61
N ASP A 375 -0.81 -18.54 -20.15
CA ASP A 375 -1.08 -19.83 -19.52
C ASP A 375 -0.23 -20.07 -18.26
N GLY A 376 -0.92 -20.13 -17.11
CA GLY A 376 -0.33 -20.43 -15.81
C GLY A 376 -0.56 -21.88 -15.34
N THR A 377 -0.92 -22.81 -16.24
CA THR A 377 -1.22 -24.20 -15.88
C THR A 377 -0.01 -24.92 -15.26
N ASP A 378 1.20 -24.62 -15.77
CA ASP A 378 2.45 -25.27 -15.35
C ASP A 378 3.26 -24.44 -14.33
N GLY A 379 2.71 -23.32 -13.86
CA GLY A 379 3.29 -22.40 -12.86
C GLY A 379 2.52 -21.09 -12.83
N GLU A 380 2.37 -20.47 -11.65
CA GLU A 380 1.67 -19.19 -11.53
C GLU A 380 2.33 -18.13 -12.43
N VAL A 381 1.52 -17.52 -13.30
CA VAL A 381 1.94 -16.48 -14.24
C VAL A 381 1.33 -15.16 -13.80
N GLU A 382 2.16 -14.14 -13.70
CA GLU A 382 1.78 -12.81 -13.26
C GLU A 382 2.14 -11.76 -14.31
N VAL A 383 1.16 -10.92 -14.66
CA VAL A 383 1.34 -9.73 -15.47
C VAL A 383 0.81 -8.54 -14.69
N GLU A 384 1.70 -7.69 -14.21
CA GLU A 384 1.33 -6.65 -13.26
C GLU A 384 1.92 -5.26 -13.57
N ASN A 385 1.23 -4.22 -13.07
CA ASN A 385 1.72 -2.84 -13.00
C ASN A 385 2.09 -2.25 -14.37
N ILE A 386 1.20 -2.41 -15.36
CA ILE A 386 1.37 -1.93 -16.74
C ILE A 386 0.28 -0.91 -17.07
N LYS A 387 0.66 0.20 -17.72
CA LYS A 387 -0.28 1.15 -18.32
C LYS A 387 -0.42 0.90 -19.81
N LEU A 388 -1.64 0.98 -20.34
CA LEU A 388 -1.96 0.86 -21.76
C LEU A 388 -2.55 2.18 -22.24
N ASP A 389 -2.03 2.73 -23.32
CA ASP A 389 -2.49 4.01 -23.87
C ASP A 389 -2.67 3.92 -25.38
N ASN A 390 -3.84 4.34 -25.88
CA ASN A 390 -4.17 4.36 -27.31
C ASN A 390 -3.96 2.99 -27.99
N ILE A 391 -4.77 2.01 -27.58
CA ILE A 391 -4.76 0.64 -28.13
C ILE A 391 -5.94 0.47 -29.07
N SER A 392 -5.69 0.15 -30.34
CA SER A 392 -6.72 -0.04 -31.36
C SER A 392 -6.66 -1.45 -31.95
N ILE A 393 -7.77 -2.18 -31.93
CA ILE A 393 -7.89 -3.52 -32.51
C ILE A 393 -9.04 -3.56 -33.52
N THR A 394 -8.72 -3.89 -34.77
CA THR A 394 -9.72 -4.17 -35.82
C THR A 394 -9.67 -5.64 -36.23
N SER A 395 -10.80 -6.34 -36.20
CA SER A 395 -10.91 -7.73 -36.67
C SER A 395 -12.02 -7.93 -37.71
N PHE A 396 -11.78 -8.84 -38.66
CA PHE A 396 -12.72 -9.20 -39.72
C PHE A 396 -13.31 -10.61 -39.61
N GLU A 397 -12.84 -11.46 -38.68
CA GLU A 397 -13.43 -12.78 -38.37
C GLU A 397 -13.37 -13.09 -36.86
N GLY A 398 -14.16 -14.07 -36.41
CA GLY A 398 -14.37 -14.41 -35.00
C GLY A 398 -13.20 -15.14 -34.34
N SER A 399 -12.54 -14.46 -33.41
CA SER A 399 -11.60 -14.99 -32.41
C SER A 399 -11.80 -14.23 -31.09
N SER A 400 -11.22 -14.68 -29.97
CA SER A 400 -11.31 -13.93 -28.71
C SER A 400 -10.45 -12.66 -28.78
N ILE A 401 -11.00 -11.52 -28.40
CA ILE A 401 -10.33 -10.21 -28.53
C ILE A 401 -10.27 -9.52 -27.18
N GLY A 402 -9.06 -9.14 -26.74
CA GLY A 402 -8.83 -8.22 -25.63
C GLY A 402 -7.64 -7.32 -25.91
N SER A 403 -7.66 -6.06 -25.47
CA SER A 403 -6.53 -5.14 -25.74
C SER A 403 -5.21 -5.68 -25.18
N LEU A 404 -5.22 -6.21 -23.96
CA LEU A 404 -4.04 -6.83 -23.35
C LEU A 404 -3.91 -8.29 -23.77
N VAL A 405 -4.97 -9.10 -23.58
CA VAL A 405 -4.90 -10.56 -23.79
C VAL A 405 -6.13 -11.07 -24.53
N GLY A 406 -5.93 -11.85 -25.59
CA GLY A 406 -7.03 -12.54 -26.26
C GLY A 406 -7.62 -13.68 -25.44
N LEU A 407 -6.79 -14.54 -24.85
CA LEU A 407 -7.21 -15.72 -24.07
C LEU A 407 -6.33 -15.96 -22.84
N THR A 408 -6.94 -16.11 -21.66
CA THR A 408 -6.25 -16.57 -20.46
C THR A 408 -6.60 -18.03 -20.16
N LEU A 409 -5.58 -18.79 -19.78
CA LEU A 409 -5.67 -20.16 -19.29
C LEU A 409 -5.49 -20.18 -17.76
N PRO A 410 -5.89 -21.27 -17.07
CA PRO A 410 -5.88 -21.34 -15.61
C PRO A 410 -4.53 -21.00 -14.99
N GLY A 411 -4.53 -20.50 -13.75
CA GLY A 411 -3.29 -20.11 -13.04
C GLY A 411 -2.68 -18.77 -13.48
N THR A 412 -3.38 -17.99 -14.30
CA THR A 412 -2.97 -16.63 -14.70
C THR A 412 -3.45 -15.58 -13.68
N SER A 413 -2.58 -14.64 -13.31
CA SER A 413 -2.92 -13.39 -12.61
C SER A 413 -2.63 -12.16 -13.48
N ILE A 414 -3.57 -11.23 -13.55
CA ILE A 414 -3.40 -9.93 -14.20
C ILE A 414 -3.82 -8.85 -13.21
N GLU A 415 -2.86 -8.03 -12.80
CA GLU A 415 -3.01 -7.14 -11.65
C GLU A 415 -2.50 -5.72 -11.96
N LEU A 416 -3.05 -4.70 -11.29
CA LEU A 416 -2.55 -3.32 -11.38
C LEU A 416 -2.43 -2.81 -12.84
N ILE A 417 -3.50 -2.98 -13.61
CA ILE A 417 -3.53 -2.55 -15.02
C ILE A 417 -4.32 -1.26 -15.16
N GLU A 418 -3.70 -0.25 -15.75
CA GLU A 418 -4.37 0.98 -16.17
C GLU A 418 -4.50 1.00 -17.69
N GLY A 419 -5.68 1.25 -18.23
CA GLY A 419 -5.91 1.38 -19.68
C GLY A 419 -6.61 2.68 -20.02
N THR A 420 -6.14 3.38 -21.04
CA THR A 420 -6.77 4.61 -21.56
C THR A 420 -6.89 4.54 -23.08
N ASP A 421 -8.02 5.02 -23.60
CA ASP A 421 -8.31 5.10 -25.03
C ASP A 421 -8.15 3.75 -25.74
N ILE A 422 -9.00 2.79 -25.37
CA ILE A 422 -9.06 1.46 -25.96
C ILE A 422 -10.20 1.40 -26.98
N ASP A 423 -9.89 1.10 -28.23
CA ASP A 423 -10.87 0.99 -29.33
C ASP A 423 -10.83 -0.41 -29.95
N ILE A 424 -11.94 -1.13 -29.89
CA ILE A 424 -12.12 -2.45 -30.51
C ILE A 424 -13.25 -2.38 -31.52
N THR A 425 -12.93 -2.63 -32.79
CA THR A 425 -13.88 -2.61 -33.91
C THR A 425 -13.90 -3.96 -34.64
N THR A 426 -15.09 -4.48 -34.95
CA THR A 426 -15.24 -5.73 -35.73
C THR A 426 -16.14 -5.53 -36.96
N THR A 427 -15.76 -6.06 -38.13
CA THR A 427 -16.43 -5.73 -39.42
C THR A 427 -16.78 -6.93 -40.33
N GLY A 428 -16.72 -8.17 -39.82
CA GLY A 428 -16.96 -9.43 -40.54
C GLY A 428 -18.37 -10.01 -40.45
N SER A 429 -18.67 -11.13 -41.14
CA SER A 429 -19.95 -11.86 -40.97
C SER A 429 -19.86 -13.40 -40.96
N THR A 430 -18.67 -13.99 -40.84
CA THR A 430 -18.48 -15.44 -41.04
C THR A 430 -17.39 -16.04 -40.16
N GLY A 431 -17.77 -16.80 -39.12
CA GLY A 431 -16.86 -17.62 -38.30
C GLY A 431 -17.57 -18.28 -37.10
N PRO A 432 -16.96 -19.29 -36.42
CA PRO A 432 -17.42 -19.75 -35.11
C PRO A 432 -17.19 -18.64 -34.06
N TYR A 433 -18.18 -18.39 -33.21
CA TYR A 433 -18.23 -17.19 -32.37
C TYR A 433 -17.38 -17.32 -31.10
N TYR A 434 -16.57 -16.30 -30.79
CA TYR A 434 -15.77 -16.16 -29.57
C TYR A 434 -16.19 -14.88 -28.81
N SER A 435 -15.45 -14.44 -27.79
CA SER A 435 -15.82 -13.30 -26.94
C SER A 435 -14.90 -12.09 -27.04
N ILE A 436 -15.44 -10.90 -26.78
CA ILE A 436 -14.72 -9.63 -26.78
C ILE A 436 -14.70 -9.08 -25.35
N GLY A 437 -13.52 -8.77 -24.83
CA GLY A 437 -13.34 -7.91 -23.68
C GLY A 437 -12.59 -6.65 -24.07
N GLY A 438 -12.82 -5.52 -23.41
CA GLY A 438 -11.95 -4.35 -23.61
C GLY A 438 -10.50 -4.65 -23.24
N LEU A 439 -10.26 -5.46 -22.20
CA LEU A 439 -8.92 -5.87 -21.78
C LEU A 439 -8.61 -7.35 -22.09
N ILE A 440 -9.54 -8.26 -21.77
CA ILE A 440 -9.36 -9.71 -21.84
C ILE A 440 -10.49 -10.35 -22.66
N GLY A 441 -10.16 -11.02 -23.76
CA GLY A 441 -11.17 -11.63 -24.62
C GLY A 441 -11.97 -12.73 -23.97
N ALA A 442 -11.30 -13.76 -23.46
CA ALA A 442 -11.93 -14.87 -22.76
C ALA A 442 -11.00 -15.49 -21.72
N THR A 443 -11.59 -16.11 -20.71
CA THR A 443 -10.91 -17.00 -19.78
C THR A 443 -11.43 -18.43 -19.98
N THR A 444 -10.61 -19.42 -19.64
CA THR A 444 -10.96 -20.85 -19.79
C THR A 444 -11.02 -21.58 -18.46
N ALA A 445 -11.65 -22.76 -18.49
CA ALA A 445 -11.84 -23.62 -17.32
C ALA A 445 -10.56 -24.33 -16.89
N GLY A 446 -10.26 -24.31 -15.58
CA GLY A 446 -9.16 -25.08 -14.98
C GLY A 446 -9.64 -25.96 -13.84
N GLY A 447 -9.29 -27.24 -13.86
CA GLY A 447 -9.71 -28.22 -12.84
C GLY A 447 -9.04 -28.09 -11.46
N GLY A 448 -8.70 -26.88 -10.98
CA GLY A 448 -8.19 -26.72 -9.61
C GLY A 448 -7.60 -25.36 -9.18
N THR A 449 -7.15 -24.49 -10.09
CA THR A 449 -6.58 -23.16 -9.75
C THR A 449 -7.24 -22.06 -10.59
N GLY A 450 -8.11 -21.27 -9.97
CA GLY A 450 -8.75 -20.12 -10.60
C GLY A 450 -7.76 -18.98 -10.88
N SER A 451 -7.99 -18.23 -11.96
CA SER A 451 -7.29 -16.99 -12.30
C SER A 451 -7.84 -15.79 -11.54
N ASN A 452 -6.96 -14.84 -11.22
CA ASN A 452 -7.32 -13.59 -10.57
C ASN A 452 -7.11 -12.41 -11.53
N TYR A 453 -8.11 -11.55 -11.61
CA TYR A 453 -8.08 -10.27 -12.32
C TYR A 453 -8.38 -9.18 -11.31
N HIS A 454 -7.38 -8.39 -10.96
CA HIS A 454 -7.42 -7.54 -9.78
C HIS A 454 -6.90 -6.13 -10.08
N ALA A 455 -7.50 -5.10 -9.46
CA ALA A 455 -7.04 -3.72 -9.57
C ALA A 455 -6.85 -3.28 -11.04
N ILE A 456 -7.96 -3.23 -11.78
CA ILE A 456 -7.99 -2.80 -13.19
C ILE A 456 -8.72 -1.47 -13.28
N GLU A 457 -8.10 -0.43 -13.86
CA GLU A 457 -8.76 0.85 -14.16
C GLU A 457 -8.71 1.13 -15.67
N LEU A 458 -9.89 1.21 -16.30
CA LEU A 458 -10.02 1.54 -17.72
C LEU A 458 -10.72 2.90 -17.92
N ASN A 459 -10.21 3.69 -18.85
CA ASN A 459 -10.76 4.99 -19.22
C ASN A 459 -11.00 5.04 -20.73
N ASN A 460 -12.18 5.52 -21.14
CA ASN A 460 -12.57 5.66 -22.55
C ASN A 460 -12.44 4.34 -23.36
N VAL A 461 -13.27 3.35 -23.02
CA VAL A 461 -13.33 2.08 -23.77
C VAL A 461 -14.43 2.16 -24.81
N THR A 462 -14.10 1.89 -26.07
CA THR A 462 -15.08 1.81 -27.17
C THR A 462 -15.05 0.42 -27.80
N ILE A 463 -16.22 -0.20 -27.90
CA ILE A 463 -16.40 -1.50 -28.55
C ILE A 463 -17.50 -1.36 -29.61
N ASP A 464 -17.14 -1.44 -30.90
CA ASP A 464 -18.06 -1.39 -32.04
C ASP A 464 -18.11 -2.74 -32.77
N ILE A 465 -19.32 -3.29 -32.88
CA ILE A 465 -19.55 -4.67 -33.28
C ILE A 465 -20.41 -4.77 -34.53
N GLY A 466 -19.75 -5.17 -35.63
CA GLY A 466 -20.35 -5.47 -36.92
C GLY A 466 -20.74 -6.95 -37.15
N ASP A 467 -20.32 -7.89 -36.28
CA ASP A 467 -20.57 -9.34 -36.42
C ASP A 467 -21.26 -9.96 -35.17
N ASN A 468 -21.73 -11.21 -35.25
CA ASN A 468 -22.29 -11.94 -34.11
C ASN A 468 -21.15 -12.39 -33.18
N PHE A 469 -21.20 -12.01 -31.89
CA PHE A 469 -20.27 -12.48 -30.86
C PHE A 469 -21.06 -13.07 -29.69
N GLU A 470 -20.57 -14.13 -29.07
CA GLU A 470 -21.34 -14.77 -27.99
C GLU A 470 -21.39 -13.90 -26.73
N SER A 471 -20.24 -13.33 -26.34
CA SER A 471 -20.10 -12.55 -25.11
C SER A 471 -19.24 -11.30 -25.34
N ILE A 472 -19.71 -10.17 -24.83
CA ILE A 472 -19.08 -8.85 -24.97
C ILE A 472 -19.04 -8.21 -23.59
N GLY A 473 -17.84 -7.87 -23.11
CA GLY A 473 -17.59 -7.20 -21.85
C GLY A 473 -16.68 -6.00 -22.01
N GLY A 474 -16.83 -4.97 -21.18
CA GLY A 474 -15.89 -3.86 -21.15
C GLY A 474 -14.51 -4.20 -20.61
N ILE A 475 -14.41 -5.17 -19.70
CA ILE A 475 -13.13 -5.69 -19.20
C ILE A 475 -12.91 -7.09 -19.77
N ILE A 476 -13.84 -8.00 -19.52
CA ILE A 476 -13.71 -9.43 -19.85
C ILE A 476 -14.89 -9.90 -20.69
N GLY A 477 -14.64 -10.50 -21.86
CA GLY A 477 -15.73 -11.05 -22.66
C GLY A 477 -16.43 -12.23 -21.99
N THR A 478 -15.67 -13.28 -21.67
CA THR A 478 -16.17 -14.45 -20.93
C THR A 478 -15.27 -14.73 -19.73
N LEU A 479 -15.86 -14.76 -18.53
CA LEU A 479 -15.24 -15.14 -17.27
C LEU A 479 -15.74 -16.52 -16.85
N ALA A 480 -14.98 -17.56 -17.19
CA ALA A 480 -15.36 -18.96 -16.95
C ALA A 480 -14.89 -19.47 -15.58
N ASP A 481 -15.55 -20.50 -15.05
CA ASP A 481 -15.05 -21.50 -14.07
C ASP A 481 -13.97 -21.04 -13.06
N ASP A 482 -14.40 -20.63 -11.86
CA ASP A 482 -13.54 -20.34 -10.69
C ASP A 482 -12.63 -19.11 -10.86
N ASN A 483 -12.79 -18.33 -11.92
CA ASN A 483 -12.05 -17.10 -12.15
C ASN A 483 -12.71 -15.90 -11.47
N HIS A 484 -11.91 -14.92 -11.07
CA HIS A 484 -12.40 -13.79 -10.27
C HIS A 484 -12.03 -12.43 -10.87
N LEU A 485 -13.01 -11.53 -10.95
CA LEU A 485 -12.79 -10.12 -11.27
C LEU A 485 -13.06 -9.28 -10.00
N ARG A 486 -12.02 -8.62 -9.49
CA ARG A 486 -12.11 -7.88 -8.22
C ARG A 486 -11.51 -6.49 -8.34
N ILE A 487 -12.15 -5.53 -7.69
CA ILE A 487 -11.61 -4.17 -7.50
C ILE A 487 -11.24 -3.60 -8.87
N SER A 488 -12.25 -3.23 -9.65
CA SER A 488 -12.00 -2.69 -10.99
C SER A 488 -12.90 -1.50 -11.28
N LYS A 489 -12.41 -0.59 -12.10
CA LYS A 489 -13.08 0.66 -12.43
C LYS A 489 -13.10 0.87 -13.93
N ILE A 490 -14.22 1.34 -14.47
CA ILE A 490 -14.34 1.79 -15.85
C ILE A 490 -14.93 3.20 -15.83
N ASN A 491 -14.23 4.18 -16.39
CA ASN A 491 -14.76 5.53 -16.60
C ASN A 491 -14.96 5.77 -18.10
N GLY A 492 -16.21 5.84 -18.54
CA GLY A 492 -16.56 5.99 -19.95
C GLY A 492 -16.37 4.69 -20.70
N ILE A 493 -17.49 4.00 -20.97
CA ILE A 493 -17.52 2.85 -21.87
C ILE A 493 -18.69 2.93 -22.82
N THR A 494 -18.40 2.78 -24.11
CA THR A 494 -19.43 2.69 -25.17
C THR A 494 -19.39 1.32 -25.83
N ILE A 495 -20.50 0.59 -25.77
CA ILE A 495 -20.68 -0.68 -26.48
C ILE A 495 -21.79 -0.50 -27.51
N SER A 496 -21.45 -0.70 -28.77
CA SER A 496 -22.40 -0.68 -29.89
C SER A 496 -22.35 -2.00 -30.64
N SER A 497 -23.51 -2.55 -30.98
CA SER A 497 -23.60 -3.77 -31.78
C SER A 497 -24.78 -3.70 -32.73
N THR A 498 -24.54 -4.14 -33.96
CA THR A 498 -25.54 -4.21 -35.03
C THR A 498 -26.15 -5.62 -35.19
N THR A 499 -25.75 -6.56 -34.34
CA THR A 499 -26.04 -8.00 -34.47
C THR A 499 -26.81 -8.56 -33.27
N SER A 500 -27.31 -9.79 -33.37
CA SER A 500 -28.30 -10.32 -32.41
C SER A 500 -27.87 -11.60 -31.70
N GLY A 501 -28.29 -11.79 -30.45
CA GLY A 501 -28.07 -13.02 -29.69
C GLY A 501 -26.85 -12.97 -28.76
N ASN A 502 -26.36 -11.76 -28.48
CA ASN A 502 -25.13 -11.53 -27.75
C ASN A 502 -25.39 -11.35 -26.25
N LYS A 503 -24.47 -11.82 -25.40
CA LYS A 503 -24.39 -11.54 -23.96
C LYS A 503 -23.56 -10.27 -23.76
N VAL A 504 -24.18 -9.14 -23.48
CA VAL A 504 -23.52 -7.84 -23.41
C VAL A 504 -23.51 -7.34 -21.97
N GLY A 505 -22.31 -7.15 -21.41
CA GLY A 505 -22.09 -6.54 -20.11
C GLY A 505 -21.18 -5.32 -20.20
N GLY A 506 -21.40 -4.29 -19.39
CA GLY A 506 -20.46 -3.18 -19.30
C GLY A 506 -19.09 -3.57 -18.74
N ALA A 507 -18.98 -4.63 -17.93
CA ALA A 507 -17.68 -5.19 -17.53
C ALA A 507 -17.48 -6.62 -18.06
N VAL A 508 -18.48 -7.49 -17.86
CA VAL A 508 -18.38 -8.92 -18.17
C VAL A 508 -19.51 -9.36 -19.10
N GLY A 509 -19.18 -9.95 -20.26
CA GLY A 509 -20.23 -10.47 -21.15
C GLY A 509 -20.94 -11.68 -20.55
N ASN A 510 -20.18 -12.71 -20.19
CA ASN A 510 -20.69 -13.97 -19.66
C ASN A 510 -19.86 -14.43 -18.45
N ALA A 511 -20.49 -14.67 -17.31
CA ALA A 511 -19.87 -15.20 -16.09
C ALA A 511 -20.46 -16.57 -15.75
N THR A 512 -19.64 -17.60 -15.57
CA THR A 512 -20.14 -18.98 -15.32
C THR A 512 -19.62 -19.59 -14.03
N THR A 513 -20.46 -20.40 -13.38
CA THR A 513 -20.28 -21.15 -12.13
C THR A 513 -20.42 -20.38 -10.82
N ALA A 514 -20.66 -21.13 -9.73
CA ALA A 514 -20.90 -20.60 -8.39
C ALA A 514 -19.64 -20.08 -7.66
N ASN A 515 -18.47 -20.48 -8.13
CA ASN A 515 -17.20 -20.04 -7.54
C ASN A 515 -16.65 -18.79 -8.24
N THR A 516 -17.14 -18.45 -9.43
CA THR A 516 -16.83 -17.19 -10.10
C THR A 516 -17.36 -16.03 -9.27
N GLU A 517 -16.51 -15.03 -9.04
CA GLU A 517 -16.81 -13.88 -8.20
C GLU A 517 -16.52 -12.58 -8.93
N ILE A 518 -17.47 -11.66 -8.88
CA ILE A 518 -17.34 -10.29 -9.38
C ILE A 518 -17.60 -9.35 -8.21
N TYR A 519 -16.51 -8.71 -7.74
CA TYR A 519 -16.50 -7.97 -6.49
C TYR A 519 -15.95 -6.55 -6.66
N GLY A 520 -16.68 -5.54 -6.19
CA GLY A 520 -16.18 -4.17 -6.14
C GLY A 520 -15.86 -3.56 -7.50
N VAL A 521 -16.61 -3.91 -8.54
CA VAL A 521 -16.50 -3.29 -9.87
C VAL A 521 -17.36 -2.04 -9.93
N VAL A 522 -16.76 -0.93 -10.38
CA VAL A 522 -17.40 0.39 -10.51
C VAL A 522 -17.38 0.80 -11.98
N ILE A 523 -18.54 1.10 -12.56
CA ILE A 523 -18.66 1.63 -13.91
C ILE A 523 -19.33 3.00 -13.84
N ASN A 524 -18.64 4.01 -14.35
CA ASN A 524 -19.14 5.36 -14.55
C ASN A 524 -19.30 5.61 -16.06
N ASP A 525 -20.36 6.34 -16.44
CA ASP A 525 -20.62 6.74 -17.82
C ASP A 525 -20.70 5.53 -18.78
N LEU A 526 -21.46 4.50 -18.39
CA LEU A 526 -21.83 3.40 -19.27
C LEU A 526 -22.74 3.91 -20.39
N LEU A 527 -22.47 3.50 -21.62
CA LEU A 527 -23.40 3.63 -22.74
C LEU A 527 -23.46 2.32 -23.54
N ILE A 528 -24.60 1.64 -23.50
CA ILE A 528 -24.84 0.47 -24.33
C ILE A 528 -25.92 0.78 -25.36
N GLY A 529 -25.58 0.70 -26.64
CA GLY A 529 -26.47 1.10 -27.74
C GLY A 529 -26.67 2.61 -27.81
N SER A 530 -27.69 3.05 -28.53
CA SER A 530 -28.15 4.45 -28.55
C SER A 530 -29.62 4.54 -28.96
N ALA A 531 -30.28 5.65 -28.68
CA ALA A 531 -31.66 5.90 -29.15
C ALA A 531 -31.80 5.78 -30.69
N ALA A 532 -30.76 6.15 -31.45
CA ALA A 532 -30.77 6.05 -32.91
C ALA A 532 -30.51 4.62 -33.43
N SER A 533 -29.81 3.80 -32.65
CA SER A 533 -29.42 2.43 -32.99
C SER A 533 -29.40 1.57 -31.73
N PRO A 534 -30.57 1.19 -31.19
CA PRO A 534 -30.65 0.34 -30.01
C PRO A 534 -30.14 -1.07 -30.34
N LEU A 535 -29.62 -1.78 -29.33
CA LEU A 535 -29.16 -3.15 -29.52
C LEU A 535 -30.29 -4.08 -30.01
N PRO A 536 -30.08 -4.98 -30.99
CA PRO A 536 -31.15 -5.79 -31.60
C PRO A 536 -31.83 -6.85 -30.71
N ALA A 537 -33.07 -7.20 -31.07
CA ALA A 537 -34.04 -7.84 -30.17
C ALA A 537 -33.94 -9.36 -29.96
N THR A 538 -33.34 -10.10 -30.88
CA THR A 538 -33.49 -11.56 -30.87
C THR A 538 -32.43 -12.22 -29.98
N ARG A 539 -32.84 -12.65 -28.78
CA ARG A 539 -32.07 -13.46 -27.79
C ARG A 539 -30.88 -12.79 -27.09
N SER A 540 -30.71 -11.49 -27.26
CA SER A 540 -29.64 -10.77 -26.56
C SER A 540 -29.96 -10.66 -25.05
N GLN A 541 -28.92 -10.71 -24.22
CA GLN A 541 -28.97 -10.56 -22.76
C GLN A 541 -28.06 -9.40 -22.41
N VAL A 542 -28.63 -8.32 -21.87
CA VAL A 542 -27.91 -7.05 -21.72
C VAL A 542 -27.94 -6.62 -20.26
N GLY A 543 -26.77 -6.52 -19.65
CA GLY A 543 -26.61 -5.98 -18.30
C GLY A 543 -25.63 -4.82 -18.27
N GLY A 544 -25.84 -3.87 -17.36
CA GLY A 544 -24.86 -2.80 -17.20
C GLY A 544 -23.52 -3.26 -16.63
N LEU A 545 -23.50 -4.32 -15.81
CA LEU A 545 -22.27 -4.99 -15.39
C LEU A 545 -22.06 -6.30 -16.16
N ILE A 546 -23.07 -7.19 -16.14
CA ILE A 546 -22.98 -8.57 -16.63
C ILE A 546 -24.09 -8.87 -17.64
N GLY A 547 -23.77 -9.34 -18.84
CA GLY A 547 -24.77 -9.82 -19.79
C GLY A 547 -25.53 -11.04 -19.28
N ASN A 548 -24.79 -12.12 -19.02
CA ASN A 548 -25.32 -13.35 -18.43
C ASN A 548 -24.46 -13.84 -17.25
N ALA A 549 -25.09 -14.17 -16.13
CA ALA A 549 -24.46 -14.76 -14.96
C ALA A 549 -25.08 -16.14 -14.69
N THR A 550 -24.26 -17.19 -14.73
CA THR A 550 -24.68 -18.56 -14.40
C THR A 550 -24.15 -18.93 -13.02
N ALA A 551 -24.97 -18.80 -11.98
CA ALA A 551 -24.63 -19.01 -10.57
C ALA A 551 -23.49 -18.12 -9.99
N ALA A 552 -22.91 -17.18 -10.75
CA ALA A 552 -21.80 -16.34 -10.28
C ALA A 552 -22.18 -15.44 -9.10
N ARG A 553 -21.22 -15.20 -8.19
CA ARG A 553 -21.36 -14.30 -7.05
C ARG A 553 -21.09 -12.86 -7.49
N VAL A 554 -22.00 -11.94 -7.17
CA VAL A 554 -21.95 -10.54 -7.63
C VAL A 554 -22.12 -9.61 -6.44
N ILE A 555 -21.02 -9.01 -5.97
CA ILE A 555 -20.96 -8.39 -4.64
C ILE A 555 -20.39 -6.96 -4.69
N ASN A 556 -21.07 -6.02 -4.04
CA ASN A 556 -20.63 -4.62 -3.84
C ASN A 556 -20.23 -3.88 -5.12
N ASN A 557 -20.94 -4.11 -6.23
CA ASN A 557 -20.67 -3.44 -7.50
C ASN A 557 -21.55 -2.19 -7.69
N LYS A 558 -21.07 -1.23 -8.49
CA LYS A 558 -21.80 -0.01 -8.85
C LYS A 558 -21.77 0.20 -10.36
N VAL A 559 -22.92 0.51 -10.94
CA VAL A 559 -23.03 0.87 -12.37
C VAL A 559 -23.87 2.13 -12.52
N GLY A 560 -23.33 3.12 -13.23
CA GLY A 560 -24.06 4.31 -13.67
C GLY A 560 -23.96 4.51 -15.19
N GLY A 561 -25.05 4.97 -15.82
CA GLY A 561 -25.08 5.29 -17.26
C GLY A 561 -26.41 4.96 -17.94
N GLU A 562 -26.37 4.61 -19.22
CA GLU A 562 -27.56 4.43 -20.06
C GLU A 562 -27.49 3.14 -20.89
N ILE A 563 -28.61 2.44 -21.02
CA ILE A 563 -28.77 1.25 -21.87
C ILE A 563 -29.98 1.43 -22.81
N PHE A 564 -29.70 1.43 -24.11
CA PHE A 564 -30.70 1.44 -25.18
C PHE A 564 -30.73 0.09 -25.87
N SER A 565 -31.77 -0.69 -25.58
CA SER A 565 -31.81 -2.07 -26.06
C SER A 565 -33.20 -2.53 -26.44
N SER A 566 -33.25 -3.43 -27.42
CA SER A 566 -34.45 -4.15 -27.83
C SER A 566 -34.43 -5.62 -27.40
N ALA A 567 -33.43 -6.01 -26.59
CA ALA A 567 -33.10 -7.36 -26.15
C ALA A 567 -34.20 -8.04 -25.31
N GLN A 568 -34.06 -9.36 -25.09
CA GLN A 568 -35.05 -10.13 -24.34
C GLN A 568 -35.00 -9.84 -22.84
N ASP A 569 -33.80 -9.86 -22.26
CA ASP A 569 -33.57 -9.65 -20.84
C ASP A 569 -32.59 -8.50 -20.67
N ILE A 570 -33.05 -7.40 -20.07
CA ILE A 570 -32.29 -6.16 -19.89
C ILE A 570 -32.26 -5.82 -18.40
N GLY A 571 -31.07 -5.68 -17.84
CA GLY A 571 -30.87 -5.27 -16.45
C GLY A 571 -29.88 -4.12 -16.31
N GLY A 572 -30.08 -3.24 -15.34
CA GLY A 572 -29.06 -2.22 -15.01
C GLY A 572 -27.77 -2.83 -14.46
N LEU A 573 -27.83 -4.00 -13.81
CA LEU A 573 -26.67 -4.77 -13.38
C LEU A 573 -26.49 -6.03 -14.23
N ILE A 574 -27.49 -6.91 -14.23
CA ILE A 574 -27.42 -8.24 -14.87
C ILE A 574 -28.55 -8.40 -15.87
N GLY A 575 -28.25 -8.78 -17.11
CA GLY A 575 -29.28 -9.10 -18.10
C GLY A 575 -30.08 -10.34 -17.71
N LEU A 576 -29.41 -11.49 -17.73
CA LEU A 576 -29.97 -12.78 -17.30
C LEU A 576 -29.11 -13.42 -16.21
N TYR A 577 -29.75 -13.76 -15.09
CA TYR A 577 -29.20 -14.64 -14.07
C TYR A 577 -29.80 -16.05 -14.17
N ASP A 578 -28.97 -17.06 -14.41
CA ASP A 578 -29.36 -18.48 -14.42
C ASP A 578 -28.73 -19.21 -13.22
N GLY A 579 -29.56 -19.60 -12.27
CA GLY A 579 -29.13 -20.17 -11.00
C GLY A 579 -29.14 -21.70 -10.99
N GLY A 580 -28.03 -22.26 -10.48
CA GLY A 580 -27.92 -23.66 -10.06
C GLY A 580 -26.94 -23.79 -8.89
N GLY A 581 -27.41 -24.26 -7.73
CA GLY A 581 -26.58 -24.32 -6.51
C GLY A 581 -26.80 -23.12 -5.57
N THR A 582 -25.84 -22.84 -4.68
CA THR A 582 -25.91 -21.70 -3.75
C THR A 582 -25.14 -20.51 -4.32
N SER A 583 -25.75 -19.33 -4.39
CA SER A 583 -25.10 -18.11 -4.89
C SER A 583 -25.70 -16.83 -4.28
N GLU A 584 -25.00 -15.72 -4.45
CA GLU A 584 -25.16 -14.46 -3.72
C GLU A 584 -25.05 -13.24 -4.65
N ILE A 585 -26.01 -12.34 -4.55
CA ILE A 585 -26.01 -11.01 -5.18
C ILE A 585 -26.20 -9.99 -4.06
N ILE A 586 -25.12 -9.36 -3.59
CA ILE A 586 -25.14 -8.60 -2.34
C ILE A 586 -24.60 -7.18 -2.52
N GLY A 587 -25.33 -6.19 -2.00
CA GLY A 587 -24.81 -4.82 -1.84
C GLY A 587 -24.57 -4.06 -3.15
N ASN A 588 -25.20 -4.46 -4.26
CA ASN A 588 -24.99 -3.83 -5.56
C ASN A 588 -25.89 -2.61 -5.74
N ILE A 589 -25.38 -1.62 -6.48
CA ILE A 589 -26.07 -0.36 -6.77
C ILE A 589 -26.13 -0.15 -8.29
N THR A 590 -27.31 0.21 -8.78
CA THR A 590 -27.53 0.59 -10.18
C THR A 590 -28.17 1.96 -10.27
N ASP A 591 -27.57 2.83 -11.04
CA ASP A 591 -28.10 4.14 -11.43
C ASP A 591 -28.05 4.22 -12.96
N VAL A 592 -28.75 3.28 -13.59
CA VAL A 592 -28.73 3.07 -15.04
C VAL A 592 -30.10 3.37 -15.61
N ASP A 593 -30.15 4.31 -16.54
CA ASP A 593 -31.36 4.61 -17.30
C ASP A 593 -31.53 3.54 -18.40
N LEU A 594 -32.70 2.90 -18.38
CA LEU A 594 -33.04 1.80 -19.25
C LEU A 594 -34.12 2.23 -20.23
N GLU A 595 -33.78 2.28 -21.52
CA GLU A 595 -34.72 2.54 -22.60
C GLU A 595 -34.97 1.27 -23.42
N GLN A 596 -36.20 0.77 -23.36
CA GLN A 596 -36.61 -0.44 -24.07
C GLN A 596 -37.44 -0.11 -25.32
N THR A 597 -36.98 -0.52 -26.49
CA THR A 597 -37.77 -0.36 -27.73
C THR A 597 -38.61 -1.59 -28.07
N THR A 598 -38.14 -2.80 -27.73
CA THR A 598 -38.88 -4.09 -27.70
C THR A 598 -38.26 -5.01 -26.64
N GLY A 599 -38.96 -6.01 -26.10
CA GLY A 599 -38.34 -6.99 -25.20
C GLY A 599 -39.31 -7.72 -24.25
N LEU A 600 -38.80 -8.60 -23.40
CA LEU A 600 -39.62 -9.47 -22.52
C LEU A 600 -39.48 -9.15 -21.03
N SER A 601 -38.25 -8.92 -20.54
CA SER A 601 -37.95 -8.72 -19.12
C SER A 601 -37.02 -7.51 -18.95
N LEU A 602 -37.43 -6.53 -18.15
CA LEU A 602 -36.71 -5.28 -17.90
C LEU A 602 -36.62 -5.03 -16.39
N GLY A 603 -35.40 -4.96 -15.84
CA GLY A 603 -35.20 -4.74 -14.41
C GLY A 603 -34.16 -3.69 -14.12
N GLY A 604 -34.44 -2.77 -13.20
CA GLY A 604 -33.44 -1.78 -12.80
C GLY A 604 -32.13 -2.40 -12.29
N LEU A 605 -32.20 -3.57 -11.64
CA LEU A 605 -31.04 -4.37 -11.26
C LEU A 605 -30.86 -5.59 -12.17
N ILE A 606 -31.87 -6.47 -12.26
CA ILE A 606 -31.78 -7.74 -13.00
C ILE A 606 -32.95 -7.86 -13.98
N GLY A 607 -32.65 -8.08 -15.27
CA GLY A 607 -33.68 -8.31 -16.28
C GLY A 607 -34.50 -9.55 -15.98
N LYS A 608 -33.84 -10.71 -15.91
CA LYS A 608 -34.47 -11.99 -15.58
C LYS A 608 -33.62 -12.82 -14.62
N VAL A 609 -34.28 -13.46 -13.67
CA VAL A 609 -33.74 -14.50 -12.79
C VAL A 609 -34.47 -15.80 -13.08
N ASN A 610 -33.71 -16.86 -13.35
CA ASN A 610 -34.21 -18.22 -13.51
C ASN A 610 -33.37 -19.15 -12.64
N THR A 611 -33.91 -19.63 -11.52
CA THR A 611 -33.17 -20.56 -10.64
C THR A 611 -33.82 -21.93 -10.67
N THR A 612 -33.09 -22.93 -11.16
CA THR A 612 -33.61 -24.30 -11.34
C THR A 612 -33.46 -25.18 -10.11
N ALA A 613 -32.44 -24.95 -9.27
CA ALA A 613 -32.21 -25.63 -8.00
C ALA A 613 -31.23 -24.85 -7.12
N GLY A 614 -31.24 -25.10 -5.80
CA GLY A 614 -30.34 -24.46 -4.83
C GLY A 614 -30.89 -23.16 -4.24
N THR A 615 -30.02 -22.32 -3.68
CA THR A 615 -30.41 -21.08 -2.98
C THR A 615 -29.77 -19.87 -3.63
N LEU A 616 -30.59 -18.91 -4.06
CA LEU A 616 -30.14 -17.57 -4.46
C LEU A 616 -30.49 -16.58 -3.35
N THR A 617 -29.47 -15.89 -2.83
CA THR A 617 -29.66 -14.78 -1.88
C THR A 617 -29.39 -13.47 -2.60
N LEU A 618 -30.38 -12.58 -2.62
CA LEU A 618 -30.25 -11.20 -3.04
C LEU A 618 -30.41 -10.31 -1.80
N ASP A 619 -29.34 -9.67 -1.34
CA ASP A 619 -29.36 -8.87 -0.12
C ASP A 619 -28.81 -7.46 -0.34
N ALA A 620 -29.42 -6.44 0.28
CA ALA A 620 -28.91 -5.07 0.27
C ALA A 620 -28.73 -4.41 -1.12
N ASN A 621 -29.49 -4.84 -2.15
CA ASN A 621 -29.35 -4.32 -3.52
C ASN A 621 -30.27 -3.13 -3.80
N ARG A 622 -29.82 -2.23 -4.68
CA ARG A 622 -30.48 -0.95 -4.95
C ARG A 622 -30.55 -0.64 -6.44
N SER A 623 -31.67 -0.08 -6.86
CA SER A 623 -31.80 0.52 -8.18
C SER A 623 -32.41 1.93 -8.12
N LEU A 624 -31.80 2.86 -8.83
CA LEU A 624 -32.06 4.31 -8.77
C LEU A 624 -32.40 4.93 -10.13
N GLY A 625 -31.96 4.31 -11.24
CA GLY A 625 -32.14 4.84 -12.60
C GLY A 625 -33.59 4.76 -13.10
N GLU A 626 -33.86 5.39 -14.25
CA GLU A 626 -35.20 5.44 -14.86
C GLU A 626 -35.45 4.24 -15.80
N ILE A 627 -36.70 3.79 -15.87
CA ILE A 627 -37.15 2.74 -16.78
C ILE A 627 -38.19 3.32 -17.73
N VAL A 628 -37.83 3.42 -19.02
CA VAL A 628 -38.63 4.06 -20.05
C VAL A 628 -39.06 3.03 -21.11
N GLU A 629 -40.32 3.11 -21.53
CA GLU A 629 -40.95 2.26 -22.56
C GLU A 629 -41.04 0.76 -22.20
N CYS A 630 -41.50 0.45 -20.99
CA CYS A 630 -41.83 -0.93 -20.60
C CYS A 630 -42.92 -1.57 -21.48
N LEU A 631 -42.67 -2.79 -21.97
CA LEU A 631 -43.58 -3.52 -22.90
C LEU A 631 -44.09 -4.90 -22.42
N SER A 632 -43.45 -5.54 -21.44
CA SER A 632 -43.80 -6.89 -20.96
C SER A 632 -43.60 -7.00 -19.44
N ALA A 633 -42.58 -7.68 -18.91
CA ALA A 633 -42.35 -7.79 -17.47
C ALA A 633 -41.30 -6.77 -17.02
N CYS A 634 -41.71 -5.77 -16.25
CA CYS A 634 -40.86 -4.66 -15.83
C CYS A 634 -40.90 -4.46 -14.32
N GLY A 635 -39.72 -4.47 -13.71
CA GLY A 635 -39.55 -4.23 -12.28
C GLY A 635 -38.54 -3.14 -12.03
N GLY A 636 -38.81 -2.26 -11.08
CA GLY A 636 -37.81 -1.28 -10.64
C GLY A 636 -36.53 -1.94 -10.11
N LEU A 637 -36.59 -3.19 -9.62
CA LEU A 637 -35.43 -3.99 -9.25
C LEU A 637 -35.27 -5.21 -10.17
N ILE A 638 -36.30 -6.06 -10.28
CA ILE A 638 -36.22 -7.31 -11.06
C ILE A 638 -37.37 -7.39 -12.08
N GLY A 639 -37.07 -7.54 -13.36
CA GLY A 639 -38.10 -7.67 -14.40
C GLY A 639 -38.91 -8.95 -14.25
N HIS A 640 -38.24 -10.09 -14.32
CA HIS A 640 -38.83 -11.42 -14.19
C HIS A 640 -38.08 -12.29 -13.19
N LEU A 641 -38.79 -12.87 -12.23
CA LEU A 641 -38.25 -13.68 -11.15
C LEU A 641 -38.93 -15.05 -11.10
N GLU A 642 -38.18 -16.10 -11.45
CA GLU A 642 -38.68 -17.47 -11.51
C GLU A 642 -37.90 -18.41 -10.57
N ALA A 643 -38.61 -18.97 -9.58
CA ALA A 643 -38.14 -20.07 -8.74
C ALA A 643 -38.73 -21.40 -9.28
N SER A 644 -37.88 -22.19 -9.94
CA SER A 644 -38.26 -23.51 -10.47
C SER A 644 -38.18 -24.60 -9.38
N THR A 645 -38.44 -25.86 -9.77
CA THR A 645 -38.57 -27.04 -8.88
C THR A 645 -37.42 -27.16 -7.86
N SER A 646 -37.69 -27.01 -6.56
CA SER A 646 -36.72 -27.12 -5.45
C SER A 646 -35.69 -25.99 -5.32
N ALA A 647 -35.90 -24.85 -5.99
CA ALA A 647 -35.09 -23.63 -5.78
C ALA A 647 -35.64 -22.78 -4.63
N THR A 648 -34.76 -22.16 -3.85
CA THR A 648 -35.09 -21.13 -2.86
C THR A 648 -34.51 -19.80 -3.30
N ILE A 649 -35.34 -18.76 -3.40
CA ILE A 649 -34.88 -17.39 -3.66
C ILE A 649 -35.26 -16.53 -2.46
N ASN A 650 -34.27 -15.88 -1.86
CA ASN A 650 -34.46 -14.92 -0.77
C ASN A 650 -34.05 -13.54 -1.29
N LEU A 651 -34.99 -12.60 -1.37
CA LEU A 651 -34.72 -11.19 -1.60
C LEU A 651 -34.92 -10.44 -0.28
N SER A 652 -33.85 -9.89 0.28
CA SER A 652 -33.88 -9.16 1.54
C SER A 652 -33.26 -7.77 1.43
N LYS A 653 -33.75 -6.83 2.25
CA LYS A 653 -33.13 -5.50 2.45
C LYS A 653 -32.85 -4.76 1.14
N SER A 654 -33.69 -4.96 0.13
CA SER A 654 -33.44 -4.50 -1.24
C SER A 654 -34.57 -3.61 -1.72
N TYR A 655 -34.24 -2.58 -2.49
CA TYR A 655 -35.22 -1.56 -2.88
C TYR A 655 -34.98 -0.94 -4.24
N SER A 656 -36.04 -0.32 -4.78
CA SER A 656 -35.95 0.48 -6.01
C SER A 656 -36.58 1.86 -5.83
N ARG A 657 -35.92 2.89 -6.35
CA ARG A 657 -36.47 4.24 -6.52
C ARG A 657 -36.73 4.60 -7.99
N SER A 658 -36.63 3.61 -8.87
CA SER A 658 -36.75 3.80 -10.31
C SER A 658 -38.15 4.26 -10.69
N ASN A 659 -38.23 5.33 -11.48
CA ASN A 659 -39.46 5.69 -12.17
C ASN A 659 -39.69 4.74 -13.33
N ILE A 660 -40.93 4.32 -13.55
CA ILE A 660 -41.28 3.36 -14.60
C ILE A 660 -42.37 3.96 -15.48
N THR A 661 -42.10 4.06 -16.78
CA THR A 661 -43.07 4.50 -17.78
C THR A 661 -43.37 3.38 -18.78
N THR A 662 -44.65 3.03 -18.95
CA THR A 662 -45.10 2.07 -19.97
C THR A 662 -45.50 2.78 -21.27
N SER A 663 -45.22 2.14 -22.41
CA SER A 663 -45.59 2.65 -23.73
C SER A 663 -46.91 2.02 -24.23
N ASN A 664 -47.56 2.69 -25.20
CA ASN A 664 -48.84 2.26 -25.80
C ASN A 664 -48.66 0.99 -26.66
N GLY A 665 -48.58 -0.17 -26.01
CA GLY A 665 -48.38 -1.48 -26.63
C GLY A 665 -49.68 -2.29 -26.76
N THR A 666 -49.69 -3.28 -27.66
CA THR A 666 -50.83 -4.21 -27.85
C THR A 666 -50.71 -5.50 -27.01
N ALA A 667 -49.69 -5.61 -26.16
CA ALA A 667 -49.40 -6.80 -25.34
C ALA A 667 -49.57 -6.48 -23.85
N PHE A 668 -49.95 -7.49 -23.07
CA PHE A 668 -50.11 -7.38 -21.61
C PHE A 668 -48.75 -7.04 -20.96
N SER A 669 -48.69 -6.02 -20.11
CA SER A 669 -47.49 -5.73 -19.31
C SER A 669 -47.70 -6.00 -17.81
N ASP A 670 -46.68 -6.61 -17.19
CA ASP A 670 -46.53 -6.86 -15.76
C ASP A 670 -45.57 -5.85 -15.17
N VAL A 671 -46.09 -4.87 -14.44
CA VAL A 671 -45.31 -3.72 -14.00
C VAL A 671 -45.32 -3.64 -12.49
N GLY A 672 -44.14 -3.75 -11.89
CA GLY A 672 -43.95 -3.60 -10.44
C GLY A 672 -42.91 -2.54 -10.14
N GLY A 673 -43.16 -1.71 -9.12
CA GLY A 673 -42.12 -0.79 -8.65
C GLY A 673 -40.89 -1.51 -8.08
N LEU A 674 -41.01 -2.79 -7.69
CA LEU A 674 -39.90 -3.65 -7.29
C LEU A 674 -39.73 -4.84 -8.26
N ILE A 675 -40.77 -5.65 -8.47
CA ILE A 675 -40.72 -6.86 -9.29
C ILE A 675 -41.84 -6.87 -10.34
N GLY A 676 -41.51 -7.03 -11.63
CA GLY A 676 -42.52 -7.13 -12.67
C GLY A 676 -43.35 -8.41 -12.56
N TYR A 677 -42.69 -9.56 -12.70
CA TYR A 677 -43.31 -10.89 -12.67
C TYR A 677 -42.59 -11.80 -11.68
N ALA A 678 -43.27 -12.24 -10.61
CA ALA A 678 -42.77 -13.15 -9.59
C ALA A 678 -43.52 -14.50 -9.65
N TYR A 679 -42.78 -15.60 -9.83
CA TYR A 679 -43.37 -16.93 -10.05
C TYR A 679 -42.62 -18.03 -9.29
N ASP A 680 -43.35 -18.74 -8.43
CA ASP A 680 -42.93 -20.02 -7.84
C ASP A 680 -43.75 -21.18 -8.45
N ASN A 681 -43.06 -22.23 -8.90
CA ASN A 681 -43.69 -23.42 -9.46
C ASN A 681 -44.16 -24.42 -8.38
N SER A 682 -44.91 -23.99 -7.37
CA SER A 682 -45.54 -24.80 -6.29
C SER A 682 -44.63 -25.75 -5.48
N THR A 683 -43.34 -25.78 -5.80
CA THR A 683 -42.30 -26.70 -5.28
C THR A 683 -40.96 -25.98 -5.07
N GLY A 684 -40.84 -24.71 -5.48
CA GLY A 684 -39.77 -23.82 -5.07
C GLY A 684 -40.17 -23.07 -3.79
N THR A 685 -39.42 -22.03 -3.45
CA THR A 685 -39.76 -21.08 -2.39
C THR A 685 -39.24 -19.70 -2.75
N LEU A 686 -40.13 -18.70 -2.78
CA LEU A 686 -39.78 -17.29 -3.00
C LEU A 686 -40.12 -16.46 -1.76
N ASN A 687 -39.11 -15.89 -1.11
CA ASN A 687 -39.24 -15.06 0.09
C ASN A 687 -38.75 -13.64 -0.19
N LEU A 688 -39.58 -12.65 0.11
CA LEU A 688 -39.28 -11.22 0.02
C LEU A 688 -39.40 -10.63 1.43
N ASN A 689 -38.33 -10.09 1.98
CA ASN A 689 -38.29 -9.60 3.37
C ASN A 689 -37.62 -8.23 3.46
N GLU A 690 -38.23 -7.24 4.12
CA GLU A 690 -37.64 -5.90 4.27
C GLU A 690 -37.35 -5.25 2.90
N VAL A 691 -38.35 -5.22 2.01
CA VAL A 691 -38.21 -4.72 0.64
C VAL A 691 -39.16 -3.56 0.36
N PHE A 692 -38.74 -2.60 -0.47
CA PHE A 692 -39.59 -1.46 -0.76
C PHE A 692 -39.38 -0.82 -2.13
N SER A 693 -40.37 -0.04 -2.57
CA SER A 693 -40.27 0.82 -3.75
C SER A 693 -40.87 2.19 -3.51
N THR A 694 -40.25 3.24 -4.07
CA THR A 694 -40.72 4.63 -3.94
C THR A 694 -40.88 5.37 -5.26
N GLY A 695 -40.53 4.73 -6.38
CA GLY A 695 -40.57 5.34 -7.71
C GLY A 695 -41.99 5.65 -8.20
N VAL A 696 -42.10 6.57 -9.16
CA VAL A 696 -43.36 6.88 -9.85
C VAL A 696 -43.59 5.86 -10.96
N ILE A 697 -44.78 5.24 -10.98
CA ILE A 697 -45.16 4.31 -12.04
C ILE A 697 -46.25 4.98 -12.89
N THR A 698 -45.95 5.21 -14.17
CA THR A 698 -46.86 5.82 -15.13
C THR A 698 -47.25 4.81 -16.20
N SER A 699 -48.54 4.50 -16.29
CA SER A 699 -49.11 3.67 -17.34
C SER A 699 -50.03 4.43 -18.28
N SER A 700 -49.85 4.19 -19.58
CA SER A 700 -50.63 4.83 -20.65
C SER A 700 -51.61 3.89 -21.39
N ASN A 701 -51.67 2.61 -21.01
CA ASN A 701 -52.39 1.55 -21.75
C ASN A 701 -53.85 1.35 -21.31
N ALA A 702 -54.70 0.96 -22.28
CA ALA A 702 -56.15 1.09 -22.14
C ALA A 702 -56.96 -0.18 -21.77
N SER A 703 -56.41 -1.38 -21.51
CA SER A 703 -57.32 -2.49 -21.09
C SER A 703 -56.79 -3.76 -20.40
N SER A 704 -55.50 -4.01 -20.14
CA SER A 704 -55.10 -5.32 -19.56
C SER A 704 -53.80 -5.41 -18.76
N ASP A 705 -53.21 -4.30 -18.35
CA ASP A 705 -51.93 -4.34 -17.63
C ASP A 705 -52.10 -4.69 -16.16
N ARG A 706 -51.14 -5.45 -15.61
CA ARG A 706 -51.07 -5.84 -14.20
C ARG A 706 -50.05 -4.94 -13.52
N ILE A 707 -50.52 -3.92 -12.81
CA ILE A 707 -49.66 -2.88 -12.24
C ILE A 707 -49.72 -2.94 -10.72
N GLY A 708 -48.57 -3.15 -10.09
CA GLY A 708 -48.39 -3.11 -8.65
C GLY A 708 -47.34 -2.10 -8.22
N GLY A 709 -47.57 -1.41 -7.09
CA GLY A 709 -46.52 -0.56 -6.52
C GLY A 709 -45.28 -1.35 -6.09
N LEU A 710 -45.44 -2.58 -5.59
CA LEU A 710 -44.34 -3.51 -5.35
C LEU A 710 -44.21 -4.55 -6.47
N ILE A 711 -45.27 -5.33 -6.72
CA ILE A 711 -45.21 -6.48 -7.63
C ILE A 711 -46.30 -6.42 -8.69
N GLY A 712 -45.95 -6.51 -9.97
CA GLY A 712 -46.94 -6.56 -11.06
C GLY A 712 -47.80 -7.82 -11.00
N TYR A 713 -47.16 -8.98 -11.15
CA TYR A 713 -47.76 -10.31 -10.98
C TYR A 713 -47.03 -11.11 -9.92
N SER A 714 -47.76 -11.70 -8.97
CA SER A 714 -47.21 -12.56 -7.92
C SER A 714 -47.92 -13.91 -7.91
N ARG A 715 -47.16 -15.00 -8.00
CA ARG A 715 -47.63 -16.38 -7.77
C ARG A 715 -46.83 -17.07 -6.68
N ASP A 716 -47.51 -17.44 -5.60
CA ASP A 716 -46.96 -18.19 -4.46
C ASP A 716 -45.77 -17.54 -3.70
N ALA A 717 -45.53 -16.22 -3.87
CA ALA A 717 -44.48 -15.49 -3.15
C ALA A 717 -44.87 -15.16 -1.68
N ASN A 718 -43.90 -15.27 -0.76
CA ASN A 718 -44.05 -14.85 0.64
C ASN A 718 -43.39 -13.50 0.87
N THR A 719 -44.17 -12.47 1.19
CA THR A 719 -43.70 -11.10 1.41
C THR A 719 -43.93 -10.67 2.85
N THR A 720 -42.86 -10.21 3.52
CA THR A 720 -42.86 -9.71 4.89
C THR A 720 -42.18 -8.35 4.97
N ASP A 721 -42.69 -7.47 5.82
CA ASP A 721 -42.06 -6.19 6.15
C ASP A 721 -41.74 -5.34 4.90
N ALA A 722 -42.75 -5.13 4.04
CA ALA A 722 -42.57 -4.49 2.74
C ALA A 722 -43.46 -3.26 2.54
N TYR A 723 -42.99 -2.27 1.77
CA TYR A 723 -43.79 -1.06 1.55
C TYR A 723 -43.65 -0.40 0.18
N PHE A 724 -44.69 0.33 -0.22
CA PHE A 724 -44.67 1.22 -1.39
C PHE A 724 -45.19 2.62 -1.04
N THR A 725 -44.37 3.65 -1.26
CA THR A 725 -44.72 5.07 -1.04
C THR A 725 -44.74 5.91 -2.31
N GLY A 726 -44.49 5.29 -3.48
CA GLY A 726 -44.51 5.97 -4.76
C GLY A 726 -45.91 6.37 -5.25
N THR A 727 -45.97 7.04 -6.40
CA THR A 727 -47.24 7.44 -7.05
C THR A 727 -47.58 6.49 -8.19
N LEU A 728 -48.85 6.05 -8.25
CA LEU A 728 -49.39 5.28 -9.38
C LEU A 728 -50.24 6.19 -10.29
N VAL A 729 -49.79 6.40 -11.52
CA VAL A 729 -50.50 7.19 -12.54
C VAL A 729 -50.97 6.27 -13.65
N ASP A 730 -52.26 5.89 -13.65
CA ASP A 730 -52.89 5.12 -14.74
C ASP A 730 -53.83 6.02 -15.56
N ALA A 731 -53.66 6.05 -16.88
CA ALA A 731 -54.51 6.78 -17.80
C ALA A 731 -55.89 6.12 -18.05
N ASN A 732 -56.10 4.89 -17.57
CA ASN A 732 -57.29 4.09 -17.87
C ASN A 732 -58.44 4.27 -16.84
N THR A 733 -59.68 4.34 -17.35
CA THR A 733 -60.89 4.60 -16.55
C THR A 733 -61.61 3.34 -16.03
N THR A 734 -61.12 2.13 -16.33
CA THR A 734 -61.70 0.86 -15.83
C THR A 734 -60.65 -0.24 -15.50
N PRO A 735 -59.66 0.00 -14.62
CA PRO A 735 -58.64 -1.01 -14.32
C PRO A 735 -59.16 -2.06 -13.33
N THR A 736 -59.13 -3.35 -13.71
CA THR A 736 -59.42 -4.47 -12.80
C THR A 736 -58.15 -5.17 -12.27
N GLN A 737 -56.95 -4.66 -12.59
CA GLN A 737 -55.66 -5.32 -12.33
C GLN A 737 -54.56 -4.33 -11.88
N VAL A 738 -54.96 -3.21 -11.27
CA VAL A 738 -54.06 -2.21 -10.68
C VAL A 738 -54.23 -2.25 -9.16
N GLY A 739 -53.16 -2.47 -8.41
CA GLY A 739 -53.17 -2.50 -6.96
C GLY A 739 -51.99 -1.75 -6.35
N ALA A 740 -52.21 -1.09 -5.22
CA ALA A 740 -51.18 -0.26 -4.60
C ALA A 740 -49.93 -1.07 -4.17
N LEU A 741 -50.09 -2.33 -3.76
CA LEU A 741 -48.96 -3.24 -3.49
C LEU A 741 -48.75 -4.24 -4.63
N VAL A 742 -49.81 -4.93 -5.06
CA VAL A 742 -49.72 -6.00 -6.07
C VAL A 742 -50.79 -5.83 -7.15
N GLY A 743 -50.41 -5.90 -8.42
CA GLY A 743 -51.35 -5.82 -9.54
C GLY A 743 -52.24 -7.07 -9.65
N TYR A 744 -51.62 -8.25 -9.55
CA TYR A 744 -52.32 -9.54 -9.62
C TYR A 744 -51.69 -10.58 -8.70
N LEU A 745 -52.49 -11.22 -7.84
CA LEU A 745 -52.05 -12.21 -6.86
C LEU A 745 -52.70 -13.58 -7.10
N ASP A 746 -51.86 -14.60 -7.34
CA ASP A 746 -52.19 -16.00 -7.54
C ASP A 746 -51.46 -16.87 -6.50
N GLY A 747 -51.91 -16.83 -5.24
CA GLY A 747 -51.23 -17.53 -4.16
C GLY A 747 -50.13 -16.73 -3.44
N GLY A 748 -49.56 -17.31 -2.38
CA GLY A 748 -48.55 -16.67 -1.54
C GLY A 748 -49.13 -15.95 -0.30
N SER A 749 -48.28 -15.24 0.44
CA SER A 749 -48.65 -14.52 1.67
C SER A 749 -48.04 -13.12 1.73
N PHE A 750 -48.77 -12.16 2.30
CA PHE A 750 -48.30 -10.79 2.57
C PHE A 750 -48.58 -10.47 4.03
N GLN A 751 -47.52 -10.11 4.77
CA GLN A 751 -47.57 -9.81 6.21
C GLN A 751 -46.80 -8.52 6.49
N GLN A 752 -47.29 -7.71 7.44
CA GLN A 752 -46.60 -6.48 7.89
C GLN A 752 -46.22 -5.56 6.72
N SER A 753 -47.13 -5.42 5.74
CA SER A 753 -46.87 -4.61 4.54
C SER A 753 -47.83 -3.43 4.44
N TYR A 754 -47.34 -2.28 3.96
CA TYR A 754 -48.12 -1.04 3.91
C TYR A 754 -47.86 -0.20 2.66
N THR A 755 -48.79 0.72 2.37
CA THR A 755 -48.64 1.72 1.31
C THR A 755 -49.27 3.05 1.68
N THR A 756 -48.65 4.14 1.20
CA THR A 756 -49.15 5.53 1.32
C THR A 756 -49.56 6.12 -0.04
N SER A 757 -49.57 5.32 -1.11
CA SER A 757 -49.80 5.81 -2.46
C SER A 757 -51.20 6.41 -2.61
N ASP A 758 -51.28 7.63 -3.16
CA ASP A 758 -52.52 8.22 -3.65
C ASP A 758 -52.89 7.54 -4.99
N THR A 759 -53.57 6.40 -4.93
CA THR A 759 -54.13 5.78 -6.14
C THR A 759 -55.20 6.70 -6.72
N VAL A 760 -55.02 7.13 -7.97
CA VAL A 760 -56.02 7.99 -8.65
C VAL A 760 -57.32 7.21 -8.93
N TYR A 761 -57.28 5.86 -8.97
CA TYR A 761 -58.44 4.99 -9.16
C TYR A 761 -58.25 3.60 -8.51
N GLY A 762 -59.21 3.20 -7.65
CA GLY A 762 -59.36 1.82 -7.11
C GLY A 762 -58.98 1.70 -5.62
N ASP A 763 -59.94 1.33 -4.78
CA ASP A 763 -59.84 1.28 -3.31
C ASP A 763 -59.09 0.04 -2.75
N ASP A 764 -58.31 -0.69 -3.57
CA ASP A 764 -57.76 -2.00 -3.21
C ASP A 764 -56.21 -2.02 -3.18
N CYS A 765 -55.67 -2.50 -2.05
CA CYS A 765 -54.23 -2.77 -1.88
C CYS A 765 -53.71 -3.84 -2.87
N PHE A 766 -54.60 -4.62 -3.46
CA PHE A 766 -54.35 -5.71 -4.42
C PHE A 766 -55.31 -5.58 -5.60
N GLY A 767 -54.83 -5.67 -6.85
CA GLY A 767 -55.69 -5.50 -8.03
C GLY A 767 -56.66 -6.67 -8.25
N ALA A 768 -56.17 -7.84 -8.68
CA ALA A 768 -56.98 -9.05 -8.87
C ALA A 768 -56.48 -10.26 -8.06
N LEU A 769 -57.41 -11.09 -7.55
CA LEU A 769 -57.15 -12.21 -6.64
C LEU A 769 -57.71 -13.55 -7.18
N ILE A 770 -56.92 -14.62 -7.18
CA ILE A 770 -57.40 -15.99 -7.43
C ILE A 770 -56.83 -16.98 -6.39
N ASN A 771 -57.72 -17.79 -5.79
CA ASN A 771 -57.43 -19.02 -5.03
C ASN A 771 -56.70 -19.00 -3.66
N THR A 772 -56.53 -17.88 -2.93
CA THR A 772 -55.93 -17.95 -1.57
C THR A 772 -56.57 -17.10 -0.46
N PRO A 773 -56.47 -17.54 0.81
CA PRO A 773 -56.72 -16.70 1.97
C PRO A 773 -55.48 -15.82 2.27
N ILE A 774 -55.64 -14.50 2.24
CA ILE A 774 -54.66 -13.55 2.76
C ILE A 774 -54.57 -13.77 4.28
N THR A 775 -53.43 -14.20 4.79
CA THR A 775 -53.18 -14.37 6.24
C THR A 775 -52.16 -13.33 6.70
N GLY A 776 -52.62 -12.22 7.29
CA GLY A 776 -51.75 -11.15 7.82
C GLY A 776 -52.47 -9.83 8.07
N ASN A 777 -51.89 -8.96 8.91
CA ASN A 777 -52.33 -7.57 9.11
C ASN A 777 -51.70 -6.70 8.01
N ASN A 778 -52.46 -6.29 7.00
CA ASN A 778 -52.01 -5.40 5.92
C ASN A 778 -52.76 -4.06 6.03
N HIS A 779 -52.06 -2.94 5.84
CA HIS A 779 -52.57 -1.59 6.13
C HIS A 779 -52.43 -0.64 4.94
N GLY A 780 -53.49 0.13 4.63
CA GLY A 780 -53.44 1.27 3.71
C GLY A 780 -53.57 2.57 4.49
N ILE A 781 -52.63 3.51 4.30
CA ILE A 781 -52.62 4.82 4.96
C ILE A 781 -53.01 5.87 3.92
N GLY A 782 -54.26 6.33 3.92
CA GLY A 782 -54.76 7.32 2.95
C GLY A 782 -55.75 8.32 3.56
N ALA A 783 -55.76 9.55 3.05
CA ALA A 783 -56.48 10.71 3.58
C ALA A 783 -58.02 10.65 3.48
N ALA A 784 -58.62 9.62 2.86
CA ALA A 784 -60.07 9.40 2.90
C ALA A 784 -60.46 7.95 2.53
N GLY A 785 -60.11 6.98 3.39
CA GLY A 785 -60.74 5.65 3.45
C GLY A 785 -60.62 4.74 2.21
N GLY A 786 -59.71 3.77 2.26
CA GLY A 786 -59.65 2.65 1.30
C GLY A 786 -58.58 1.60 1.61
N CYS A 787 -58.99 0.50 2.27
CA CYS A 787 -58.60 -0.89 1.98
C CYS A 787 -59.71 -1.74 2.63
N SER A 788 -60.83 -1.93 1.92
CA SER A 788 -62.07 -2.49 2.50
C SER A 788 -62.48 -3.82 1.88
N THR A 789 -62.59 -4.83 2.77
CA THR A 789 -63.16 -6.18 2.61
C THR A 789 -62.23 -7.20 1.92
N TYR A 790 -61.67 -8.20 2.60
CA TYR A 790 -62.27 -9.15 3.53
C TYR A 790 -61.46 -9.32 4.82
N HIS A 791 -62.03 -8.94 5.96
CA HIS A 791 -62.09 -9.74 7.20
C HIS A 791 -63.09 -9.04 8.15
N THR A 792 -64.04 -9.82 8.68
CA THR A 792 -65.10 -9.36 9.58
C THR A 792 -64.55 -9.09 10.99
N ALA A 793 -63.78 -8.01 11.15
CA ALA A 793 -63.56 -7.29 12.40
C ALA A 793 -62.59 -6.13 12.12
N ILE A 794 -63.12 -5.03 11.58
CA ILE A 794 -62.44 -3.74 11.71
C ILE A 794 -62.57 -3.34 13.18
N ALA A 795 -61.60 -3.77 13.98
CA ALA A 795 -61.15 -2.97 15.10
C ALA A 795 -59.87 -2.30 14.59
N ILE A 796 -59.85 -0.97 14.57
CA ILE A 796 -58.59 -0.23 14.65
C ILE A 796 -57.99 -0.69 15.99
N LEU A 797 -57.11 -1.69 15.94
CA LEU A 797 -56.36 -2.14 17.10
C LEU A 797 -55.29 -1.07 17.31
N ASP A 798 -55.50 -0.30 18.37
CA ASP A 798 -54.44 0.42 19.07
C ASP A 798 -53.22 -0.53 19.20
N LEU A 799 -52.16 -0.23 18.45
CA LEU A 799 -50.95 -1.06 18.30
C LEU A 799 -50.22 -1.30 19.62
N THR A 800 -50.56 -0.55 20.67
CA THR A 800 -50.04 -0.68 22.04
C THR A 800 -50.31 -2.03 22.72
N ASN A 801 -51.17 -2.90 22.16
CA ASN A 801 -51.53 -4.20 22.76
C ASN A 801 -51.05 -5.45 21.99
N LEU A 802 -50.22 -5.30 20.94
CA LEU A 802 -49.59 -6.44 20.26
C LEU A 802 -48.26 -6.80 20.95
N THR A 803 -48.32 -7.66 21.96
CA THR A 803 -47.11 -8.28 22.52
C THR A 803 -46.54 -9.26 21.48
N GLY A 804 -45.45 -8.88 20.82
CA GLY A 804 -44.77 -9.72 19.82
C GLY A 804 -44.20 -8.99 18.61
N LEU A 805 -44.40 -7.67 18.47
CA LEU A 805 -43.67 -6.87 17.49
C LEU A 805 -42.19 -6.84 17.89
N GLY A 806 -41.30 -7.23 16.98
CA GLY A 806 -39.86 -7.05 17.16
C GLY A 806 -39.54 -5.56 17.32
N ALA A 807 -38.42 -5.24 17.96
CA ALA A 807 -38.04 -3.89 18.37
C ALA A 807 -37.86 -2.85 17.24
N ASN A 808 -38.15 -3.20 15.98
CA ASN A 808 -37.85 -2.43 14.77
C ASN A 808 -39.04 -1.64 14.21
N TRP A 809 -40.21 -1.70 14.83
CA TRP A 809 -41.40 -0.93 14.41
C TRP A 809 -41.78 0.06 15.50
N GLU A 810 -41.54 1.36 15.27
CA GLU A 810 -42.14 2.43 16.08
C GLU A 810 -43.60 2.68 15.64
N ASP A 811 -44.42 3.10 16.62
CA ASP A 811 -45.87 3.20 16.59
C ASP A 811 -46.42 3.91 15.33
N ILE A 812 -47.19 3.18 14.51
CA ILE A 812 -47.89 3.73 13.33
C ILE A 812 -49.11 4.52 13.83
N ASP A 813 -48.89 5.74 14.34
CA ASP A 813 -49.94 6.75 14.33
C ASP A 813 -50.09 7.27 12.90
N SER A 814 -51.34 7.53 12.50
CA SER A 814 -51.82 8.18 11.27
C SER A 814 -51.13 9.50 10.88
N THR A 815 -50.10 9.95 11.61
CA THR A 815 -49.40 11.22 11.41
C THR A 815 -47.88 11.10 11.16
N THR A 816 -47.28 9.91 11.26
CA THR A 816 -45.83 9.71 11.06
C THR A 816 -45.57 8.49 10.18
N GLU A 817 -44.96 8.69 9.02
CA GLU A 817 -44.50 7.61 8.13
C GLU A 817 -43.40 6.82 8.85
N SER A 818 -43.60 5.51 9.06
CA SER A 818 -42.58 4.62 9.62
C SER A 818 -41.72 4.03 8.50
N THR A 819 -40.56 4.62 8.22
CA THR A 819 -39.55 4.08 7.30
C THR A 819 -38.98 2.76 7.85
N LEU A 820 -38.66 1.79 6.98
CA LEU A 820 -37.94 0.59 7.42
C LEU A 820 -36.54 1.01 7.90
N ALA A 821 -36.11 0.51 9.07
CA ALA A 821 -34.84 0.84 9.71
C ALA A 821 -33.59 0.68 8.81
N PHE A 822 -33.70 -0.11 7.73
CA PHE A 822 -32.59 -0.35 6.81
C PHE A 822 -32.27 0.85 5.88
N GLU A 823 -33.27 1.63 5.47
CA GLU A 823 -33.02 2.85 4.65
C GLU A 823 -32.32 3.93 5.49
N ASP A 824 -32.75 4.05 6.75
CA ASP A 824 -32.13 4.93 7.73
C ASP A 824 -30.70 4.49 8.06
N LEU A 825 -30.41 3.18 8.09
CA LEU A 825 -29.09 2.67 8.47
C LEU A 825 -27.96 3.09 7.52
N ILE A 826 -28.17 3.13 6.20
CA ILE A 826 -27.08 3.44 5.26
C ILE A 826 -27.00 4.92 4.93
N SER A 827 -28.15 5.59 4.84
CA SER A 827 -28.21 7.04 4.62
C SER A 827 -27.77 7.85 5.85
N SER A 828 -27.87 7.29 7.07
CA SER A 828 -27.38 7.93 8.30
C SER A 828 -25.86 7.89 8.44
N VAL A 829 -25.17 6.95 7.79
CA VAL A 829 -23.72 6.75 7.92
C VAL A 829 -22.89 7.61 6.96
N GLY A 830 -23.41 7.99 5.78
CA GLY A 830 -22.64 8.76 4.80
C GLY A 830 -23.37 9.04 3.48
N GLU A 831 -22.73 9.79 2.58
CA GLU A 831 -23.23 9.93 1.20
C GLU A 831 -23.17 8.58 0.45
N SER A 832 -24.19 8.26 -0.34
CA SER A 832 -24.47 6.89 -0.80
C SER A 832 -23.40 6.32 -1.73
N TYR A 833 -22.66 5.32 -1.23
CA TYR A 833 -21.73 4.47 -1.98
C TYR A 833 -21.78 3.02 -1.47
N THR A 834 -21.35 2.06 -2.29
CA THR A 834 -21.40 0.60 -2.03
C THR A 834 -20.65 0.17 -0.76
N GLY A 835 -19.68 0.99 -0.32
CA GLY A 835 -18.72 0.66 0.74
C GLY A 835 -17.72 -0.40 0.29
N SER A 836 -17.38 -0.38 -1.00
CA SER A 836 -16.30 -1.18 -1.58
C SER A 836 -14.99 -0.39 -1.59
N PHE A 837 -13.89 -1.06 -1.94
CA PHE A 837 -12.57 -0.41 -2.02
C PHE A 837 -12.56 0.83 -2.95
N LEU A 838 -13.19 0.74 -4.12
CA LEU A 838 -13.17 1.84 -5.11
C LEU A 838 -14.29 2.87 -4.90
N ASP A 839 -15.23 2.59 -4.00
CA ASP A 839 -16.42 3.38 -3.74
C ASP A 839 -16.71 3.37 -2.22
N PRO A 840 -15.82 3.98 -1.42
CA PRO A 840 -15.89 3.96 0.03
C PRO A 840 -17.05 4.81 0.56
N ILE A 841 -17.55 4.48 1.76
CA ILE A 841 -18.54 5.31 2.45
C ILE A 841 -17.83 6.54 3.03
N ILE A 842 -18.27 7.73 2.62
CA ILE A 842 -17.66 8.99 3.05
C ILE A 842 -18.29 9.47 4.38
N ILE A 843 -17.45 9.61 5.40
CA ILE A 843 -17.85 10.09 6.74
C ILE A 843 -17.42 11.55 6.88
N THR A 844 -18.37 12.42 7.23
CA THR A 844 -18.15 13.88 7.35
C THR A 844 -18.60 14.47 8.68
N SER A 845 -19.21 13.68 9.57
CA SER A 845 -19.72 14.17 10.86
C SER A 845 -19.65 13.12 11.98
N PRO A 846 -19.66 13.55 13.26
CA PRO A 846 -19.71 12.65 14.41
C PRO A 846 -20.94 11.72 14.40
N GLY A 847 -22.12 12.23 13.99
CA GLY A 847 -23.34 11.41 13.93
C GLY A 847 -23.26 10.29 12.89
N GLN A 848 -22.57 10.55 11.77
CA GLN A 848 -22.30 9.55 10.74
C GLN A 848 -21.35 8.46 11.24
N TRP A 849 -20.29 8.84 11.95
CA TRP A 849 -19.41 7.88 12.64
C TRP A 849 -20.20 7.02 13.63
N ASP A 850 -20.99 7.66 14.50
CA ASP A 850 -21.74 6.96 15.55
C ASP A 850 -22.80 6.00 14.98
N SER A 851 -23.30 6.27 13.77
CA SER A 851 -24.27 5.41 13.08
C SER A 851 -23.66 4.10 12.54
N ILE A 852 -22.33 3.99 12.46
CA ILE A 852 -21.66 2.72 12.08
C ILE A 852 -21.87 1.67 13.17
N GLY A 853 -21.59 2.06 14.42
CA GLY A 853 -21.80 1.24 15.62
C GLY A 853 -21.25 -0.18 15.51
N ASP A 854 -22.11 -1.16 15.83
CA ASP A 854 -21.79 -2.59 15.91
C ASP A 854 -22.59 -3.42 14.88
N GLU A 855 -23.04 -2.79 13.79
CA GLU A 855 -23.91 -3.50 12.84
C GLU A 855 -23.14 -4.47 11.94
N PRO A 856 -23.47 -5.78 11.93
CA PRO A 856 -22.68 -6.80 11.23
C PRO A 856 -22.48 -6.51 9.74
N PHE A 857 -23.49 -5.95 9.07
CA PHE A 857 -23.45 -5.59 7.65
C PHE A 857 -22.44 -4.47 7.34
N LEU A 858 -22.15 -3.60 8.32
CA LEU A 858 -21.27 -2.45 8.18
C LEU A 858 -19.81 -2.78 8.49
N MET A 859 -19.53 -3.88 9.21
CA MET A 859 -18.17 -4.22 9.68
C MET A 859 -17.18 -4.58 8.57
N GLY A 860 -17.68 -4.99 7.40
CA GLY A 860 -16.87 -5.32 6.23
C GLY A 860 -16.76 -4.25 5.16
N LYS A 861 -17.30 -3.06 5.42
CA LYS A 861 -17.31 -1.96 4.43
C LYS A 861 -16.02 -1.15 4.48
N THR A 862 -15.71 -0.52 3.35
CA THR A 862 -14.66 0.50 3.26
C THR A 862 -15.21 1.87 3.62
N TYR A 863 -14.51 2.57 4.50
CA TYR A 863 -14.83 3.93 4.95
C TYR A 863 -13.69 4.88 4.63
N GLN A 864 -14.04 6.14 4.35
CA GLN A 864 -13.07 7.20 4.14
C GLN A 864 -13.56 8.51 4.79
N LEU A 865 -12.67 9.23 5.45
CA LEU A 865 -13.02 10.57 5.95
C LEU A 865 -13.13 11.57 4.79
N GLY A 866 -14.21 12.37 4.80
CA GLY A 866 -14.42 13.50 3.90
C GLY A 866 -14.33 14.86 4.59
N ALA A 867 -14.21 14.88 5.92
CA ALA A 867 -14.00 16.07 6.74
C ALA A 867 -13.37 15.68 8.09
N ASP A 868 -12.84 16.67 8.81
CA ASP A 868 -12.45 16.50 10.21
C ASP A 868 -13.68 16.15 11.07
N ILE A 869 -13.51 15.21 12.01
CA ILE A 869 -14.56 14.73 12.91
C ILE A 869 -14.27 15.18 14.34
N ASP A 870 -15.06 16.12 14.85
CA ASP A 870 -14.90 16.70 16.20
C ASP A 870 -15.97 16.20 17.19
N PHE A 871 -15.55 15.46 18.22
CA PHE A 871 -16.42 14.92 19.27
C PHE A 871 -16.54 15.84 20.50
N SER A 872 -16.19 17.12 20.41
CA SER A 872 -16.26 18.08 21.53
C SER A 872 -17.62 18.19 22.24
N ASN A 873 -18.72 17.76 21.60
CA ASN A 873 -20.09 17.82 22.12
C ASN A 873 -20.62 16.52 22.75
N GLY A 874 -19.83 15.45 22.87
CA GLY A 874 -20.32 14.17 23.41
C GLY A 874 -19.27 13.07 23.43
N CYS A 875 -19.72 11.84 23.73
CA CYS A 875 -18.89 10.65 23.52
C CYS A 875 -19.22 10.01 22.19
N PHE A 876 -18.22 9.39 21.58
CA PHE A 876 -18.34 8.62 20.36
C PHE A 876 -18.83 7.19 20.66
N THR A 877 -19.38 6.55 19.63
CA THR A 877 -19.66 5.12 19.58
C THR A 877 -18.50 4.41 18.89
N PRO A 878 -17.77 3.52 19.59
CA PRO A 878 -16.73 2.70 18.96
C PRO A 878 -17.28 1.82 17.85
N ILE A 879 -16.47 1.59 16.80
CA ILE A 879 -16.80 0.69 15.70
C ILE A 879 -16.57 -0.77 16.12
N GLY A 880 -17.60 -1.59 15.90
CA GLY A 880 -17.60 -3.04 16.14
C GLY A 880 -17.65 -3.43 17.62
N SER A 881 -17.59 -4.74 17.87
CA SER A 881 -17.57 -5.37 19.18
C SER A 881 -16.83 -6.70 19.15
N ASN A 882 -16.78 -7.40 20.29
CA ASN A 882 -16.36 -8.81 20.30
C ASN A 882 -17.24 -9.74 19.47
N ALA A 883 -18.54 -9.42 19.31
CA ALA A 883 -19.47 -10.25 18.55
C ALA A 883 -19.38 -9.95 17.05
N ASN A 884 -19.22 -8.67 16.69
CA ASN A 884 -19.09 -8.21 15.32
C ASN A 884 -17.79 -7.40 15.19
N PRO A 885 -16.63 -8.06 15.07
CA PRO A 885 -15.36 -7.36 14.90
C PRO A 885 -15.32 -6.65 13.55
N PHE A 886 -14.60 -5.54 13.47
CA PHE A 886 -14.36 -4.84 12.22
C PHE A 886 -13.36 -5.63 11.35
N TRP A 887 -13.71 -5.81 10.07
CA TRP A 887 -12.88 -6.51 9.08
C TRP A 887 -12.80 -5.77 7.72
N GLY A 888 -13.39 -4.58 7.63
CA GLY A 888 -13.32 -3.70 6.47
C GLY A 888 -12.07 -2.82 6.42
N GLN A 889 -12.09 -1.79 5.58
CA GLN A 889 -10.96 -0.85 5.44
C GLN A 889 -11.36 0.55 5.92
N PHE A 890 -10.44 1.25 6.59
CA PHE A 890 -10.63 2.64 6.99
C PHE A 890 -9.52 3.55 6.44
N ARG A 891 -9.92 4.64 5.77
CA ARG A 891 -9.02 5.61 5.14
C ARG A 891 -9.11 6.98 5.80
N GLY A 892 -7.95 7.51 6.21
CA GLY A 892 -7.86 8.81 6.87
C GLY A 892 -7.98 10.01 5.93
N ASN A 893 -7.51 9.90 4.69
CA ASN A 893 -7.63 10.93 3.64
C ASN A 893 -7.15 12.32 4.09
N ASN A 894 -6.10 12.40 4.90
CA ASN A 894 -5.54 13.61 5.51
C ASN A 894 -6.50 14.38 6.43
N TYR A 895 -7.54 13.73 6.95
CA TYR A 895 -8.46 14.32 7.93
C TYR A 895 -8.16 13.86 9.36
N THR A 896 -8.72 14.61 10.30
CA THR A 896 -8.48 14.47 11.73
C THR A 896 -9.71 13.99 12.49
N ILE A 897 -9.54 13.01 13.38
CA ILE A 897 -10.53 12.64 14.41
C ILE A 897 -10.07 13.27 15.73
N MET A 898 -10.91 14.10 16.37
CA MET A 898 -10.45 14.91 17.52
C MET A 898 -11.42 15.05 18.69
N ASN A 899 -10.83 15.45 19.83
CA ASN A 899 -11.50 15.90 21.06
C ASN A 899 -12.44 14.86 21.70
N ILE A 900 -11.95 13.62 21.82
CA ILE A 900 -12.66 12.54 22.51
C ILE A 900 -12.17 12.49 23.96
N ASN A 901 -13.08 12.50 24.93
CA ASN A 901 -12.73 12.25 26.33
C ASN A 901 -13.78 11.36 26.99
N CYS A 902 -13.57 10.04 26.90
CA CYS A 902 -14.60 9.05 27.19
C CYS A 902 -14.05 7.84 27.95
N SER A 903 -14.85 7.34 28.88
CA SER A 903 -14.62 6.08 29.57
C SER A 903 -15.58 5.01 29.03
N ASN A 904 -15.08 3.80 28.75
CA ASN A 904 -15.92 2.69 28.31
C ASN A 904 -16.97 2.34 29.37
N PRO A 905 -18.28 2.43 29.07
CA PRO A 905 -19.32 2.01 30.00
C PRO A 905 -19.53 0.48 30.00
N ASP A 906 -19.04 -0.24 28.98
CA ASP A 906 -19.27 -1.67 28.80
C ASP A 906 -18.22 -2.52 29.51
N ALA A 907 -18.69 -3.47 30.33
CA ALA A 907 -17.85 -4.32 31.16
C ALA A 907 -17.32 -5.58 30.50
N SER A 908 -17.65 -5.82 29.23
CA SER A 908 -17.21 -6.99 28.45
C SER A 908 -16.33 -6.65 27.25
N GLU A 909 -16.18 -5.36 26.94
CA GLU A 909 -15.62 -4.93 25.65
C GLU A 909 -14.23 -4.28 25.74
N HIS A 910 -13.46 -4.48 24.68
CA HIS A 910 -12.26 -3.70 24.39
C HIS A 910 -12.63 -2.25 24.03
N TYR A 911 -11.64 -1.35 24.07
CA TYR A 911 -11.90 0.07 23.85
C TYR A 911 -10.83 0.77 23.02
N GLY A 912 -11.28 1.45 21.98
CA GLY A 912 -10.54 2.21 20.98
C GLY A 912 -11.53 2.86 20.01
N LEU A 913 -11.04 3.56 18.98
CA LEU A 913 -11.88 3.95 17.84
C LEU A 913 -12.56 2.70 17.24
N PHE A 914 -11.80 1.62 17.14
CA PHE A 914 -12.28 0.26 16.89
C PHE A 914 -12.21 -0.55 18.17
N ARG A 915 -13.29 -1.25 18.55
CA ARG A 915 -13.22 -2.16 19.71
C ARG A 915 -12.28 -3.32 19.40
N ARG A 916 -12.57 -4.01 18.31
CA ARG A 916 -11.85 -5.20 17.88
C ARG A 916 -11.77 -5.22 16.36
N ILE A 917 -10.56 -5.45 15.85
CA ILE A 917 -10.30 -5.73 14.44
C ILE A 917 -9.94 -7.20 14.33
N GLN A 918 -10.59 -7.93 13.44
CA GLN A 918 -10.34 -9.36 13.25
C GLN A 918 -10.53 -9.80 11.80
N SER A 919 -9.84 -10.86 11.39
CA SER A 919 -10.13 -11.58 10.15
C SER A 919 -11.53 -12.20 10.17
N ASP A 920 -12.30 -12.04 9.08
CA ASP A 920 -13.51 -12.83 8.86
C ASP A 920 -13.16 -14.18 8.21
N THR A 921 -13.93 -15.22 8.53
CA THR A 921 -13.88 -16.56 7.92
C THR A 921 -14.05 -16.58 6.40
N ASN A 922 -14.67 -15.55 5.79
CA ASN A 922 -14.94 -15.50 4.35
C ASN A 922 -14.35 -14.25 3.64
N GLY A 923 -13.75 -13.28 4.35
CA GLY A 923 -13.72 -11.89 3.86
C GLY A 923 -12.43 -11.07 4.03
N GLY A 924 -11.36 -11.63 4.58
CA GLY A 924 -10.07 -10.94 4.75
C GLY A 924 -9.93 -10.24 6.11
N MET A 925 -8.83 -9.50 6.31
CA MET A 925 -8.56 -8.78 7.56
C MET A 925 -8.79 -7.28 7.45
N GLY A 926 -9.30 -6.67 8.53
CA GLY A 926 -9.50 -5.23 8.56
C GLY A 926 -8.19 -4.43 8.45
N SER A 927 -8.22 -3.30 7.77
CA SER A 927 -7.05 -2.44 7.56
C SER A 927 -7.33 -0.97 7.86
N ILE A 928 -6.27 -0.25 8.26
CA ILE A 928 -6.32 1.20 8.51
C ILE A 928 -5.17 1.82 7.74
N GLU A 929 -5.43 2.09 6.47
CA GLU A 929 -4.47 2.65 5.54
C GLU A 929 -5.19 3.28 4.36
N ASP A 930 -4.62 4.38 3.87
CA ASP A 930 -5.06 5.04 2.66
C ASP A 930 -4.18 4.59 1.50
N LEU A 931 -4.40 3.35 1.06
CA LEU A 931 -3.75 2.81 -0.12
C LEU A 931 -4.55 3.19 -1.37
N ASN A 932 -3.85 3.77 -2.33
CA ASN A 932 -4.28 3.79 -3.72
C ASN A 932 -3.50 2.70 -4.48
N PHE A 933 -4.19 1.67 -4.98
CA PHE A 933 -3.55 0.59 -5.75
C PHE A 933 -2.83 1.11 -7.01
N PHE A 934 -3.30 2.20 -7.60
CA PHE A 934 -2.77 2.74 -8.85
C PHE A 934 -1.76 3.87 -8.64
N ASP A 935 -1.63 4.36 -7.41
CA ASP A 935 -0.70 5.43 -7.08
C ASP A 935 -0.12 5.22 -5.68
N PHE A 936 0.96 4.44 -5.62
CA PHE A 936 1.71 4.26 -4.38
C PHE A 936 2.38 5.55 -3.89
N THR A 937 2.42 6.62 -4.70
CA THR A 937 2.94 7.95 -4.33
C THR A 937 1.90 8.84 -3.62
N ASP A 938 0.61 8.47 -3.65
CA ASP A 938 -0.43 9.17 -2.90
C ASP A 938 -0.27 8.85 -1.41
N HIS A 939 0.24 9.81 -0.64
CA HIS A 939 0.61 9.62 0.75
C HIS A 939 -0.33 10.35 1.69
N LYS A 940 -1.45 9.69 2.04
CA LYS A 940 -2.44 10.27 2.94
C LYS A 940 -2.35 9.67 4.34
N TRP A 941 -2.44 10.54 5.34
CA TRP A 941 -2.38 10.23 6.75
C TRP A 941 -3.78 10.18 7.37
N LEU A 942 -3.90 9.40 8.46
CA LEU A 942 -4.97 9.56 9.45
C LEU A 942 -4.42 10.34 10.65
N TYR A 943 -5.03 11.48 10.97
CA TYR A 943 -4.69 12.25 12.16
C TYR A 943 -5.69 11.97 13.30
N VAL A 944 -5.19 11.82 14.52
CA VAL A 944 -6.00 11.65 15.73
C VAL A 944 -5.48 12.58 16.83
N GLU A 945 -6.28 13.53 17.28
CA GLU A 945 -5.82 14.60 18.18
C GLU A 945 -6.70 14.75 19.42
N ASN A 946 -6.08 14.99 20.59
CA ASN A 946 -6.81 15.21 21.86
C ASN A 946 -7.78 14.07 22.22
N VAL A 947 -7.35 12.81 22.06
CA VAL A 947 -8.18 11.63 22.37
C VAL A 947 -7.76 10.99 23.69
N HIS A 948 -8.66 10.95 24.65
CA HIS A 948 -8.45 10.43 26.00
C HIS A 948 -9.43 9.29 26.29
N LEU A 949 -8.92 8.05 26.29
CA LEU A 949 -9.71 6.85 26.49
C LEU A 949 -9.39 6.19 27.84
N THR A 950 -10.43 5.80 28.57
CA THR A 950 -10.29 4.98 29.79
C THR A 950 -11.12 3.70 29.69
N ASN A 951 -10.50 2.53 29.85
CA ASN A 951 -11.22 1.25 29.92
C ASN A 951 -11.07 0.60 31.30
N ILE A 952 -12.17 0.02 31.78
CA ILE A 952 -12.29 -0.58 33.12
C ILE A 952 -12.50 -2.09 33.09
N HIS A 953 -12.52 -2.75 31.92
CA HIS A 953 -12.75 -4.20 31.83
C HIS A 953 -12.04 -4.96 30.69
N GLY A 954 -11.69 -4.32 29.57
CA GLY A 954 -10.95 -4.94 28.45
C GLY A 954 -9.71 -4.15 28.03
N ASP A 955 -8.97 -4.66 27.04
CA ASP A 955 -7.78 -3.97 26.50
C ASP A 955 -8.13 -2.58 25.94
N VAL A 956 -7.16 -1.67 25.98
CA VAL A 956 -7.32 -0.28 25.55
C VAL A 956 -6.19 0.16 24.65
N GLY A 957 -6.56 0.75 23.51
CA GLY A 957 -5.67 1.41 22.56
C GLY A 957 -6.46 2.45 21.77
N ILE A 958 -5.85 3.58 21.41
CA ILE A 958 -6.58 4.67 20.75
C ILE A 958 -7.15 4.25 19.40
N ILE A 959 -6.36 3.53 18.61
CA ILE A 959 -6.80 3.03 17.30
C ILE A 959 -7.68 1.80 17.51
N ALA A 960 -7.13 0.74 18.12
CA ALA A 960 -7.92 -0.45 18.42
C ALA A 960 -7.67 -0.98 19.82
N GLY A 961 -8.74 -1.43 20.47
CA GLY A 961 -8.64 -2.12 21.74
C GLY A 961 -7.95 -3.49 21.58
N SER A 962 -8.34 -4.27 20.57
CA SER A 962 -7.70 -5.53 20.22
C SER A 962 -7.63 -5.76 18.70
N VAL A 963 -6.53 -6.33 18.23
CA VAL A 963 -6.34 -6.81 16.85
C VAL A 963 -6.06 -8.30 16.92
N THR A 964 -6.84 -9.12 16.23
CA THR A 964 -6.67 -10.57 16.20
C THR A 964 -6.65 -11.07 14.77
N ASP A 965 -5.62 -11.80 14.43
CA ASP A 965 -5.47 -12.47 13.16
C ASP A 965 -5.48 -13.99 13.40
N ASP A 966 -6.59 -14.63 13.07
CA ASP A 966 -6.84 -16.04 13.39
C ASP A 966 -6.92 -16.96 12.17
N GLY A 967 -6.55 -16.47 10.99
CA GLY A 967 -6.57 -17.24 9.73
C GLY A 967 -5.97 -18.64 9.88
N THR A 968 -6.72 -19.65 9.44
CA THR A 968 -6.24 -21.04 9.38
C THR A 968 -5.30 -21.21 8.19
N SER A 969 -4.15 -21.83 8.42
CA SER A 969 -2.98 -21.94 7.54
C SER A 969 -3.13 -22.80 6.28
N ASP A 970 -4.35 -23.08 5.81
CA ASP A 970 -4.57 -23.98 4.67
C ASP A 970 -5.04 -23.23 3.42
N GLY A 971 -4.07 -22.80 2.59
CA GLY A 971 -4.23 -22.59 1.14
C GLY A 971 -4.06 -21.15 0.64
N GLY A 972 -3.07 -20.92 -0.24
CA GLY A 972 -2.99 -19.93 -1.33
C GLY A 972 -3.47 -18.47 -1.15
N HIS A 973 -3.82 -18.02 0.05
CA HIS A 973 -4.53 -16.77 0.29
C HIS A 973 -3.96 -15.98 1.50
N SER A 974 -2.67 -16.17 1.83
CA SER A 974 -2.00 -15.52 2.98
C SER A 974 -2.13 -14.00 2.97
N GLU A 975 -2.09 -13.38 1.79
CA GLU A 975 -2.15 -11.91 1.65
C GLU A 975 -3.50 -11.31 2.07
N ARG A 976 -4.59 -12.06 1.92
CA ARG A 976 -5.95 -11.59 2.19
C ARG A 976 -6.24 -11.45 3.68
N PHE A 977 -5.51 -12.19 4.51
CA PHE A 977 -5.71 -12.26 5.94
C PHE A 977 -4.58 -11.57 6.73
N ALA A 978 -3.82 -10.67 6.10
CA ALA A 978 -2.73 -9.92 6.74
C ALA A 978 -3.18 -8.54 7.24
N PHE A 979 -2.72 -8.11 8.43
CA PHE A 979 -3.14 -6.85 9.03
C PHE A 979 -2.35 -5.74 8.38
N LYS A 980 -3.01 -4.70 7.89
CA LYS A 980 -2.32 -3.57 7.27
C LYS A 980 -2.69 -2.28 7.94
N VAL A 981 -1.68 -1.60 8.47
CA VAL A 981 -1.81 -0.28 9.07
C VAL A 981 -0.68 0.61 8.60
N SER A 982 -1.02 1.78 8.06
CA SER A 982 0.00 2.75 7.74
C SER A 982 -0.42 4.20 7.92
N LYS A 983 0.57 5.07 8.17
CA LYS A 983 0.43 6.54 8.19
C LYS A 983 -0.60 7.04 9.19
N ILE A 984 -0.42 6.66 10.45
CA ILE A 984 -1.26 7.13 11.56
C ILE A 984 -0.45 8.09 12.43
N SER A 985 -0.97 9.29 12.63
CA SER A 985 -0.41 10.27 13.56
C SER A 985 -1.40 10.56 14.68
N VAL A 986 -1.01 10.25 15.92
CA VAL A 986 -1.81 10.47 17.12
C VAL A 986 -1.09 11.49 18.01
N THR A 987 -1.71 12.61 18.37
CA THR A 987 -1.10 13.66 19.18
C THR A 987 -1.95 14.08 20.37
N ASN A 988 -1.30 14.60 21.42
CA ASN A 988 -1.90 15.05 22.68
C ASN A 988 -2.96 14.09 23.25
N SER A 989 -2.69 12.79 23.21
CA SER A 989 -3.71 11.78 23.50
C SER A 989 -3.32 10.87 24.68
N SER A 990 -4.27 10.14 25.27
CA SER A 990 -3.99 9.22 26.37
C SER A 990 -4.84 7.96 26.38
N ALA A 991 -4.22 6.81 26.65
CA ALA A 991 -4.89 5.53 26.86
C ALA A 991 -4.73 5.07 28.32
N THR A 992 -5.83 4.81 29.02
CA THR A 992 -5.83 4.42 30.43
C THR A 992 -6.56 3.09 30.66
N GLY A 993 -5.85 2.06 31.11
CA GLY A 993 -6.42 0.81 31.62
C GLY A 993 -6.58 0.84 33.13
N ASN A 994 -7.72 0.39 33.66
CA ASN A 994 -8.03 0.45 35.09
C ASN A 994 -8.52 -0.89 35.71
N ALA A 995 -8.51 -1.99 34.94
CA ALA A 995 -8.92 -3.31 35.42
C ALA A 995 -7.77 -4.32 35.49
N ILE A 996 -7.86 -5.24 36.45
CA ILE A 996 -6.96 -6.39 36.57
C ILE A 996 -6.93 -7.16 35.25
N GLY A 997 -5.72 -7.40 34.70
CA GLY A 997 -5.52 -8.17 33.46
C GLY A 997 -5.72 -7.39 32.15
N VAL A 998 -6.03 -6.09 32.20
CA VAL A 998 -6.13 -5.23 31.00
C VAL A 998 -4.76 -4.90 30.45
N ASN A 999 -4.56 -5.05 29.14
CA ASN A 999 -3.41 -4.50 28.43
C ASN A 999 -3.72 -3.08 27.95
N ALA A 1000 -2.75 -2.17 28.11
CA ALA A 1000 -2.88 -0.79 27.67
C ALA A 1000 -1.76 -0.45 26.69
N GLY A 1001 -2.13 -0.10 25.46
CA GLY A 1001 -1.23 0.46 24.46
C GLY A 1001 -1.65 1.87 24.06
N GLY A 1002 -0.73 2.68 23.56
CA GLY A 1002 -1.10 3.98 23.00
C GLY A 1002 -1.98 3.84 21.76
N LEU A 1003 -1.54 3.03 20.80
CA LEU A 1003 -2.30 2.76 19.57
C LEU A 1003 -3.16 1.49 19.69
N PHE A 1004 -2.57 0.41 20.20
CA PHE A 1004 -3.19 -0.92 20.21
C PHE A 1004 -3.13 -1.54 21.60
N GLY A 1005 -4.28 -1.93 22.17
CA GLY A 1005 -4.30 -2.59 23.48
C GLY A 1005 -3.61 -3.95 23.44
N SER A 1006 -4.07 -4.84 22.56
CA SER A 1006 -3.41 -6.12 22.26
C SER A 1006 -3.39 -6.41 20.77
N MET A 1007 -2.35 -7.10 20.30
CA MET A 1007 -2.23 -7.59 18.93
C MET A 1007 -1.83 -9.06 18.94
N PHE A 1008 -2.63 -9.90 18.29
CA PHE A 1008 -2.38 -11.32 18.11
C PHE A 1008 -2.25 -11.63 16.62
N ILE A 1009 -1.03 -11.58 16.09
CA ILE A 1009 -0.76 -11.70 14.64
C ILE A 1009 -0.24 -13.10 14.29
N LYS A 1010 -0.71 -13.70 13.19
CA LYS A 1010 -0.28 -15.03 12.75
C LYS A 1010 0.10 -15.12 11.27
N ASN A 1011 -0.50 -14.32 10.41
CA ASN A 1011 -0.27 -14.34 8.97
C ASN A 1011 0.99 -13.56 8.59
N VAL A 1012 1.70 -14.14 7.63
CA VAL A 1012 2.78 -13.48 6.90
C VAL A 1012 2.23 -12.28 6.14
N GLU A 1013 3.06 -11.26 5.86
CA GLU A 1013 2.69 -10.01 5.17
C GLU A 1013 1.88 -8.97 5.96
N THR A 1014 1.64 -9.18 7.26
CA THR A 1014 1.18 -8.07 8.12
C THR A 1014 2.19 -6.94 8.06
N ARG A 1015 1.75 -5.73 7.70
CA ARG A 1015 2.61 -4.54 7.56
C ARG A 1015 2.07 -3.41 8.42
N ILE A 1016 2.91 -2.91 9.32
CA ILE A 1016 2.57 -1.81 10.21
C ILE A 1016 3.67 -0.76 10.11
N ALA A 1017 3.39 0.36 9.45
CA ALA A 1017 4.43 1.35 9.14
C ALA A 1017 3.98 2.80 9.19
N GLY A 1018 4.91 3.72 9.46
CA GLY A 1018 4.61 5.16 9.49
C GLY A 1018 3.67 5.52 10.65
N LEU A 1019 4.08 5.17 11.87
CA LEU A 1019 3.31 5.44 13.09
C LEU A 1019 3.92 6.58 13.89
N HIS A 1020 3.12 7.58 14.25
CA HIS A 1020 3.50 8.61 15.22
C HIS A 1020 2.51 8.63 16.38
N PHE A 1021 3.00 8.49 17.61
CA PHE A 1021 2.18 8.65 18.80
C PHE A 1021 2.84 9.62 19.78
N GLN A 1022 2.15 10.70 20.11
CA GLN A 1022 2.51 11.62 21.17
C GLN A 1022 1.41 11.62 22.25
N GLY A 1023 1.74 11.13 23.45
CA GLY A 1023 0.72 10.95 24.47
C GLY A 1023 1.14 10.24 25.75
N THR A 1024 0.17 9.92 26.59
CA THR A 1024 0.39 9.20 27.86
C THR A 1024 -0.33 7.86 27.88
N VAL A 1025 0.37 6.80 28.30
CA VAL A 1025 -0.24 5.48 28.47
C VAL A 1025 -0.15 5.07 29.92
N THR A 1026 -1.30 4.77 30.52
CA THR A 1026 -1.39 4.43 31.94
C THR A 1026 -2.13 3.12 32.14
N ASN A 1027 -1.61 2.26 33.00
CA ASN A 1027 -2.32 1.08 33.50
C ASN A 1027 -2.32 1.09 35.03
N GLN A 1028 -3.50 1.23 35.62
CA GLN A 1028 -3.71 1.35 37.08
C GLN A 1028 -4.09 0.02 37.74
N ALA A 1029 -4.17 -1.06 36.96
CA ALA A 1029 -4.63 -2.38 37.38
C ALA A 1029 -3.76 -3.02 38.48
N ALA A 1030 -4.38 -3.73 39.43
CA ALA A 1030 -3.69 -4.22 40.64
C ALA A 1030 -2.70 -5.42 40.44
N SER A 1031 -2.60 -6.01 39.24
CA SER A 1031 -1.55 -6.97 38.78
C SER A 1031 -1.96 -7.61 37.43
N SER A 1032 -0.99 -8.06 36.63
CA SER A 1032 -1.08 -8.92 35.41
C SER A 1032 -1.39 -8.32 34.03
N GLY A 1033 -1.43 -7.00 33.85
CA GLY A 1033 -1.66 -6.36 32.54
C GLY A 1033 -0.39 -5.75 31.93
N ALA A 1034 -0.12 -5.95 30.64
CA ALA A 1034 1.03 -5.37 29.95
C ALA A 1034 0.74 -3.91 29.54
N THR A 1035 1.76 -3.04 29.61
CA THR A 1035 1.61 -1.60 29.30
C THR A 1035 2.69 -1.15 28.34
N GLY A 1036 2.32 -0.66 27.15
CA GLY A 1036 3.24 -0.20 26.12
C GLY A 1036 2.89 1.17 25.58
N GLY A 1037 3.88 1.98 25.20
CA GLY A 1037 3.62 3.27 24.56
C GLY A 1037 2.91 3.16 23.20
N ILE A 1038 3.14 2.07 22.46
CA ILE A 1038 2.47 1.77 21.19
C ILE A 1038 1.53 0.58 21.32
N VAL A 1039 2.02 -0.55 21.81
CA VAL A 1039 1.24 -1.79 21.95
C VAL A 1039 1.30 -2.31 23.39
N GLY A 1040 0.15 -2.60 24.02
CA GLY A 1040 0.18 -3.22 25.36
C GLY A 1040 0.80 -4.62 25.33
N LEU A 1041 0.16 -5.53 24.59
CA LEU A 1041 0.62 -6.91 24.37
C LEU A 1041 0.77 -7.22 22.87
N LEU A 1042 1.96 -7.65 22.46
CA LEU A 1042 2.25 -8.11 21.10
C LEU A 1042 2.50 -9.64 21.12
N GLY A 1043 1.50 -10.42 20.70
CA GLY A 1043 1.45 -11.87 20.83
C GLY A 1043 1.02 -12.61 19.55
N GLY A 1044 0.74 -13.91 19.71
CA GLY A 1044 0.43 -14.86 18.63
C GLY A 1044 1.05 -16.25 18.90
N ASN A 1045 0.50 -17.32 18.31
CA ASN A 1045 1.18 -18.62 18.29
C ASN A 1045 2.33 -18.57 17.27
N ASP A 1046 3.28 -19.51 17.36
CA ASP A 1046 4.39 -19.60 16.39
C ASP A 1046 3.82 -19.76 14.96
N MET A 1047 4.35 -19.01 13.99
CA MET A 1047 4.02 -19.20 12.56
C MET A 1047 4.32 -20.65 12.18
N ASP A 1048 3.41 -21.30 11.45
CA ASP A 1048 3.59 -22.71 11.06
C ASP A 1048 4.91 -22.90 10.31
N ALA A 1049 5.55 -24.06 10.54
CA ALA A 1049 6.93 -24.38 10.14
C ALA A 1049 7.22 -24.41 8.63
N GLY A 1050 6.30 -23.96 7.78
CA GLY A 1050 6.45 -23.80 6.33
C GLY A 1050 6.81 -22.40 5.86
N HIS A 1051 6.69 -21.36 6.70
CA HIS A 1051 6.86 -19.95 6.31
C HIS A 1051 8.20 -19.34 6.79
N ALA A 1052 9.29 -20.10 6.67
CA ALA A 1052 10.63 -19.62 7.01
C ALA A 1052 11.11 -18.60 5.96
N GLY A 1053 10.71 -17.34 6.08
CA GLY A 1053 11.21 -16.26 5.21
C GLY A 1053 10.41 -14.96 5.17
N SER A 1054 9.13 -14.93 5.57
CA SER A 1054 8.31 -13.70 5.57
C SER A 1054 8.11 -13.18 6.99
N ILE A 1055 8.58 -11.97 7.25
CA ILE A 1055 8.61 -11.31 8.56
C ILE A 1055 7.47 -10.29 8.61
N VAL A 1056 6.70 -10.30 9.69
CA VAL A 1056 5.76 -9.20 9.99
C VAL A 1056 6.58 -7.97 10.39
N ASP A 1057 6.54 -6.93 9.57
CA ASP A 1057 7.33 -5.70 9.75
C ASP A 1057 6.55 -4.63 10.51
N PHE A 1058 7.00 -4.29 11.72
CA PHE A 1058 6.75 -2.99 12.34
C PHE A 1058 7.91 -2.07 11.99
N GLN A 1059 7.68 -1.10 11.10
CA GLN A 1059 8.76 -0.30 10.51
C GLN A 1059 8.46 1.20 10.55
N ILE A 1060 9.47 2.01 10.84
CA ILE A 1060 9.40 3.49 10.79
C ILE A 1060 8.28 4.03 11.68
N GLY A 1061 8.64 4.40 12.90
CA GLY A 1061 7.67 5.06 13.78
C GLY A 1061 8.28 5.69 15.01
N SER A 1062 7.45 6.41 15.75
CA SER A 1062 7.88 7.11 16.96
C SER A 1062 6.81 7.11 18.05
N PHE A 1063 7.26 7.00 19.30
CA PHE A 1063 6.49 7.26 20.50
C PHE A 1063 7.13 8.41 21.26
N THR A 1064 6.35 9.45 21.60
CA THR A 1064 6.78 10.55 22.46
C THR A 1064 5.84 10.73 23.65
N GLY A 1065 6.32 10.58 24.89
CA GLY A 1065 5.50 10.85 26.07
C GLY A 1065 5.82 10.01 27.30
N SER A 1066 4.83 9.58 28.07
CA SER A 1066 5.06 8.83 29.31
C SER A 1066 4.29 7.53 29.38
N VAL A 1067 4.91 6.51 29.96
CA VAL A 1067 4.28 5.21 30.18
C VAL A 1067 4.33 4.87 31.66
N THR A 1068 3.16 4.63 32.25
CA THR A 1068 3.03 4.20 33.64
C THR A 1068 2.24 2.91 33.72
N GLY A 1069 2.90 1.82 34.08
CA GLY A 1069 2.28 0.51 34.23
C GLY A 1069 2.54 -0.12 35.59
N LYS A 1070 2.29 -1.42 35.67
CA LYS A 1070 2.51 -2.23 36.89
C LYS A 1070 3.42 -3.41 36.56
N ASP A 1071 2.90 -4.40 35.86
CA ASP A 1071 3.69 -5.51 35.32
C ASP A 1071 4.01 -5.25 33.84
N ASN A 1072 5.17 -5.69 33.37
CA ASN A 1072 5.57 -5.67 31.95
C ASN A 1072 5.30 -4.32 31.28
N THR A 1073 6.10 -3.32 31.63
CA THR A 1073 5.92 -1.94 31.16
C THR A 1073 7.06 -1.56 30.22
N GLY A 1074 6.73 -1.11 29.00
CA GLY A 1074 7.70 -0.72 27.99
C GLY A 1074 7.32 0.57 27.25
N GLY A 1075 8.30 1.31 26.73
CA GLY A 1075 8.02 2.51 25.92
C GLY A 1075 7.48 2.22 24.52
N PHE A 1076 7.83 1.08 23.91
CA PHE A 1076 7.19 0.56 22.69
C PHE A 1076 6.10 -0.45 23.04
N ALA A 1077 6.48 -1.57 23.69
CA ALA A 1077 5.56 -2.63 24.05
C ALA A 1077 5.71 -3.12 25.49
N GLY A 1078 4.58 -3.42 26.13
CA GLY A 1078 4.59 -3.99 27.48
C GLY A 1078 5.15 -5.42 27.48
N SER A 1079 4.58 -6.27 26.63
CA SER A 1079 5.08 -7.63 26.42
C SER A 1079 5.14 -8.01 24.94
N PHE A 1080 6.20 -8.71 24.55
CA PHE A 1080 6.46 -9.21 23.20
C PHE A 1080 6.71 -10.72 23.22
N SER A 1081 5.81 -11.49 22.60
CA SER A 1081 5.82 -12.95 22.64
C SER A 1081 5.53 -13.64 21.29
N ASN A 1082 5.95 -13.05 20.16
CA ASN A 1082 5.73 -13.61 18.82
C ASN A 1082 7.07 -13.75 18.05
N ASN A 1083 7.36 -14.92 17.49
CA ASN A 1083 8.61 -15.19 16.76
C ASN A 1083 8.60 -14.71 15.30
N GLY A 1084 7.42 -14.43 14.72
CA GLY A 1084 7.26 -14.00 13.33
C GLY A 1084 7.33 -12.48 13.11
N ILE A 1085 7.49 -11.71 14.20
CA ILE A 1085 7.47 -10.23 14.14
C ILE A 1085 8.87 -9.67 14.33
N GLU A 1086 9.25 -8.75 13.43
CA GLU A 1086 10.41 -7.87 13.57
C GLU A 1086 9.94 -6.43 13.78
N VAL A 1087 10.48 -5.81 14.82
CA VAL A 1087 10.32 -4.37 15.05
C VAL A 1087 11.63 -3.70 14.67
N LYS A 1088 11.56 -2.80 13.67
CA LYS A 1088 12.71 -2.09 13.15
C LYS A 1088 12.49 -0.60 12.96
N ASP A 1089 13.57 0.16 13.08
CA ASP A 1089 13.59 1.59 12.76
C ASP A 1089 12.56 2.40 13.58
N PHE A 1090 12.39 2.03 14.86
CA PHE A 1090 11.41 2.64 15.76
C PHE A 1090 12.07 3.50 16.85
N ALA A 1091 11.53 4.69 17.06
CA ALA A 1091 12.00 5.66 18.04
C ALA A 1091 11.07 5.73 19.26
N VAL A 1092 11.62 5.64 20.46
CA VAL A 1092 10.87 5.83 21.71
C VAL A 1092 11.53 6.95 22.49
N VAL A 1093 10.88 8.10 22.58
CA VAL A 1093 11.36 9.28 23.30
C VAL A 1093 10.42 9.57 24.46
N THR A 1094 10.74 9.07 25.64
CA THR A 1094 9.89 9.20 26.82
C THR A 1094 10.37 10.29 27.77
N SER A 1095 9.43 10.90 28.50
CA SER A 1095 9.74 11.65 29.72
C SER A 1095 9.90 10.71 30.94
N GLY A 1096 9.76 9.40 30.73
CA GLY A 1096 9.99 8.35 31.71
C GLY A 1096 9.06 7.15 31.53
N VAL A 1097 9.59 5.95 31.81
CA VAL A 1097 8.83 4.70 31.90
C VAL A 1097 8.81 4.25 33.36
N THR A 1098 7.61 4.15 33.95
CA THR A 1098 7.44 3.78 35.36
C THR A 1098 6.62 2.52 35.51
N GLY A 1099 7.10 1.53 36.26
CA GLY A 1099 6.37 0.30 36.56
C GLY A 1099 6.74 -0.34 37.89
N GLU A 1100 6.28 -1.57 38.13
CA GLU A 1100 6.65 -2.37 39.30
C GLU A 1100 7.61 -3.51 38.92
N THR A 1101 7.20 -4.40 38.02
CA THR A 1101 7.99 -5.58 37.62
C THR A 1101 8.17 -5.66 36.11
N GLY A 1102 9.40 -5.91 35.63
CA GLY A 1102 9.66 -6.08 34.20
C GLY A 1102 9.48 -4.78 33.43
N VAL A 1103 10.26 -3.77 33.80
CA VAL A 1103 10.15 -2.40 33.27
C VAL A 1103 11.31 -2.14 32.32
N GLY A 1104 11.03 -1.90 31.05
CA GLY A 1104 12.02 -1.58 30.01
C GLY A 1104 11.78 -0.21 29.40
N GLY A 1105 12.81 0.52 28.98
CA GLY A 1105 12.59 1.77 28.23
C GLY A 1105 12.02 1.53 26.84
N PHE A 1106 12.30 0.38 26.21
CA PHE A 1106 11.71 -0.04 24.93
C PHE A 1106 10.67 -1.15 25.12
N VAL A 1107 11.05 -2.31 25.69
CA VAL A 1107 10.13 -3.44 25.92
C VAL A 1107 10.16 -3.91 27.37
N GLY A 1108 8.99 -4.09 27.99
CA GLY A 1108 8.91 -4.59 29.37
C GLY A 1108 9.38 -6.05 29.50
N LEU A 1109 8.67 -6.97 28.84
CA LEU A 1109 8.98 -8.40 28.78
C LEU A 1109 9.12 -8.89 27.34
N ILE A 1110 10.26 -9.46 26.98
CA ILE A 1110 10.45 -10.16 25.70
C ILE A 1110 10.62 -11.67 25.94
N ASN A 1111 9.78 -12.46 25.27
CA ASN A 1111 9.88 -13.92 25.25
C ASN A 1111 10.37 -14.44 23.89
N ARG A 1112 10.04 -13.71 22.81
CA ARG A 1112 10.12 -14.10 21.40
C ARG A 1112 10.15 -12.84 20.51
N GLY A 1113 10.68 -12.95 19.29
CA GLY A 1113 10.67 -11.87 18.28
C GLY A 1113 12.04 -11.27 17.97
N LYS A 1114 12.07 -10.33 17.02
CA LYS A 1114 13.28 -9.63 16.57
C LYS A 1114 13.17 -8.12 16.81
N LEU A 1115 14.20 -7.52 17.38
CA LEU A 1115 14.35 -6.08 17.56
C LEU A 1115 15.61 -5.61 16.84
N LYS A 1116 15.47 -4.70 15.88
CA LYS A 1116 16.56 -4.23 15.03
C LYS A 1116 16.54 -2.71 14.94
N ARG A 1117 17.69 -2.02 15.05
CA ARG A 1117 17.78 -0.58 14.72
C ARG A 1117 16.74 0.29 15.44
N ASN A 1118 16.49 0.02 16.73
CA ASN A 1118 15.52 0.77 17.52
C ASN A 1118 16.21 1.64 18.57
N PHE A 1119 15.52 2.69 18.98
CA PHE A 1119 16.01 3.68 19.94
C PHE A 1119 15.05 3.89 21.08
N SER A 1120 15.58 3.99 22.29
CA SER A 1120 14.84 4.43 23.48
C SER A 1120 15.58 5.53 24.24
N LYS A 1121 14.86 6.58 24.61
CA LYS A 1121 15.34 7.70 25.43
C LYS A 1121 14.39 7.98 26.57
N GLY A 1122 14.91 8.21 27.76
CA GLY A 1122 14.16 8.59 28.96
C GLY A 1122 14.42 7.68 30.16
N ASP A 1123 14.18 8.20 31.35
CA ASP A 1123 14.49 7.50 32.60
C ASP A 1123 13.53 6.33 32.83
N VAL A 1124 14.06 5.22 33.36
CA VAL A 1124 13.27 4.01 33.64
C VAL A 1124 13.25 3.75 35.14
N THR A 1125 12.05 3.73 35.73
CA THR A 1125 11.84 3.51 37.17
C THR A 1125 10.98 2.28 37.42
N GLY A 1126 11.47 1.36 38.26
CA GLY A 1126 10.74 0.16 38.65
C GLY A 1126 11.00 -0.32 40.07
N ILE A 1127 10.37 -1.43 40.45
CA ILE A 1127 10.62 -2.13 41.73
C ILE A 1127 11.58 -3.30 41.51
N THR A 1128 11.32 -4.18 40.54
CA THR A 1128 12.20 -5.33 40.18
C THR A 1128 12.28 -5.55 38.66
N ASN A 1129 13.39 -6.12 38.17
CA ASN A 1129 13.67 -6.38 36.75
C ASN A 1129 13.54 -5.12 35.87
N VAL A 1130 14.44 -4.16 36.07
CA VAL A 1130 14.41 -2.85 35.40
C VAL A 1130 15.55 -2.75 34.39
N GLY A 1131 15.24 -2.48 33.12
CA GLY A 1131 16.21 -2.32 32.05
C GLY A 1131 16.04 -1.02 31.29
N GLY A 1132 17.12 -0.38 30.83
CA GLY A 1132 16.99 0.80 29.97
C GLY A 1132 16.38 0.46 28.61
N TYR A 1133 16.69 -0.70 28.03
CA TYR A 1133 16.07 -1.16 26.78
C TYR A 1133 15.01 -2.24 27.04
N VAL A 1134 15.38 -3.34 27.68
CA VAL A 1134 14.49 -4.48 28.00
C VAL A 1134 14.43 -4.76 29.49
N GLY A 1135 13.23 -4.80 30.09
CA GLY A 1135 13.08 -5.11 31.52
C GLY A 1135 13.42 -6.55 31.87
N HIS A 1136 12.74 -7.50 31.25
CA HIS A 1136 12.94 -8.93 31.44
C HIS A 1136 12.96 -9.66 30.09
N ALA A 1137 14.02 -10.42 29.84
CA ALA A 1137 14.14 -11.33 28.72
C ALA A 1137 14.07 -12.78 29.20
N ASN A 1138 13.04 -13.53 28.82
CA ASN A 1138 12.79 -14.89 29.34
C ASN A 1138 12.60 -15.92 28.22
N LYS A 1139 13.47 -16.94 28.15
CA LYS A 1139 13.38 -18.01 27.14
C LYS A 1139 12.73 -19.28 27.68
N ASN A 1140 11.65 -19.73 27.02
CA ASN A 1140 11.05 -21.05 27.25
C ASN A 1140 11.27 -22.07 26.12
N SER A 1141 11.63 -21.69 24.88
CA SER A 1141 11.97 -22.68 23.81
C SER A 1141 12.64 -22.16 22.52
N THR A 1142 12.64 -20.86 22.18
CA THR A 1142 13.17 -20.29 20.89
C THR A 1142 14.11 -19.08 21.11
N VAL A 1143 14.93 -18.71 20.11
CA VAL A 1143 15.89 -17.57 20.19
C VAL A 1143 15.16 -16.27 19.82
N PHE A 1144 15.29 -15.22 20.63
CA PHE A 1144 14.96 -13.84 20.24
C PHE A 1144 16.26 -13.12 19.84
N GLU A 1145 16.16 -12.16 18.93
CA GLU A 1145 17.29 -11.39 18.38
C GLU A 1145 17.15 -9.92 18.73
N ILE A 1146 18.20 -9.31 19.29
CA ILE A 1146 18.29 -7.87 19.51
C ILE A 1146 19.59 -7.36 18.93
N TYR A 1147 19.52 -6.48 17.95
CA TYR A 1147 20.72 -5.95 17.34
C TYR A 1147 20.55 -4.52 16.87
N ASN A 1148 21.69 -3.84 16.71
CA ASN A 1148 21.76 -2.47 16.20
C ASN A 1148 20.92 -1.47 17.00
N SER A 1149 20.65 -1.74 18.29
CA SER A 1149 19.67 -0.96 19.07
C SER A 1149 20.33 -0.16 20.20
N TYR A 1150 19.71 0.97 20.56
CA TYR A 1150 20.28 1.96 21.48
C TYR A 1150 19.30 2.36 22.59
N THR A 1151 19.83 2.58 23.79
CA THR A 1151 19.09 3.16 24.93
C THR A 1151 19.86 4.29 25.61
N HIS A 1152 19.15 5.33 26.03
CA HIS A 1152 19.65 6.44 26.84
C HIS A 1152 18.70 6.84 27.96
N GLY A 1153 19.16 6.79 29.20
CA GLY A 1153 18.37 7.23 30.35
C GLY A 1153 18.89 6.64 31.65
N ASP A 1154 18.55 7.29 32.77
CA ASP A 1154 18.93 6.77 34.08
C ASP A 1154 17.96 5.70 34.58
N ILE A 1155 18.51 4.68 35.21
CA ILE A 1155 17.76 3.48 35.61
C ILE A 1155 17.64 3.40 37.13
N THR A 1156 16.40 3.28 37.63
CA THR A 1156 16.12 3.23 39.06
C THR A 1156 15.27 2.03 39.44
N ALA A 1157 15.82 1.12 40.25
CA ALA A 1157 15.10 -0.01 40.82
C ALA A 1157 15.05 0.05 42.36
N THR A 1158 13.84 0.10 42.92
CA THR A 1158 13.62 0.48 44.33
C THR A 1158 13.35 -0.69 45.30
N GLY A 1159 13.11 -1.90 44.80
CA GLY A 1159 12.75 -3.07 45.61
C GLY A 1159 13.93 -3.69 46.39
N GLY A 1160 13.64 -4.35 47.52
CA GLY A 1160 14.62 -5.16 48.24
C GLY A 1160 14.89 -6.48 47.50
N GLY A 1161 16.01 -6.57 46.79
CA GLY A 1161 16.31 -7.67 45.84
C GLY A 1161 16.13 -7.29 44.38
N SER A 1162 16.00 -5.99 44.07
CA SER A 1162 15.89 -5.44 42.73
C SER A 1162 17.13 -5.67 41.85
N THR A 1163 16.87 -5.98 40.58
CA THR A 1163 17.85 -6.09 39.49
C THR A 1163 17.66 -4.91 38.53
N ALA A 1164 18.75 -4.24 38.17
CA ALA A 1164 18.75 -3.13 37.22
C ALA A 1164 19.88 -3.26 36.20
N GLY A 1165 19.58 -3.07 34.92
CA GLY A 1165 20.56 -3.06 33.84
C GLY A 1165 20.41 -1.85 32.94
N CYS A 1166 21.51 -1.25 32.49
CA CYS A 1166 21.39 -0.14 31.53
C CYS A 1166 20.76 -0.60 30.20
N PHE A 1167 21.06 -1.80 29.72
CA PHE A 1167 20.45 -2.35 28.50
C PHE A 1167 19.33 -3.35 28.86
N ILE A 1168 19.67 -4.46 29.55
CA ILE A 1168 18.71 -5.50 29.95
C ILE A 1168 18.65 -5.63 31.47
N GLY A 1169 17.45 -5.57 32.06
CA GLY A 1169 17.28 -5.75 33.51
C GLY A 1169 17.62 -7.17 33.97
N VAL A 1170 16.92 -8.17 33.41
CA VAL A 1170 17.17 -9.60 33.68
C VAL A 1170 17.12 -10.41 32.39
N ALA A 1171 18.05 -11.35 32.24
CA ALA A 1171 18.06 -12.34 31.18
C ALA A 1171 18.02 -13.77 31.76
N ALA A 1172 16.95 -14.52 31.50
CA ALA A 1172 16.74 -15.89 31.96
C ALA A 1172 16.66 -16.90 30.79
N GLY A 1173 17.34 -18.05 30.92
CA GLY A 1173 17.38 -19.13 29.91
C GLY A 1173 18.73 -19.25 29.16
N THR A 1174 18.79 -20.08 28.11
CA THR A 1174 20.03 -20.34 27.34
C THR A 1174 20.08 -19.58 26.00
N SER A 1175 21.08 -18.70 25.85
CA SER A 1175 21.59 -18.10 24.59
C SER A 1175 20.62 -17.23 23.78
N PRO A 1176 20.36 -15.96 24.17
CA PRO A 1176 19.85 -14.94 23.26
C PRO A 1176 20.95 -14.42 22.32
N GLU A 1177 20.57 -13.98 21.11
CA GLU A 1177 21.47 -13.32 20.16
C GLU A 1177 21.35 -11.79 20.33
N VAL A 1178 22.34 -11.20 21.00
CA VAL A 1178 22.38 -9.77 21.31
C VAL A 1178 23.72 -9.21 20.84
N PHE A 1179 23.76 -8.49 19.73
CA PHE A 1179 25.00 -7.97 19.15
C PHE A 1179 24.81 -6.55 18.61
N ASN A 1180 25.89 -5.76 18.60
CA ASN A 1180 25.87 -4.38 18.11
C ASN A 1180 24.85 -3.45 18.80
N ASN A 1181 24.72 -3.55 20.14
CA ASN A 1181 23.80 -2.73 20.93
C ASN A 1181 24.49 -1.82 21.93
N TYR A 1182 23.77 -0.78 22.36
CA TYR A 1182 24.33 0.38 23.06
C TYR A 1182 23.50 0.79 24.27
N GLY A 1183 24.12 0.83 25.46
CA GLY A 1183 23.54 1.40 26.68
C GLY A 1183 24.26 2.65 27.16
N LEU A 1184 23.62 3.83 27.06
CA LEU A 1184 24.12 5.10 27.58
C LEU A 1184 23.37 5.53 28.84
N CYS A 1185 23.80 5.06 30.02
CA CYS A 1185 23.20 5.43 31.30
C CYS A 1185 24.21 6.17 32.18
N SER A 1186 23.81 7.31 32.76
CA SER A 1186 24.68 8.06 33.67
C SER A 1186 24.61 7.49 35.10
N ALA A 1187 23.47 6.89 35.45
CA ALA A 1187 23.25 6.19 36.71
C ALA A 1187 22.38 4.93 36.53
N VAL A 1188 22.76 3.86 37.23
CA VAL A 1188 21.94 2.64 37.42
C VAL A 1188 21.87 2.37 38.91
N THR A 1189 20.67 2.33 39.48
CA THR A 1189 20.44 2.12 40.93
C THR A 1189 19.57 0.89 41.20
N GLY A 1190 19.93 0.09 42.19
CA GLY A 1190 19.27 -1.17 42.54
C GLY A 1190 20.10 -2.00 43.52
N THR A 1191 19.61 -3.18 43.90
CA THR A 1191 20.39 -4.09 44.77
C THR A 1191 21.40 -4.93 44.00
N THR A 1192 21.09 -5.27 42.75
CA THR A 1192 21.99 -5.89 41.78
C THR A 1192 21.96 -5.03 40.52
N THR A 1193 23.08 -4.41 40.18
CA THR A 1193 23.16 -3.43 39.07
C THR A 1193 24.25 -3.81 38.09
N SER A 1194 24.01 -3.59 36.80
CA SER A 1194 25.03 -3.62 35.75
C SER A 1194 24.78 -2.52 34.73
N PHE A 1195 25.84 -2.02 34.10
CA PHE A 1195 25.72 -1.08 32.97
C PHE A 1195 25.50 -1.78 31.62
N PHE A 1196 25.22 -3.09 31.59
CA PHE A 1196 24.67 -3.76 30.40
C PHE A 1196 23.55 -4.74 30.76
N VAL A 1197 23.82 -5.79 31.56
CA VAL A 1197 22.80 -6.78 31.97
C VAL A 1197 22.75 -6.98 33.48
N GLY A 1198 21.64 -6.62 34.12
CA GLY A 1198 21.49 -6.60 35.58
C GLY A 1198 21.61 -7.96 36.28
N SER A 1199 21.12 -9.05 35.67
CA SER A 1199 21.26 -10.43 36.18
C SER A 1199 20.99 -11.49 35.10
N GLY A 1200 21.67 -12.65 35.14
CA GLY A 1200 21.35 -13.79 34.28
C GLY A 1200 22.10 -15.10 34.59
N ASN A 1201 21.54 -16.25 34.15
CA ASN A 1201 22.04 -17.62 34.38
C ASN A 1201 22.57 -18.32 33.09
N GLY A 1202 22.81 -17.57 32.01
CA GLY A 1202 23.20 -18.13 30.70
C GLY A 1202 24.54 -17.62 30.18
N THR A 1203 25.22 -18.43 29.37
CA THR A 1203 26.28 -17.98 28.46
C THR A 1203 25.63 -17.14 27.35
N PHE A 1204 25.85 -15.82 27.36
CA PHE A 1204 25.51 -14.96 26.24
C PHE A 1204 26.36 -15.40 25.04
N VAL A 1205 25.70 -15.76 23.94
CA VAL A 1205 26.40 -15.92 22.66
C VAL A 1205 26.36 -14.55 22.00
N LEU A 1206 27.41 -13.79 22.25
CA LEU A 1206 27.69 -12.56 21.53
C LEU A 1206 28.35 -13.00 20.22
N GLY A 1207 27.50 -13.45 19.29
CA GLY A 1207 27.92 -14.03 18.03
C GLY A 1207 28.41 -12.96 17.06
N GLY A 1208 29.45 -13.30 16.28
CA GLY A 1208 29.79 -12.62 15.03
C GLY A 1208 30.64 -11.35 15.16
N GLY A 1209 31.92 -11.46 15.51
CA GLY A 1209 32.99 -10.48 15.19
C GLY A 1209 32.83 -9.02 15.62
N THR A 1210 31.71 -8.61 16.20
CA THR A 1210 31.26 -7.24 16.48
C THR A 1210 30.94 -7.11 17.97
N THR A 1211 31.15 -5.93 18.55
CA THR A 1211 31.17 -5.74 20.02
C THR A 1211 29.98 -4.88 20.45
N ASN A 1212 29.18 -5.32 21.44
CA ASN A 1212 28.22 -4.42 22.11
C ASN A 1212 28.98 -3.35 22.90
N ALA A 1213 28.39 -2.18 23.16
CA ALA A 1213 29.05 -1.13 23.93
C ALA A 1213 28.16 -0.58 25.05
N TYR A 1214 28.78 -0.18 26.16
CA TYR A 1214 28.08 0.47 27.26
C TYR A 1214 28.91 1.58 27.90
N ALA A 1215 28.23 2.61 28.38
CA ALA A 1215 28.82 3.68 29.16
C ALA A 1215 28.45 3.58 30.64
N GLY A 1216 29.46 3.70 31.50
CA GLY A 1216 29.30 3.65 32.94
C GLY A 1216 30.52 4.22 33.69
N PRO A 1217 30.42 4.42 35.01
CA PRO A 1217 31.47 5.03 35.84
C PRO A 1217 32.73 4.16 35.96
N SER A 1218 32.65 2.87 35.62
CA SER A 1218 33.76 1.91 35.62
C SER A 1218 33.44 0.71 34.73
N ASP A 1219 34.48 0.07 34.17
CA ASP A 1219 34.37 -1.18 33.41
C ASP A 1219 33.98 -2.37 34.32
N GLU A 1220 32.89 -3.05 33.99
CA GLU A 1220 32.36 -4.25 34.65
C GLU A 1220 32.93 -5.56 34.08
N ALA A 1221 33.82 -5.49 33.07
CA ALA A 1221 34.48 -6.63 32.42
C ALA A 1221 33.49 -7.68 31.87
N ILE A 1222 32.41 -7.21 31.25
CA ILE A 1222 31.38 -8.05 30.64
C ILE A 1222 31.96 -8.68 29.38
N THR A 1223 32.00 -10.00 29.33
CA THR A 1223 32.52 -10.72 28.17
C THR A 1223 31.72 -10.35 26.92
N GLY A 1224 32.39 -9.83 25.88
CA GLY A 1224 31.85 -9.39 24.59
C GLY A 1224 31.07 -8.07 24.57
N ALA A 1225 31.17 -7.26 25.63
CA ALA A 1225 30.76 -5.86 25.61
C ALA A 1225 31.96 -4.94 25.95
N ALA A 1226 32.13 -3.87 25.19
CA ALA A 1226 33.16 -2.86 25.38
C ALA A 1226 32.66 -1.77 26.34
N HIS A 1227 33.50 -1.43 27.33
CA HIS A 1227 33.29 -0.24 28.16
C HIS A 1227 33.81 0.99 27.42
N VAL A 1228 32.93 1.99 27.24
CA VAL A 1228 33.26 3.30 26.67
C VAL A 1228 32.85 4.39 27.65
N THR A 1229 33.49 5.56 27.63
CA THR A 1229 33.01 6.71 28.41
C THR A 1229 31.78 7.33 27.75
N TYR A 1230 31.00 8.09 28.51
CA TYR A 1230 29.88 8.86 27.94
C TYR A 1230 30.33 9.72 26.76
N ALA A 1231 31.45 10.44 26.90
CA ALA A 1231 32.00 11.29 25.85
C ALA A 1231 32.44 10.48 24.63
N GLN A 1232 33.03 9.31 24.84
CA GLN A 1232 33.42 8.37 23.79
C GLN A 1232 32.23 7.72 23.09
N MET A 1233 31.12 7.51 23.80
CA MET A 1233 29.93 6.88 23.24
C MET A 1233 29.11 7.83 22.36
N VAL A 1234 29.25 9.14 22.59
CA VAL A 1234 28.68 10.20 21.76
C VAL A 1234 29.70 10.79 20.78
N ASP A 1235 30.92 10.24 20.75
CA ASP A 1235 31.99 10.62 19.83
C ASP A 1235 31.99 9.65 18.64
N PRO A 1236 31.55 10.09 17.45
CA PRO A 1236 31.47 9.25 16.26
C PRO A 1236 32.82 8.63 15.89
N ASP A 1237 33.92 9.36 16.11
CA ASP A 1237 35.28 8.93 15.79
C ASP A 1237 35.80 7.87 16.77
N HIS A 1238 35.19 7.77 17.95
CA HIS A 1238 35.53 6.73 18.91
C HIS A 1238 34.64 5.50 18.73
N MET A 1239 33.34 5.70 18.48
CA MET A 1239 32.41 4.60 18.24
C MET A 1239 32.71 3.90 16.91
N SER A 1240 33.20 4.61 15.92
CA SER A 1240 33.71 4.05 14.66
C SER A 1240 34.79 2.98 14.84
N GLY A 1241 35.65 3.10 15.85
CA GLY A 1241 36.71 2.12 16.16
C GLY A 1241 36.27 0.96 17.05
N VAL A 1242 35.08 1.07 17.66
CA VAL A 1242 34.47 0.02 18.49
C VAL A 1242 33.48 -0.84 17.67
N LEU A 1243 33.05 -0.34 16.51
CA LEU A 1243 31.95 -0.86 15.69
C LEU A 1243 32.38 -1.22 14.26
N ASN A 1244 31.68 -2.19 13.65
CA ASN A 1244 31.74 -2.36 12.20
C ASN A 1244 30.78 -1.35 11.55
N TRP A 1245 31.29 -0.51 10.66
CA TRP A 1245 30.50 0.47 9.91
C TRP A 1245 29.59 -0.24 8.91
N GLY A 1246 28.28 -0.03 9.03
CA GLY A 1246 27.31 -0.58 8.08
C GLY A 1246 25.84 -0.29 8.42
N ASP A 1247 25.54 0.67 9.29
CA ASP A 1247 24.17 0.90 9.77
C ASP A 1247 23.78 2.38 9.62
N PRO A 1248 22.59 2.70 9.05
CA PRO A 1248 22.23 4.07 8.61
C PRO A 1248 21.98 5.07 9.76
N TRP A 1249 22.31 4.71 11.00
CA TRP A 1249 21.91 5.44 12.20
C TRP A 1249 23.01 6.31 12.83
N MET A 1250 24.13 6.52 12.14
CA MET A 1250 25.18 7.45 12.57
C MET A 1250 25.74 8.31 11.42
N ASN A 1251 24.91 9.12 10.75
CA ASN A 1251 25.19 10.50 10.28
C ASN A 1251 24.21 10.95 9.18
N LEU A 1252 23.60 12.12 9.34
CA LEU A 1252 23.05 12.96 8.26
C LEU A 1252 23.66 14.37 8.44
N ASP A 1253 24.25 14.92 7.38
CA ASP A 1253 25.13 16.10 7.37
C ASP A 1253 24.41 17.43 7.72
N GLY A 1254 25.16 18.39 8.32
CA GLY A 1254 24.77 19.81 8.39
C GLY A 1254 24.59 20.45 9.79
N PHE A 1255 24.66 19.68 10.87
CA PHE A 1255 24.52 20.20 12.25
C PHE A 1255 25.57 19.58 13.18
N GLY A 1256 26.50 20.37 13.74
CA GLY A 1256 27.34 19.88 14.86
C GLY A 1256 26.57 19.90 16.19
N PRO A 1257 27.18 19.51 17.35
CA PRO A 1257 27.82 18.23 17.66
C PRO A 1257 26.77 17.09 17.81
N PRO A 1258 27.20 15.81 17.91
CA PRO A 1258 26.41 14.61 17.64
C PRO A 1258 25.27 14.43 18.65
N LEU A 1259 24.05 14.63 18.17
CA LEU A 1259 22.82 14.20 18.82
C LEU A 1259 21.95 13.61 17.70
N PHE A 1260 21.83 12.28 17.71
CA PHE A 1260 20.71 11.49 17.20
C PHE A 1260 19.66 12.32 16.40
N TYR A 1261 19.66 12.19 15.06
CA TYR A 1261 18.83 12.90 14.05
C TYR A 1261 17.34 13.17 14.43
N TRP A 1262 16.70 12.19 15.08
CA TRP A 1262 15.36 12.18 15.67
C TRP A 1262 15.07 13.20 16.81
N GLU A 1263 16.06 13.85 17.44
CA GLU A 1263 15.78 14.87 18.47
C GLU A 1263 15.26 16.20 17.91
N TYR A 1264 15.46 16.47 16.61
CA TYR A 1264 15.11 17.74 15.97
C TYR A 1264 13.90 17.70 15.02
N PHE A 1265 13.48 16.51 14.53
CA PHE A 1265 12.54 16.42 13.39
C PHE A 1265 11.40 15.41 13.60
N SER A 1266 10.67 15.50 14.72
CA SER A 1266 9.41 14.75 14.90
C SER A 1266 8.30 15.18 13.93
N GLU A 1267 8.47 16.29 13.20
CA GLU A 1267 7.44 16.89 12.34
C GLU A 1267 7.59 16.59 10.83
N THR A 1268 8.73 16.05 10.35
CA THR A 1268 9.02 15.91 8.90
C THR A 1268 9.28 14.48 8.41
N LEU A 1269 8.95 13.46 9.21
CA LEU A 1269 9.09 12.03 8.83
C LEU A 1269 8.16 11.57 7.69
N GLY A 1270 7.27 12.43 7.21
CA GLY A 1270 6.26 12.08 6.20
C GLY A 1270 6.78 11.89 4.78
N ASP A 1271 7.88 12.54 4.40
CA ASP A 1271 8.24 12.69 2.98
C ASP A 1271 9.42 11.82 2.50
N TYR A 1272 10.19 11.18 3.38
CA TYR A 1272 11.49 10.56 3.03
C TYR A 1272 11.58 9.03 3.18
N ALA A 1273 10.47 8.33 3.46
CA ALA A 1273 10.52 6.93 3.89
C ALA A 1273 9.66 5.96 3.05
N LEU A 1274 9.82 6.01 1.73
CA LEU A 1274 9.31 5.01 0.79
C LEU A 1274 10.40 4.50 -0.14
#